data_AF-A0A847DMF9-F1
#
_entry.id   AF-A0A847DMF9-F1
#
_cell.length_a   1.000
_cell.length_b   1.000
_cell.length_c   1.000
_cell.angle_alpha   90.00
_cell.angle_beta   90.00
_cell.angle_gamma   90.00
#
_symmetry.space_group_name_H-M   'P 1'
#
loop_
_entity.id
_entity.type
_entity.pdbx_description
1 polymer ?
#
loop_
_entity_poly.entity_id
_entity_poly.type
_entity_poly.pdbx_seq_one_letter_code
_entity_poly.pdbx_strand_id
1 'polypeptide(L)'
;MKKRIFVVDDSKVERVLLCGLLEKEYVIEELDCGEKCLASLGRDTSPVSAILLDIMMPGMDGYQVLEQIKKNPAWNTIPVIVITGMSDETAQTRALSLGAAAFISKPFNQALLLQMLRNTIELCERASFANHLRKDKLTGLYNRETFLFEASRLVTHKMAGFYVIDCLNVDHFKAINDVYGIEAGDVALCHIAQHLHEVMSRLGGLCCRVAGDVFGYLYPNRYVNSEDLKEFAYVAARPPSFDRPLNLRFGRYVIYDPTLSCNAMLDRAILAQESIKGHFDTRLAVYDESMRAAMLLEQRIVNEMRTALESGEFEPWFQPQYNHATGALIGSEALVRWHHSDGSFIPVCEFLPIFERNGFIYELDKFIWERVCQIIRSWIDSGRQVLPVSVNISRYDILRHDCVSYIINLVDKYHLSRDLLRLEITESAFSESTTQIVGAIKALISAGSTVEIDDFGSGYSSLNTLKNVPASVLKLDMRFLEGAEDSQRGGNILESIVRMAKWLGMAVIAEGVETREHADFLKSIGCFYVQGYFYSRPIPLEEYEKLIVQNHVEEKLVHLMTVDNLDNSAFWDPKSTETLIFNSYIGGACIFEYHNGKVELLRINERYVQEFGGAQFGSVPLSDVEPEKYMDDENKEKMHSNLRKAIETGKESMCELFLVGASEENPAGIYLTATARVIARTGDHYLFYCVISNITKQRLAEKKQRELSSALEAIMGSANGGITAMRYYDGGVAIVFSNDKYYEQMGYTREQFESEVSNALDLVFPEDRVSVETNIAKLMRTRSSGVFEYRIVKRDGSPLHVRCYGSVTQIDGIDGDVMVSVVTDITELVRTQEASSRSASQLQAVLENINGGVAVSVVRDGKIKNLLVNDKYFEHIGYTREEYNAQFKGRFTSIHPDDQAGVMAMIRQATIDEKPYRCEFRVIRKDGSIGWLFSNVKVCHLAGIDEPVHLAVTNDVTELRKVQLEEKITAQKLASVLKNINSGVMAVTNLPEHKQDYLFTNDALFEMFGYSPKTAWKDGFDMLAMILPEDRAQGIRDMQRIMRSGGKGSFDYRCRKKDGQIIHVRNHTSICRIAGVKDNVYLSVLTDITDEQMVEDYFCFVNGIARDILAQPYSSVAIDDTLHRLREFFDADRSYVVEIDIDSQVSNITYEVCRDGVSSEMERLQGAPYSVTDSWFVTLNQNEYIRIDDVEALGDDEKELRELLQSRHIHSLICAPVFGSKRLMGYVGIDNPSMHTNQLNHLEVISDFIAILLMRRNLFKSLNMEKIAEYEKNREPYNY
;
A
#
# COMPACT_ATOMS: atom_id res chain seq x y z
N MET A 1 27.53 -38.77 69.28
CA MET A 1 28.77 -39.46 68.81
C MET A 1 29.93 -39.03 69.69
N LYS A 2 30.87 -39.93 70.00
CA LYS A 2 32.12 -39.55 70.65
C LYS A 2 32.93 -38.65 69.70
N LYS A 3 33.53 -37.58 70.23
CA LYS A 3 34.31 -36.60 69.44
C LYS A 3 35.65 -37.19 69.03
N ARG A 4 36.13 -36.87 67.83
CA ARG A 4 37.39 -37.41 67.30
C ARG A 4 38.58 -36.54 67.71
N ILE A 5 39.64 -37.14 68.23
CA ILE A 5 40.85 -36.46 68.69
C ILE A 5 42.07 -37.12 68.06
N PHE A 6 43.00 -36.30 67.57
CA PHE A 6 44.28 -36.78 67.08
C PHE A 6 45.30 -36.77 68.22
N VAL A 7 46.00 -37.88 68.41
CA VAL A 7 47.15 -37.97 69.32
C VAL A 7 48.39 -38.16 68.46
N VAL A 8 49.20 -37.11 68.37
CA VAL A 8 50.36 -37.01 67.48
C VAL A 8 51.62 -36.93 68.32
N ASP A 9 52.36 -38.02 68.39
CA ASP A 9 53.56 -38.16 69.23
C ASP A 9 54.41 -39.29 68.64
N ASP A 10 55.73 -39.19 68.59
CA ASP A 10 56.60 -40.22 68.00
C ASP A 10 56.78 -41.43 68.95
N SER A 11 56.61 -41.22 70.26
CA SER A 11 56.71 -42.25 71.30
C SER A 11 55.48 -43.15 71.35
N LYS A 12 55.65 -44.42 70.95
CA LYS A 12 54.59 -45.44 71.02
C LYS A 12 54.05 -45.63 72.45
N VAL A 13 54.91 -45.51 73.46
CA VAL A 13 54.52 -45.69 74.86
C VAL A 13 53.59 -44.55 75.31
N GLU A 14 53.91 -43.32 74.92
CA GLU A 14 53.13 -42.13 75.29
C GLU A 14 51.81 -42.04 74.53
N ARG A 15 51.80 -42.42 73.24
CA ARG A 15 50.55 -42.58 72.49
C ARG A 15 49.60 -43.57 73.15
N VAL A 16 50.08 -44.76 73.52
CA VAL A 16 49.26 -45.78 74.21
C VAL A 16 48.73 -45.27 75.56
N LEU A 17 49.55 -44.53 76.30
CA LEU A 17 49.13 -43.93 77.58
C LEU A 17 48.03 -42.87 77.39
N LEU A 18 48.23 -41.94 76.45
CA LEU A 18 47.25 -40.91 76.11
C LEU A 18 45.96 -41.51 75.54
N CYS A 19 46.08 -42.56 74.73
CA CYS A 19 44.92 -43.26 74.19
C CYS A 19 44.10 -43.94 75.28
N GLY A 20 44.75 -44.72 76.15
CA GLY A 20 44.07 -45.35 77.29
C GLY A 20 43.40 -44.35 78.23
N LEU A 21 43.94 -43.13 78.35
CA LEU A 21 43.33 -42.04 79.13
C LEU A 21 42.06 -41.47 78.47
N LEU A 22 42.06 -41.33 77.14
CA LEU A 22 41.06 -40.55 76.39
C LEU A 22 39.97 -41.40 75.71
N GLU A 23 40.20 -42.70 75.46
CA GLU A 23 39.30 -43.60 74.72
C GLU A 23 37.92 -43.74 75.38
N LYS A 24 37.85 -43.51 76.69
CA LYS A 24 36.59 -43.52 77.45
C LYS A 24 35.61 -42.47 76.94
N GLU A 25 36.10 -41.30 76.50
CA GLU A 25 35.28 -40.14 76.13
C GLU A 25 35.38 -39.75 74.66
N TYR A 26 36.47 -40.11 73.99
CA TYR A 26 36.78 -39.66 72.63
C TYR A 26 37.06 -40.85 71.70
N VAL A 27 36.88 -40.63 70.40
CA VAL A 27 37.41 -41.51 69.34
C VAL A 27 38.81 -41.00 69.04
N ILE A 28 39.83 -41.86 69.15
CA ILE A 28 41.20 -41.41 69.01
C ILE A 28 41.79 -41.94 67.72
N GLU A 29 42.55 -41.09 67.04
CA GLU A 29 43.44 -41.48 65.97
C GLU A 29 44.88 -41.25 66.39
N GLU A 30 45.63 -42.35 66.44
CA GLU A 30 47.05 -42.36 66.78
C GLU A 30 47.90 -42.08 65.55
N LEU A 31 48.74 -41.06 65.64
CA LEU A 31 49.62 -40.62 64.57
C LEU A 31 51.04 -40.52 65.12
N ASP A 32 52.00 -41.15 64.43
CA ASP A 32 53.39 -41.27 64.90
C ASP A 32 54.32 -40.18 64.34
N CYS A 33 53.85 -39.29 63.47
CA CYS A 33 54.61 -38.14 62.97
C CYS A 33 53.71 -37.00 62.46
N GLY A 34 54.29 -35.81 62.30
CA GLY A 34 53.60 -34.61 61.82
C GLY A 34 53.07 -34.72 60.39
N GLU A 35 53.78 -35.41 59.49
CA GLU A 35 53.35 -35.60 58.10
C GLU A 35 52.07 -36.43 58.01
N LYS A 36 51.93 -37.47 58.84
CA LYS A 36 50.71 -38.28 58.90
C LYS A 36 49.54 -37.51 59.50
N CYS A 37 49.78 -36.58 60.43
CA CYS A 37 48.75 -35.68 60.94
C CYS A 37 48.15 -34.82 59.82
N LEU A 38 48.99 -34.12 59.05
CA LEU A 38 48.51 -33.29 57.93
C LEU A 38 47.87 -34.13 56.82
N ALA A 39 48.43 -35.30 56.50
CA ALA A 39 47.84 -36.19 55.50
C ALA A 39 46.45 -36.72 55.92
N SER A 40 46.24 -36.98 57.21
CA SER A 40 44.95 -37.46 57.73
C SER A 40 43.92 -36.33 57.81
N LEU A 41 44.34 -35.11 58.15
CA LEU A 41 43.49 -33.90 58.05
C LEU A 41 43.03 -33.61 56.61
N GLY A 42 43.80 -34.03 55.59
CA GLY A 42 43.48 -33.84 54.18
C GLY A 42 42.67 -34.96 53.52
N ARG A 43 42.54 -36.14 54.14
CA ARG A 43 41.90 -37.33 53.53
C ARG A 43 40.46 -37.59 53.97
N ASP A 44 39.99 -36.99 55.07
CA ASP A 44 38.85 -37.54 55.80
C ASP A 44 37.62 -36.62 55.89
N THR A 45 36.43 -37.22 55.78
CA THR A 45 35.12 -36.54 55.77
C THR A 45 34.53 -36.29 57.18
N SER A 46 35.20 -36.77 58.25
CA SER A 46 34.73 -36.62 59.63
C SER A 46 35.51 -35.54 60.41
N PRO A 47 34.85 -34.56 61.06
CA PRO A 47 35.52 -33.44 61.71
C PRO A 47 36.35 -33.86 62.92
N VAL A 48 37.57 -33.31 63.02
CA VAL A 48 38.49 -33.47 64.16
C VAL A 48 38.19 -32.39 65.20
N SER A 49 37.97 -32.79 66.45
CA SER A 49 37.56 -31.89 67.53
C SER A 49 38.74 -31.28 68.31
N ALA A 50 39.90 -31.94 68.34
CA ALA A 50 41.13 -31.43 68.93
C ALA A 50 42.34 -32.25 68.47
N ILE A 51 43.53 -31.66 68.59
CA ILE A 51 44.81 -32.33 68.32
C ILE A 51 45.70 -32.21 69.57
N LEU A 52 46.15 -33.34 70.10
CA LEU A 52 47.25 -33.41 71.07
C LEU A 52 48.54 -33.63 70.29
N LEU A 53 49.49 -32.70 70.40
CA LEU A 53 50.65 -32.63 69.51
C LEU A 53 51.96 -32.56 70.31
N ASP A 54 52.88 -33.50 70.08
CA ASP A 54 54.27 -33.34 70.52
C ASP A 54 55.02 -32.36 69.62
N ILE A 55 55.92 -31.59 70.22
CA ILE A 55 56.85 -30.72 69.51
C ILE A 55 58.00 -31.53 68.91
N MET A 56 58.53 -32.49 69.67
CA MET A 56 59.78 -33.18 69.31
C MET A 56 59.47 -34.47 68.56
N MET A 57 59.26 -34.35 67.24
CA MET A 57 59.03 -35.50 66.36
C MET A 57 60.07 -35.52 65.23
N PRO A 58 60.56 -36.69 64.79
CA PRO A 58 61.49 -36.80 63.67
C PRO A 58 60.80 -36.49 62.34
N GLY A 59 61.47 -35.74 61.46
CA GLY A 59 60.90 -35.27 60.19
C GLY A 59 60.30 -33.88 60.37
N MET A 60 58.97 -33.80 60.43
CA MET A 60 58.22 -32.58 60.70
C MET A 60 57.97 -32.38 62.20
N ASP A 61 58.53 -31.31 62.76
CA ASP A 61 58.34 -30.97 64.17
C ASP A 61 56.94 -30.37 64.44
N GLY A 62 56.52 -30.34 65.72
CA GLY A 62 55.19 -29.84 66.09
C GLY A 62 54.98 -28.34 65.81
N TYR A 63 56.05 -27.53 65.72
CA TYR A 63 55.91 -26.12 65.33
C TYR A 63 55.57 -25.99 63.84
N GLN A 64 56.17 -26.81 62.99
CA GLN A 64 55.86 -26.86 61.56
C GLN A 64 54.43 -27.33 61.31
N VAL A 65 53.93 -28.30 62.10
CA VAL A 65 52.52 -28.72 62.05
C VAL A 65 51.58 -27.56 62.43
N LEU A 66 51.87 -26.83 63.50
CA LEU A 66 51.09 -25.66 63.92
C LEU A 66 51.03 -24.57 62.83
N GLU A 67 52.15 -24.28 62.18
CA GLU A 67 52.18 -23.30 61.08
C GLU A 67 51.28 -23.71 59.90
N GLN A 68 51.29 -24.99 59.53
CA GLN A 68 50.47 -25.50 58.43
C GLN A 68 48.98 -25.49 58.77
N ILE A 69 48.62 -25.85 60.01
CA ILE A 69 47.23 -25.77 60.51
C ILE A 69 46.76 -24.30 60.52
N LYS A 70 47.59 -23.37 60.99
CA LYS A 70 47.26 -21.93 61.03
C LYS A 70 47.08 -21.32 59.63
N LYS A 71 47.88 -21.75 58.66
CA LYS A 71 47.81 -21.28 57.26
C LYS A 71 46.57 -21.78 56.51
N ASN A 72 45.96 -22.90 56.94
CA ASN A 72 44.82 -23.50 56.25
C ASN A 72 43.47 -23.08 56.90
N PRO A 73 42.59 -22.34 56.19
CA PRO A 73 41.30 -21.89 56.72
C PRO A 73 40.37 -23.03 57.18
N ALA A 74 40.52 -24.23 56.61
CA ALA A 74 39.71 -25.39 56.99
C ALA A 74 40.14 -26.00 58.33
N TRP A 75 41.40 -25.79 58.76
CA TRP A 75 41.99 -26.43 59.94
C TRP A 75 42.28 -25.45 61.07
N ASN A 76 42.35 -24.14 60.79
CA ASN A 76 42.74 -23.12 61.76
C ASN A 76 41.79 -22.96 62.96
N THR A 77 40.59 -23.57 62.91
CA THR A 77 39.61 -23.59 63.99
C THR A 77 39.75 -24.80 64.92
N ILE A 78 40.57 -25.80 64.55
CA ILE A 78 40.81 -27.00 65.35
C ILE A 78 41.75 -26.65 66.50
N PRO A 79 41.37 -26.86 67.77
CA PRO A 79 42.25 -26.56 68.89
C PRO A 79 43.41 -27.56 68.97
N VAL A 80 44.63 -27.03 69.00
CA VAL A 80 45.86 -27.82 69.17
C VAL A 80 46.41 -27.63 70.59
N ILE A 81 46.51 -28.70 71.37
CA ILE A 81 47.15 -28.72 72.68
C ILE A 81 48.53 -29.36 72.53
N VAL A 82 49.55 -28.58 72.84
CA VAL A 82 50.94 -29.01 72.70
C VAL A 82 51.38 -29.73 73.97
N ILE A 83 51.93 -30.94 73.83
CA ILE A 83 52.43 -31.77 74.92
C ILE A 83 53.92 -32.02 74.69
N THR A 84 54.81 -31.46 75.51
CA THR A 84 56.26 -31.57 75.28
C THR A 84 57.04 -31.81 76.57
N GLY A 85 58.21 -32.45 76.49
CA GLY A 85 59.16 -32.55 77.60
C GLY A 85 59.93 -31.26 77.89
N MET A 86 59.81 -30.23 77.03
CA MET A 86 60.47 -28.94 77.22
C MET A 86 59.62 -28.05 78.13
N SER A 87 60.22 -27.54 79.21
CA SER A 87 59.55 -26.65 80.18
C SER A 87 60.10 -25.22 80.16
N ASP A 88 60.77 -24.80 79.09
CA ASP A 88 61.27 -23.44 78.94
C ASP A 88 60.16 -22.47 78.50
N GLU A 89 60.11 -21.29 79.11
CA GLU A 89 59.15 -20.23 78.79
C GLU A 89 59.21 -19.81 77.30
N THR A 90 60.38 -19.97 76.67
CA THR A 90 60.60 -19.66 75.25
C THR A 90 59.85 -20.64 74.33
N ALA A 91 59.87 -21.94 74.59
CA ALA A 91 59.09 -22.93 73.83
C ALA A 91 57.58 -22.73 74.01
N GLN A 92 57.14 -22.45 75.23
CA GLN A 92 55.72 -22.18 75.52
C GLN A 92 55.22 -20.94 74.76
N THR A 93 55.97 -19.83 74.81
CA THR A 93 55.62 -18.59 74.11
C THR A 93 55.60 -18.79 72.59
N ARG A 94 56.52 -19.60 72.06
CA ARG A 94 56.58 -19.94 70.63
C ARG A 94 55.37 -20.77 70.20
N ALA A 95 55.00 -21.80 70.96
CA ALA A 95 53.84 -22.64 70.64
C ALA A 95 52.52 -21.83 70.63
N LEU A 96 52.30 -20.98 71.63
CA LEU A 96 51.11 -20.14 71.74
C LEU A 96 51.03 -19.10 70.62
N SER A 97 52.15 -18.44 70.27
CA SER A 97 52.18 -17.46 69.16
C SER A 97 51.93 -18.09 67.77
N LEU A 98 52.29 -19.37 67.61
CA LEU A 98 52.00 -20.17 66.43
C LEU A 98 50.57 -20.75 66.42
N GLY A 99 49.73 -20.45 67.41
CA GLY A 99 48.31 -20.78 67.41
C GLY A 99 47.91 -22.01 68.24
N ALA A 100 48.80 -22.54 69.08
CA ALA A 100 48.41 -23.56 70.04
C ALA A 100 47.35 -23.02 71.02
N ALA A 101 46.30 -23.79 71.25
CA ALA A 101 45.21 -23.43 72.16
C ALA A 101 45.60 -23.60 73.62
N ALA A 102 46.52 -24.53 73.91
CA ALA A 102 47.12 -24.71 75.22
C ALA A 102 48.46 -25.43 75.12
N PHE A 103 49.24 -25.38 76.21
CA PHE A 103 50.56 -25.99 76.33
C PHE A 103 50.67 -26.75 77.66
N ILE A 104 51.19 -27.97 77.63
CA ILE A 104 51.35 -28.85 78.79
C ILE A 104 52.74 -29.51 78.75
N SER A 105 53.48 -29.42 79.87
CA SER A 105 54.81 -30.05 80.00
C SER A 105 54.72 -31.49 80.54
N LYS A 106 55.58 -32.39 80.06
CA LYS A 106 55.74 -33.76 80.57
C LYS A 106 56.70 -33.74 81.79
N PRO A 107 56.42 -34.47 82.90
CA PRO A 107 55.23 -35.28 83.16
C PRO A 107 54.02 -34.41 83.52
N PHE A 108 52.86 -34.72 82.94
CA PHE A 108 51.62 -33.95 83.10
C PHE A 108 50.63 -34.61 84.06
N ASN A 109 49.81 -33.78 84.71
CA ASN A 109 48.68 -34.27 85.50
C ASN A 109 47.54 -34.71 84.56
N GLN A 110 47.16 -35.99 84.62
CA GLN A 110 46.13 -36.58 83.76
C GLN A 110 44.76 -35.90 83.90
N ALA A 111 44.36 -35.52 85.12
CA ALA A 111 43.10 -34.83 85.37
C ALA A 111 43.12 -33.41 84.77
N LEU A 112 44.27 -32.73 84.85
CA LEU A 112 44.46 -31.41 84.26
C LEU A 112 44.39 -31.45 82.73
N LEU A 113 45.06 -32.42 82.10
CA LEU A 113 45.00 -32.61 80.64
C LEU A 113 43.56 -32.85 80.15
N LEU A 114 42.83 -33.76 80.81
CA LEU A 114 41.43 -34.05 80.47
C LEU A 114 40.54 -32.80 80.61
N GLN A 115 40.70 -32.06 81.71
CA GLN A 115 39.90 -30.85 81.95
C GLN A 115 40.25 -29.72 80.97
N MET A 116 41.53 -29.53 80.66
CA MET A 116 41.97 -28.57 79.65
C MET A 116 41.42 -28.93 78.26
N LEU A 117 41.54 -30.19 77.86
CA LEU A 117 41.02 -30.68 76.58
C LEU A 117 39.50 -30.46 76.44
N ARG A 118 38.73 -30.80 77.48
CA ARG A 118 37.27 -30.55 77.51
C ARG A 118 36.95 -29.06 77.38
N ASN A 119 37.58 -28.21 78.19
CA ASN A 119 37.32 -26.77 78.19
C ASN A 119 37.67 -26.12 76.84
N THR A 120 38.81 -26.50 76.25
CA THR A 120 39.24 -25.95 74.97
C THR A 120 38.31 -26.36 73.83
N ILE A 121 37.88 -27.62 73.78
CA ILE A 121 36.88 -28.09 72.81
C ILE A 121 35.56 -27.32 72.98
N GLU A 122 35.08 -27.17 74.22
CA GLU A 122 33.81 -26.48 74.52
C GLU A 122 33.87 -24.98 74.15
N LEU A 123 35.00 -24.31 74.41
CA LEU A 123 35.20 -22.90 74.05
C LEU A 123 35.24 -22.69 72.53
N CYS A 124 35.97 -23.54 71.79
CA CYS A 124 36.03 -23.49 70.33
C CYS A 124 34.67 -23.79 69.69
N GLU A 125 33.92 -24.77 70.23
CA GLU A 125 32.56 -25.08 69.77
C GLU A 125 31.59 -23.94 70.06
N ARG A 126 31.65 -23.31 71.25
CA ARG A 126 30.83 -22.12 71.56
C ARG A 126 31.13 -20.94 70.64
N ALA A 127 32.40 -20.68 70.36
CA ALA A 127 32.81 -19.61 69.44
C ALA A 127 32.37 -19.89 68.00
N SER A 128 32.51 -21.14 67.53
CA SER A 128 32.04 -21.58 66.21
C SER A 128 30.51 -21.52 66.10
N PHE A 129 29.79 -22.01 67.12
CA PHE A 129 28.33 -21.99 67.19
C PHE A 129 27.78 -20.56 67.23
N ALA A 130 28.41 -19.66 67.99
CA ALA A 130 28.06 -18.24 68.03
C ALA A 130 28.28 -17.54 66.67
N ASN A 131 29.30 -17.93 65.89
CA ASN A 131 29.49 -17.41 64.53
C ASN A 131 28.46 -17.99 63.53
N HIS A 132 28.10 -19.27 63.64
CA HIS A 132 27.08 -19.91 62.80
C HIS A 132 25.66 -19.38 63.08
N LEU A 133 25.38 -18.94 64.31
CA LEU A 133 24.12 -18.28 64.68
C LEU A 133 24.02 -16.83 64.17
N ARG A 134 25.13 -16.22 63.76
CA ARG A 134 25.17 -14.81 63.33
C ARG A 134 25.15 -14.63 61.81
N LYS A 135 25.45 -15.67 61.05
CA LYS A 135 25.64 -15.62 59.60
C LYS A 135 24.71 -16.58 58.85
N ASP A 136 24.37 -16.22 57.63
CA ASP A 136 23.68 -17.11 56.70
C ASP A 136 24.63 -18.23 56.23
N LYS A 137 24.13 -19.47 56.22
CA LYS A 137 24.96 -20.66 55.96
C LYS A 137 25.45 -20.75 54.51
N LEU A 138 24.67 -20.22 53.56
CA LEU A 138 25.02 -20.26 52.14
C LEU A 138 25.96 -19.12 51.77
N THR A 139 25.58 -17.90 52.13
CA THR A 139 26.24 -16.68 51.63
C THR A 139 27.34 -16.13 52.54
N GLY A 140 27.42 -16.57 53.79
CA GLY A 140 28.42 -16.09 54.75
C GLY A 140 28.22 -14.64 55.24
N LEU A 141 27.20 -13.94 54.73
CA LEU A 141 26.75 -12.63 55.21
C LEU A 141 26.08 -12.75 56.58
N TYR A 142 25.81 -11.62 57.25
CA TYR A 142 24.95 -11.65 58.44
C TYR A 142 23.56 -12.20 58.10
N ASN A 143 22.95 -12.87 59.07
CA ASN A 143 21.51 -13.12 59.02
C ASN A 143 20.72 -11.87 59.43
N ARG A 144 19.40 -11.89 59.16
CA ARG A 144 18.50 -10.77 59.46
C ARG A 144 18.63 -10.28 60.91
N GLU A 145 18.58 -11.19 61.89
CA GLU A 145 18.63 -10.82 63.31
C GLU A 145 19.93 -10.09 63.70
N THR A 146 21.07 -10.61 63.24
CA THR A 146 22.38 -10.01 63.53
C THR A 146 22.54 -8.65 62.85
N PHE A 147 22.07 -8.53 61.61
CA PHE A 147 22.09 -7.26 60.89
C PHE A 147 21.28 -6.19 61.60
N LEU A 148 20.05 -6.50 62.03
CA LEU A 148 19.19 -5.56 62.75
C LEU A 148 19.80 -5.10 64.08
N PHE A 149 20.44 -6.03 64.80
CA PHE A 149 21.16 -5.70 66.04
C PHE A 149 22.34 -4.75 65.80
N GLU A 150 23.21 -5.05 64.83
CA GLU A 150 24.38 -4.19 64.54
C GLU A 150 23.97 -2.86 63.88
N ALA A 151 22.95 -2.87 63.02
CA ALA A 151 22.39 -1.67 62.41
C ALA A 151 21.83 -0.71 63.47
N SER A 152 21.11 -1.25 64.47
CA SER A 152 20.58 -0.44 65.58
C SER A 152 21.71 0.31 66.28
N ARG A 153 22.82 -0.36 66.59
CA ARG A 153 23.99 0.27 67.25
C ARG A 153 24.60 1.42 66.42
N LEU A 154 24.64 1.30 65.10
CA LEU A 154 25.17 2.32 64.20
C LEU A 154 24.23 3.52 64.07
N VAL A 155 22.92 3.29 63.99
CA VAL A 155 21.92 4.32 63.72
C VAL A 155 21.63 5.20 64.95
N THR A 156 21.65 4.64 66.18
CA THR A 156 21.22 5.35 67.41
C THR A 156 22.04 6.61 67.77
N HIS A 157 23.18 6.87 67.13
CA HIS A 157 24.11 7.95 67.51
C HIS A 157 24.38 8.99 66.41
N LYS A 158 23.60 9.04 65.32
CA LYS A 158 23.83 9.93 64.17
C LYS A 158 22.61 10.77 63.79
N MET A 159 22.85 11.85 63.04
CA MET A 159 21.80 12.78 62.60
C MET A 159 20.85 12.13 61.59
N ALA A 160 19.60 12.61 61.56
CA ALA A 160 18.62 12.27 60.53
C ALA A 160 19.20 12.45 59.12
N GLY A 161 18.92 11.49 58.23
CA GLY A 161 19.37 11.45 56.85
C GLY A 161 20.82 11.00 56.65
N PHE A 162 21.54 10.59 57.71
CA PHE A 162 22.94 10.18 57.59
C PHE A 162 23.11 8.78 57.00
N TYR A 163 22.18 7.87 57.27
CA TYR A 163 22.24 6.47 56.83
C TYR A 163 21.08 6.12 55.90
N VAL A 164 21.33 5.15 55.04
CA VAL A 164 20.37 4.58 54.09
C VAL A 164 20.38 3.07 54.24
N ILE A 165 19.19 2.47 54.24
CA ILE A 165 19.00 1.02 54.12
C ILE A 165 18.47 0.75 52.72
N ASP A 166 19.18 -0.07 51.97
CA ASP A 166 18.73 -0.61 50.70
C ASP A 166 18.40 -2.10 50.86
N CYS A 167 17.42 -2.55 50.08
CA CYS A 167 17.05 -3.94 49.94
C CYS A 167 17.13 -4.34 48.46
N LEU A 168 17.79 -5.46 48.16
CA LEU A 168 17.95 -6.03 46.83
C LEU A 168 17.14 -7.32 46.73
N ASN A 169 16.47 -7.54 45.60
CA ASN A 169 15.85 -8.81 45.25
C ASN A 169 16.15 -9.20 43.79
N VAL A 170 16.28 -10.50 43.53
CA VAL A 170 16.47 -11.03 42.17
C VAL A 170 15.11 -11.32 41.54
N ASP A 171 14.83 -10.77 40.36
CA ASP A 171 13.52 -10.98 39.75
C ASP A 171 13.32 -12.42 39.26
N HIS A 172 12.12 -12.97 39.48
CA HIS A 172 11.72 -14.32 39.08
C HIS A 172 12.72 -15.44 39.44
N PHE A 173 13.38 -15.35 40.62
CA PHE A 173 14.44 -16.29 41.01
C PHE A 173 14.00 -17.78 41.04
N LYS A 174 12.72 -18.05 41.31
CA LYS A 174 12.19 -19.41 41.21
C LYS A 174 12.29 -19.98 39.79
N ALA A 175 11.96 -19.19 38.77
CA ALA A 175 12.11 -19.59 37.37
C ALA A 175 13.58 -19.82 37.01
N ILE A 176 14.49 -19.04 37.59
CA ILE A 176 15.93 -19.25 37.43
C ILE A 176 16.34 -20.62 37.98
N ASN A 177 15.88 -20.98 39.19
CA ASN A 177 16.12 -22.30 39.77
C ASN A 177 15.48 -23.44 38.95
N ASP A 178 14.29 -23.21 38.39
CA ASP A 178 13.59 -24.21 37.57
C ASP A 178 14.31 -24.45 36.24
N VAL A 179 14.93 -23.42 35.65
CA VAL A 179 15.64 -23.51 34.35
C VAL A 179 17.08 -24.01 34.52
N TYR A 180 17.83 -23.46 35.48
CA TYR A 180 19.28 -23.69 35.62
C TYR A 180 19.64 -24.63 36.77
N GLY A 181 18.66 -25.04 37.58
CA GLY A 181 18.86 -25.87 38.76
C GLY A 181 19.23 -25.07 40.02
N ILE A 182 18.98 -25.68 41.19
CA ILE A 182 19.21 -25.07 42.50
C ILE A 182 20.69 -24.72 42.71
N GLU A 183 21.61 -25.58 42.26
CA GLU A 183 23.06 -25.33 42.41
C GLU A 183 23.52 -24.06 41.67
N ALA A 184 23.00 -23.81 40.46
CA ALA A 184 23.31 -22.59 39.71
C ALA A 184 22.72 -21.34 40.38
N GLY A 185 21.52 -21.47 40.96
CA GLY A 185 20.91 -20.42 41.78
C GLY A 185 21.74 -20.10 43.02
N ASP A 186 22.22 -21.11 43.74
CA ASP A 186 23.07 -20.96 44.91
C ASP A 186 24.39 -20.25 44.56
N VAL A 187 25.00 -20.58 43.42
CA VAL A 187 26.18 -19.87 42.90
C VAL A 187 25.87 -18.40 42.62
N ALA A 188 24.72 -18.08 42.03
CA ALA A 188 24.32 -16.69 41.80
C ALA A 188 24.15 -15.90 43.12
N LEU A 189 23.54 -16.51 44.13
CA LEU A 189 23.36 -15.89 45.44
C LEU A 189 24.70 -15.64 46.15
N CYS A 190 25.63 -16.60 46.07
CA CYS A 190 26.99 -16.44 46.59
C CYS A 190 27.76 -15.33 45.86
N HIS A 191 27.60 -15.21 44.54
CA HIS A 191 28.21 -14.15 43.73
C HIS A 191 27.72 -12.76 44.16
N ILE A 192 26.40 -12.58 44.29
CA ILE A 192 25.81 -11.33 44.78
C ILE A 192 26.31 -11.01 46.18
N ALA A 193 26.33 -12.01 47.06
CA ALA A 193 26.76 -11.85 48.44
C ALA A 193 28.22 -11.42 48.57
N GLN A 194 29.12 -12.04 47.80
CA GLN A 194 30.54 -11.73 47.82
C GLN A 194 30.79 -10.27 47.44
N HIS A 195 30.23 -9.82 46.31
CA HIS A 195 30.42 -8.44 45.87
C HIS A 195 29.73 -7.43 46.78
N LEU A 196 28.58 -7.77 47.35
CA LEU A 196 27.92 -6.93 48.34
C LEU A 196 28.79 -6.75 49.59
N HIS A 197 29.44 -7.82 50.05
CA HIS A 197 30.34 -7.78 51.19
C HIS A 197 31.58 -6.91 50.95
N GLU A 198 32.21 -7.06 49.78
CA GLU A 198 33.38 -6.27 49.35
C GLU A 198 33.05 -4.78 49.34
N VAL A 199 31.94 -4.40 48.69
CA VAL A 199 31.53 -2.99 48.57
C VAL A 199 31.14 -2.41 49.92
N MET A 200 30.36 -3.13 50.74
CA MET A 200 30.00 -2.64 52.07
C MET A 200 31.21 -2.48 52.99
N SER A 201 32.21 -3.35 52.86
CA SER A 201 33.45 -3.25 53.63
C SER A 201 34.26 -1.99 53.24
N ARG A 202 34.27 -1.60 51.97
CA ARG A 202 34.88 -0.31 51.52
C ARG A 202 34.12 0.90 52.05
N LEU A 203 32.78 0.85 52.01
CA LEU A 203 31.92 1.99 52.37
C LEU A 203 31.73 2.14 53.90
N GLY A 204 32.22 1.17 54.69
CA GLY A 204 31.98 1.12 56.14
C GLY A 204 30.52 0.79 56.49
N GLY A 205 29.86 0.01 55.64
CA GLY A 205 28.46 -0.42 55.77
C GLY A 205 28.30 -1.83 56.35
N LEU A 206 27.05 -2.24 56.52
CA LEU A 206 26.65 -3.59 56.92
C LEU A 206 25.87 -4.25 55.79
N CYS A 207 25.96 -5.57 55.65
CA CYS A 207 25.16 -6.35 54.69
C CYS A 207 24.66 -7.65 55.32
N CYS A 208 23.54 -8.14 54.82
CA CYS A 208 22.91 -9.38 55.25
C CYS A 208 22.14 -10.04 54.12
N ARG A 209 21.87 -11.32 54.30
CA ARG A 209 20.80 -12.01 53.57
C ARG A 209 19.56 -12.04 54.47
N VAL A 210 18.47 -11.47 53.97
CA VAL A 210 17.23 -11.34 54.74
C VAL A 210 16.49 -12.67 54.76
N ALA A 211 16.16 -13.19 53.57
CA ALA A 211 15.56 -14.50 53.32
C ALA A 211 15.58 -14.78 51.81
N GLY A 212 15.65 -16.03 51.37
CA GLY A 212 15.56 -16.39 49.95
C GLY A 212 16.58 -15.63 49.07
N ASP A 213 16.11 -14.93 48.06
CA ASP A 213 16.85 -14.08 47.12
C ASP A 213 16.92 -12.60 47.54
N VAL A 214 16.52 -12.29 48.77
CA VAL A 214 16.48 -10.94 49.33
C VAL A 214 17.74 -10.63 50.16
N PHE A 215 18.38 -9.51 49.84
CA PHE A 215 19.56 -8.97 50.55
C PHE A 215 19.26 -7.59 51.12
N GLY A 216 19.84 -7.28 52.29
CA GLY A 216 19.67 -5.99 52.95
C GLY A 216 21.02 -5.40 53.32
N TYR A 217 21.22 -4.11 53.06
CA TYR A 217 22.48 -3.44 53.38
C TYR A 217 22.31 -1.99 53.81
N LEU A 218 23.17 -1.55 54.72
CA LEU A 218 23.15 -0.24 55.38
C LEU A 218 24.47 0.48 55.10
N TYR A 219 24.39 1.74 54.65
CA TYR A 219 25.58 2.54 54.34
C TYR A 219 25.32 4.04 54.52
N PRO A 220 26.37 4.88 54.64
CA PRO A 220 26.19 6.33 54.75
C PRO A 220 25.58 6.97 53.49
N ASN A 221 24.57 7.83 53.67
CA ASN A 221 23.80 8.48 52.60
C ASN A 221 24.67 9.24 51.57
N ARG A 222 25.83 9.76 51.99
CA ARG A 222 26.79 10.43 51.09
C ARG A 222 27.27 9.56 49.93
N TYR A 223 27.16 8.23 50.05
CA TYR A 223 27.56 7.27 49.03
C TYR A 223 26.41 6.81 48.13
N VAL A 224 25.18 7.33 48.28
CA VAL A 224 24.01 6.92 47.49
C VAL A 224 24.26 6.96 45.97
N ASN A 225 25.06 7.91 45.49
CA ASN A 225 25.43 8.06 44.09
C ASN A 225 26.90 7.69 43.81
N SER A 226 27.56 6.92 44.69
CA SER A 226 28.96 6.54 44.49
C SER A 226 29.11 5.57 43.33
N GLU A 227 30.29 5.60 42.70
CA GLU A 227 30.63 4.67 41.62
C GLU A 227 30.70 3.22 42.16
N ASP A 228 31.07 3.04 43.43
CA ASP A 228 31.09 1.74 44.09
C ASP A 228 29.74 1.01 44.06
N LEU A 229 28.62 1.72 44.27
CA LEU A 229 27.28 1.13 44.25
C LEU A 229 26.79 0.84 42.83
N LYS A 230 27.18 1.66 41.85
CA LYS A 230 26.87 1.40 40.44
C LYS A 230 27.64 0.19 39.91
N GLU A 231 28.93 0.10 40.26
CA GLU A 231 29.79 -1.04 39.94
C GLU A 231 29.22 -2.31 40.57
N PHE A 232 28.83 -2.26 41.85
CA PHE A 232 28.15 -3.37 42.52
C PHE A 232 26.91 -3.83 41.73
N ALA A 233 25.98 -2.93 41.41
CA ALA A 233 24.77 -3.28 40.69
C ALA A 233 25.05 -3.89 39.31
N TYR A 234 26.11 -3.42 38.63
CA TYR A 234 26.54 -3.95 37.33
C TYR A 234 27.13 -5.35 37.43
N VAL A 235 28.01 -5.60 38.42
CA VAL A 235 28.72 -6.88 38.59
C VAL A 235 27.81 -7.94 39.21
N ALA A 236 27.01 -7.57 40.22
CA ALA A 236 26.06 -8.47 40.87
C ALA A 236 25.00 -8.99 39.89
N ALA A 237 24.64 -8.20 38.88
CA ALA A 237 23.72 -8.61 37.83
C ALA A 237 24.33 -9.65 36.86
N ARG A 238 25.63 -9.95 36.90
CA ARG A 238 26.29 -10.85 35.94
C ARG A 238 27.07 -11.98 36.63
N PRO A 239 26.37 -12.93 37.27
CA PRO A 239 27.03 -14.12 37.79
C PRO A 239 27.67 -14.95 36.66
N PRO A 240 28.86 -15.56 36.88
CA PRO A 240 29.62 -16.25 35.83
C PRO A 240 28.90 -17.42 35.16
N SER A 241 27.93 -18.02 35.85
CA SER A 241 27.18 -19.19 35.38
C SER A 241 25.98 -18.85 34.49
N PHE A 242 25.78 -17.57 34.15
CA PHE A 242 24.60 -17.11 33.42
C PHE A 242 24.98 -16.29 32.19
N ASP A 243 24.45 -16.67 31.02
CA ASP A 243 24.70 -15.98 29.74
C ASP A 243 23.98 -14.62 29.62
N ARG A 244 23.00 -14.37 30.49
CA ARG A 244 22.20 -13.14 30.53
C ARG A 244 22.29 -12.49 31.91
N PRO A 245 22.28 -11.15 31.98
CA PRO A 245 22.28 -10.46 33.26
C PRO A 245 20.98 -10.72 34.01
N LEU A 246 21.09 -10.94 35.32
CA LEU A 246 19.99 -10.99 36.26
C LEU A 246 19.33 -9.61 36.37
N ASN A 247 18.00 -9.60 36.45
CA ASN A 247 17.25 -8.39 36.76
C ASN A 247 17.22 -8.20 38.28
N LEU A 248 17.99 -7.22 38.76
CA LEU A 248 18.04 -6.84 40.17
C LEU A 248 17.13 -5.65 40.44
N ARG A 249 16.29 -5.76 41.47
CA ARG A 249 15.45 -4.67 41.97
C ARG A 249 15.95 -4.18 43.32
N PHE A 250 15.89 -2.88 43.50
CA PHE A 250 16.36 -2.19 44.69
C PHE A 250 15.24 -1.35 45.32
N GLY A 251 15.06 -1.49 46.62
CA GLY A 251 14.21 -0.61 47.42
C GLY A 251 15.04 0.13 48.44
N ARG A 252 14.81 1.43 48.58
CA ARG A 252 15.64 2.31 49.40
C ARG A 252 14.82 3.02 50.45
N TYR A 253 15.31 3.01 51.69
CA TYR A 253 14.80 3.84 52.76
C TYR A 253 15.91 4.76 53.31
N VAL A 254 15.72 6.07 53.15
CA VAL A 254 16.59 7.08 53.77
C VAL A 254 16.12 7.29 55.21
N ILE A 255 17.02 7.10 56.17
CA ILE A 255 16.67 7.13 57.59
C ILE A 255 16.54 8.58 58.07
N TYR A 256 15.34 9.17 57.95
CA TYR A 256 15.04 10.50 58.49
C TYR A 256 14.57 10.48 59.95
N ASP A 257 13.93 9.40 60.37
CA ASP A 257 13.49 9.21 61.76
C ASP A 257 14.30 8.07 62.42
N PRO A 258 15.38 8.41 63.16
CA PRO A 258 16.22 7.43 63.83
C PRO A 258 15.55 6.78 65.06
N THR A 259 14.31 7.16 65.43
CA THR A 259 13.57 6.54 66.53
C THR A 259 12.85 5.26 66.13
N LEU A 260 12.64 5.04 64.83
CA LEU A 260 12.09 3.79 64.30
C LEU A 260 13.03 2.61 64.61
N SER A 261 12.44 1.43 64.80
CA SER A 261 13.26 0.22 64.88
C SER A 261 13.93 -0.05 63.52
N CYS A 262 15.18 -0.51 63.51
CA CYS A 262 15.83 -0.91 62.26
C CYS A 262 15.06 -2.01 61.52
N ASN A 263 14.24 -2.79 62.22
CA ASN A 263 13.32 -3.74 61.61
C ASN A 263 12.29 -3.02 60.72
N ALA A 264 11.60 -2.02 61.28
CA ALA A 264 10.66 -1.20 60.52
C ALA A 264 11.34 -0.43 59.36
N MET A 265 12.58 0.01 59.54
CA MET A 265 13.34 0.66 58.47
C MET A 265 13.67 -0.31 57.32
N LEU A 266 14.06 -1.55 57.64
CA LEU A 266 14.31 -2.60 56.65
C LEU A 266 13.00 -3.00 55.94
N ASP A 267 11.90 -3.14 56.68
CA ASP A 267 10.60 -3.45 56.11
C ASP A 267 10.13 -2.34 55.14
N ARG A 268 10.41 -1.07 55.43
CA ARG A 268 10.16 0.03 54.48
C ARG A 268 11.00 -0.06 53.20
N ALA A 269 12.26 -0.46 53.31
CA ALA A 269 13.10 -0.71 52.14
C ALA A 269 12.60 -1.91 51.31
N ILE A 270 12.12 -2.97 51.97
CA ILE A 270 11.48 -4.12 51.31
C ILE A 270 10.20 -3.67 50.58
N LEU A 271 9.33 -2.88 51.23
CA LEU A 271 8.11 -2.36 50.60
C LEU A 271 8.41 -1.50 49.36
N ALA A 272 9.43 -0.64 49.42
CA ALA A 272 9.86 0.10 48.25
C ALA A 272 10.41 -0.80 47.15
N GLN A 273 11.09 -1.89 47.49
CA GLN A 273 11.57 -2.86 46.51
C GLN A 273 10.40 -3.61 45.86
N GLU A 274 9.38 -3.96 46.64
CA GLU A 274 8.19 -4.69 46.17
C GLU A 274 7.27 -3.83 45.30
N SER A 275 7.21 -2.51 45.52
CA SER A 275 6.34 -1.61 44.74
C SER A 275 6.71 -1.54 43.26
N ILE A 276 7.96 -1.84 42.90
CA ILE A 276 8.45 -1.91 41.51
C ILE A 276 8.45 -3.35 40.96
N LYS A 277 7.81 -4.30 41.64
CA LYS A 277 7.64 -5.66 41.13
C LYS A 277 6.82 -5.63 39.84
N GLY A 278 7.31 -6.32 38.79
CA GLY A 278 6.68 -6.32 37.45
C GLY A 278 7.00 -5.10 36.55
N HIS A 279 7.70 -4.08 37.05
CA HIS A 279 8.12 -2.93 36.26
C HIS A 279 9.54 -3.16 35.70
N PHE A 280 9.69 -3.24 34.37
CA PHE A 280 10.98 -3.56 33.74
C PHE A 280 11.93 -2.35 33.61
N ASP A 281 11.39 -1.14 33.49
CA ASP A 281 12.17 0.10 33.29
C ASP A 281 12.68 0.70 34.60
N THR A 282 12.07 0.34 35.73
CA THR A 282 12.42 0.91 37.04
C THR A 282 13.11 -0.13 37.91
N ARG A 283 14.40 0.09 38.19
CA ARG A 283 15.22 -0.83 39.00
C ARG A 283 15.38 -0.40 40.45
N LEU A 284 15.09 0.85 40.78
CA LEU A 284 15.23 1.42 42.11
C LEU A 284 13.96 2.19 42.48
N ALA A 285 13.37 1.87 43.62
CA ALA A 285 12.31 2.66 44.23
C ALA A 285 12.75 3.18 45.61
N VAL A 286 12.39 4.43 45.91
CA VAL A 286 12.64 5.05 47.21
C VAL A 286 11.32 5.06 47.97
N TYR A 287 11.34 4.56 49.20
CA TYR A 287 10.16 4.52 50.05
C TYR A 287 9.60 5.93 50.29
N ASP A 288 8.29 6.04 50.13
CA ASP A 288 7.47 7.12 50.65
C ASP A 288 6.30 6.56 51.46
N GLU A 289 5.62 7.41 52.23
CA GLU A 289 4.53 6.94 53.11
C GLU A 289 3.28 6.52 52.31
N SER A 290 3.14 6.93 51.04
CA SER A 290 2.02 6.53 50.18
C SER A 290 2.09 5.04 49.82
N MET A 291 3.29 4.47 49.68
CA MET A 291 3.49 3.03 49.45
C MET A 291 2.91 2.19 50.59
N ARG A 292 3.12 2.62 51.84
CA ARG A 292 2.57 1.93 53.02
C ARG A 292 1.06 2.08 53.11
N ALA A 293 0.53 3.27 52.81
CA ALA A 293 -0.91 3.51 52.77
C ALA A 293 -1.59 2.61 51.73
N ALA A 294 -1.00 2.48 50.54
CA ALA A 294 -1.50 1.61 49.48
C ALA A 294 -1.50 0.13 49.89
N MET A 295 -0.43 -0.38 50.51
CA MET A 295 -0.39 -1.77 51.01
C MET A 295 -1.48 -2.03 52.07
N LEU A 296 -1.68 -1.10 53.01
CA LEU A 296 -2.70 -1.25 54.06
C LEU A 296 -4.12 -1.22 53.48
N LEU A 297 -4.35 -0.39 52.47
CA LEU A 297 -5.61 -0.35 51.73
C LEU A 297 -5.84 -1.67 50.97
N GLU A 298 -4.83 -2.19 50.28
CA GLU A 298 -4.90 -3.47 49.59
C GLU A 298 -5.22 -4.63 50.55
N GLN A 299 -4.57 -4.70 51.71
CA GLN A 299 -4.88 -5.70 52.74
C GLN A 299 -6.31 -5.58 53.27
N ARG A 300 -6.82 -4.35 53.45
CA ARG A 300 -8.21 -4.12 53.85
C ARG A 300 -9.17 -4.67 52.81
N ILE A 301 -8.96 -4.29 51.54
CA ILE A 301 -9.77 -4.75 50.40
C ILE A 301 -9.80 -6.28 50.33
N VAL A 302 -8.65 -6.95 50.43
CA VAL A 302 -8.56 -8.43 50.38
C VAL A 302 -9.28 -9.11 51.55
N ASN A 303 -9.22 -8.52 52.75
CA ASN A 303 -9.89 -9.09 53.93
C ASN A 303 -11.42 -8.93 53.88
N GLU A 304 -11.90 -7.86 53.24
CA GLU A 304 -13.33 -7.52 53.20
C GLU A 304 -14.05 -8.06 51.96
N MET A 305 -13.33 -8.35 50.86
CA MET A 305 -13.91 -8.68 49.55
C MET A 305 -14.99 -9.77 49.56
N ARG A 306 -14.80 -10.86 50.31
CA ARG A 306 -15.76 -11.98 50.38
C ARG A 306 -17.00 -11.59 51.17
N THR A 307 -16.79 -11.00 52.34
CA THR A 307 -17.87 -10.55 53.21
C THR A 307 -18.73 -9.50 52.49
N ALA A 308 -18.10 -8.56 51.78
CA ALA A 308 -18.77 -7.52 51.00
C ALA A 308 -19.63 -8.10 49.86
N LEU A 309 -19.15 -9.16 49.19
CA LEU A 309 -19.92 -9.86 48.16
C LEU A 309 -21.14 -10.57 48.74
N GLU A 310 -20.97 -11.24 49.88
CA GLU A 310 -22.06 -11.95 50.59
C GLU A 310 -23.09 -11.00 51.21
N SER A 311 -22.66 -9.81 51.68
CA SER A 311 -23.52 -8.79 52.27
C SER A 311 -24.24 -7.92 51.22
N GLY A 312 -23.91 -8.06 49.92
CA GLY A 312 -24.51 -7.28 48.84
C GLY A 312 -24.03 -5.82 48.80
N GLU A 313 -22.81 -5.54 49.27
CA GLU A 313 -22.17 -4.22 49.24
C GLU A 313 -21.72 -3.79 47.82
N PHE A 314 -21.72 -4.72 46.87
CA PHE A 314 -21.50 -4.42 45.46
C PHE A 314 -22.83 -4.21 44.75
N GLU A 315 -22.92 -3.14 43.96
CA GLU A 315 -24.10 -2.85 43.15
C GLU A 315 -23.73 -2.31 41.76
N PRO A 316 -24.55 -2.58 40.73
CA PRO A 316 -24.36 -1.99 39.42
C PRO A 316 -24.96 -0.58 39.40
N TRP A 317 -24.15 0.41 39.06
CA TRP A 317 -24.61 1.72 38.61
C TRP A 317 -24.64 1.75 37.09
N PHE A 318 -25.56 2.52 36.53
CA PHE A 318 -25.80 2.55 35.09
C PHE A 318 -25.32 3.88 34.53
N GLN A 319 -24.47 3.84 33.51
CA GLN A 319 -24.14 5.02 32.73
C GLN A 319 -24.93 5.01 31.42
N PRO A 320 -25.88 5.94 31.24
CA PRO A 320 -26.67 6.07 30.02
C PRO A 320 -25.83 6.27 28.74
N GLN A 321 -26.22 5.59 27.67
CA GLN A 321 -25.70 5.78 26.31
C GLN A 321 -26.76 6.46 25.44
N TYR A 322 -26.37 7.48 24.68
CA TYR A 322 -27.29 8.31 23.89
C TYR A 322 -26.96 8.30 22.41
N ASN A 323 -27.99 8.48 21.59
CA ASN A 323 -27.86 8.96 20.22
C ASN A 323 -27.87 10.50 20.23
N HIS A 324 -26.72 11.14 20.00
CA HIS A 324 -26.63 12.62 19.98
C HIS A 324 -27.47 13.26 18.87
N ALA A 325 -27.74 12.54 17.77
CA ALA A 325 -28.51 13.09 16.67
C ALA A 325 -29.99 13.26 17.01
N THR A 326 -30.56 12.29 17.74
CA THR A 326 -32.00 12.27 18.08
C THR A 326 -32.27 12.63 19.54
N GLY A 327 -31.25 12.63 20.39
CA GLY A 327 -31.37 12.74 21.84
C GLY A 327 -31.94 11.49 22.50
N ALA A 328 -32.11 10.39 21.75
CA ALA A 328 -32.70 9.17 22.27
C ALA A 328 -31.73 8.40 23.16
N LEU A 329 -32.26 7.76 24.20
CA LEU A 329 -31.53 6.79 25.00
C LEU A 329 -31.49 5.45 24.25
N ILE A 330 -30.30 4.85 24.12
CA ILE A 330 -30.09 3.63 23.32
C ILE A 330 -29.65 2.41 24.15
N GLY A 331 -29.17 2.65 25.38
CA GLY A 331 -28.56 1.62 26.21
C GLY A 331 -27.97 2.19 27.49
N SER A 332 -27.24 1.35 28.22
CA SER A 332 -26.40 1.78 29.33
C SER A 332 -25.27 0.81 29.57
N GLU A 333 -24.19 1.30 30.18
CA GLU A 333 -23.14 0.46 30.72
C GLU A 333 -23.35 0.25 32.22
N ALA A 334 -23.26 -0.99 32.69
CA ALA A 334 -23.31 -1.33 34.10
C ALA A 334 -21.90 -1.34 34.70
N LEU A 335 -21.66 -0.38 35.58
CA LEU A 335 -20.40 -0.15 36.27
C LEU A 335 -20.53 -0.54 37.73
N VAL A 336 -19.67 -1.46 38.18
CA VAL A 336 -19.65 -1.91 39.57
C VAL A 336 -19.27 -0.77 40.52
N ARG A 337 -19.97 -0.69 41.66
CA ARG A 337 -19.70 0.23 42.76
C ARG A 337 -19.64 -0.56 44.06
N TRP A 338 -18.68 -0.21 44.92
CA TRP A 338 -18.56 -0.80 46.25
C TRP A 338 -18.93 0.23 47.30
N HIS A 339 -20.09 0.01 47.93
CA HIS A 339 -20.61 0.81 49.01
C HIS A 339 -20.56 0.05 50.32
N HIS A 340 -19.86 0.58 51.30
CA HIS A 340 -19.90 0.02 52.64
C HIS A 340 -21.23 0.32 53.33
N SER A 341 -21.59 -0.54 54.28
CA SER A 341 -22.78 -0.37 55.13
C SER A 341 -22.79 0.90 55.97
N ASP A 342 -21.64 1.56 56.15
CA ASP A 342 -21.50 2.86 56.82
C ASP A 342 -21.69 4.07 55.89
N GLY A 343 -21.93 3.84 54.59
CA GLY A 343 -22.13 4.85 53.56
C GLY A 343 -20.85 5.34 52.88
N SER A 344 -19.67 4.79 53.23
CA SER A 344 -18.41 5.10 52.53
C SER A 344 -18.30 4.36 51.17
N PHE A 345 -17.49 4.91 50.27
CA PHE A 345 -17.32 4.41 48.90
C PHE A 345 -15.85 4.09 48.63
N ILE A 346 -15.58 2.92 48.05
CA ILE A 346 -14.24 2.56 47.56
C ILE A 346 -14.19 2.79 46.04
N PRO A 347 -13.30 3.67 45.54
CA PRO A 347 -13.10 3.88 44.12
C PRO A 347 -12.74 2.60 43.36
N VAL A 348 -13.33 2.44 42.17
CA VAL A 348 -13.11 1.29 41.29
C VAL A 348 -11.63 1.08 40.95
N CYS A 349 -10.88 2.16 40.76
CA CYS A 349 -9.45 2.13 40.49
C CYS A 349 -8.59 1.60 41.66
N GLU A 350 -9.13 1.57 42.88
CA GLU A 350 -8.43 1.05 44.06
C GLU A 350 -8.61 -0.46 44.21
N PHE A 351 -9.79 -1.01 43.95
CA PHE A 351 -10.08 -2.44 44.22
C PHE A 351 -10.05 -3.36 43.00
N LEU A 352 -10.46 -2.91 41.80
CA LEU A 352 -10.47 -3.79 40.62
C LEU A 352 -9.09 -4.38 40.28
N PRO A 353 -7.99 -3.59 40.26
CA PRO A 353 -6.66 -4.15 39.97
C PRO A 353 -6.23 -5.22 40.99
N ILE A 354 -6.69 -5.12 42.24
CA ILE A 354 -6.40 -6.12 43.27
C ILE A 354 -7.18 -7.41 42.99
N PHE A 355 -8.45 -7.30 42.62
CA PHE A 355 -9.32 -8.43 42.32
C PHE A 355 -8.87 -9.17 41.05
N GLU A 356 -8.34 -8.45 40.06
CA GLU A 356 -7.72 -9.06 38.89
C GLU A 356 -6.45 -9.84 39.27
N ARG A 357 -5.55 -9.24 40.06
CA ARG A 357 -4.29 -9.90 40.48
C ARG A 357 -4.50 -11.15 41.33
N ASN A 358 -5.51 -11.15 42.20
CA ASN A 358 -5.79 -12.28 43.09
C ASN A 358 -6.82 -13.27 42.51
N GLY A 359 -7.41 -12.96 41.36
CA GLY A 359 -8.41 -13.78 40.66
C GLY A 359 -9.83 -13.73 41.23
N PHE A 360 -10.12 -12.83 42.19
CA PHE A 360 -11.46 -12.62 42.74
C PHE A 360 -12.39 -11.89 41.77
N ILE A 361 -11.85 -11.23 40.74
CA ILE A 361 -12.64 -10.51 39.72
C ILE A 361 -13.74 -11.38 39.12
N TYR A 362 -13.46 -12.66 38.86
CA TYR A 362 -14.46 -13.59 38.32
C TYR A 362 -15.68 -13.80 39.23
N GLU A 363 -15.49 -13.82 40.56
CA GLU A 363 -16.61 -13.98 41.49
C GLU A 363 -17.46 -12.71 41.57
N LEU A 364 -16.82 -11.53 41.51
CA LEU A 364 -17.51 -10.25 41.44
C LEU A 364 -18.28 -10.11 40.13
N ASP A 365 -17.66 -10.40 38.99
CA ASP A 365 -18.25 -10.26 37.67
C ASP A 365 -19.45 -11.20 37.50
N LYS A 366 -19.35 -12.47 37.95
CA LYS A 366 -20.51 -13.38 37.99
C LYS A 366 -21.69 -12.81 38.77
N PHE A 367 -21.42 -12.19 39.92
CA PHE A 367 -22.44 -11.55 40.75
C PHE A 367 -23.07 -10.35 40.03
N ILE A 368 -22.25 -9.49 39.40
CA ILE A 368 -22.73 -8.33 38.65
C ILE A 368 -23.52 -8.74 37.40
N TRP A 369 -23.03 -9.69 36.60
CA TRP A 369 -23.75 -10.21 35.44
C TRP A 369 -25.11 -10.77 35.84
N GLU A 370 -25.17 -11.59 36.91
CA GLU A 370 -26.44 -12.14 37.39
C GLU A 370 -27.38 -11.05 37.88
N ARG A 371 -26.87 -10.04 38.61
CA ARG A 371 -27.65 -8.91 39.08
C ARG A 371 -28.23 -8.08 37.93
N VAL A 372 -27.45 -7.83 36.88
CA VAL A 372 -27.90 -7.14 35.67
C VAL A 372 -28.97 -7.95 34.94
N CYS A 373 -28.78 -9.27 34.76
CA CYS A 373 -29.80 -10.12 34.16
C CYS A 373 -31.12 -10.12 34.95
N GLN A 374 -31.07 -10.13 36.28
CA GLN A 374 -32.25 -10.00 37.14
C GLN A 374 -32.94 -8.65 36.94
N ILE A 375 -32.19 -7.56 36.85
CA ILE A 375 -32.71 -6.22 36.63
C ILE A 375 -33.41 -6.15 35.26
N ILE A 376 -32.77 -6.61 34.18
CA ILE A 376 -33.37 -6.64 32.84
C ILE A 376 -34.65 -7.48 32.85
N ARG A 377 -34.64 -8.67 33.48
CA ARG A 377 -35.83 -9.52 33.62
C ARG A 377 -36.96 -8.79 34.34
N SER A 378 -36.64 -8.06 35.42
CA SER A 378 -37.64 -7.30 36.18
C SER A 378 -38.30 -6.20 35.34
N TRP A 379 -37.56 -5.57 34.42
CA TRP A 379 -38.10 -4.58 33.49
C TRP A 379 -39.04 -5.23 32.48
N ILE A 380 -38.68 -6.41 31.93
CA ILE A 380 -39.53 -7.21 31.04
C ILE A 380 -40.84 -7.59 31.75
N ASP A 381 -40.75 -8.16 32.95
CA ASP A 381 -41.91 -8.62 33.73
C ASP A 381 -42.84 -7.47 34.13
N SER A 382 -42.28 -6.28 34.34
CA SER A 382 -43.03 -5.07 34.66
C SER A 382 -43.65 -4.38 33.45
N GLY A 383 -43.44 -4.92 32.23
CA GLY A 383 -43.90 -4.31 30.98
C GLY A 383 -43.28 -2.95 30.69
N ARG A 384 -42.11 -2.66 31.29
CA ARG A 384 -41.35 -1.43 31.04
C ARG A 384 -40.63 -1.54 29.70
N GLN A 385 -40.28 -0.40 29.13
CA GLN A 385 -39.36 -0.38 28.00
C GLN A 385 -37.98 -0.87 28.46
N VAL A 386 -37.41 -1.80 27.70
CA VAL A 386 -36.16 -2.48 28.06
C VAL A 386 -35.10 -2.10 27.05
N LEU A 387 -33.99 -1.55 27.54
CA LEU A 387 -32.82 -1.23 26.74
C LEU A 387 -31.69 -2.22 27.01
N PRO A 388 -30.80 -2.45 26.04
CA PRO A 388 -29.59 -3.23 26.26
C PRO A 388 -28.70 -2.64 27.35
N VAL A 389 -28.08 -3.52 28.13
CA VAL A 389 -27.10 -3.17 29.16
C VAL A 389 -25.77 -3.84 28.83
N SER A 390 -24.72 -3.04 28.73
CA SER A 390 -23.35 -3.52 28.56
C SER A 390 -22.73 -3.86 29.92
N VAL A 391 -22.02 -4.99 29.99
CA VAL A 391 -21.28 -5.44 31.18
C VAL A 391 -19.84 -5.73 30.82
N ASN A 392 -18.94 -5.34 31.71
CA ASN A 392 -17.50 -5.56 31.56
C ASN A 392 -17.14 -7.05 31.75
N ILE A 393 -16.16 -7.52 30.97
CA ILE A 393 -15.51 -8.82 31.11
C ILE A 393 -13.99 -8.59 31.17
N SER A 394 -13.38 -8.95 32.30
CA SER A 394 -11.92 -8.84 32.41
C SER A 394 -11.18 -9.86 31.53
N ARG A 395 -9.93 -9.56 31.20
CA ARG A 395 -9.02 -10.49 30.50
C ARG A 395 -8.90 -11.84 31.23
N TYR A 396 -8.94 -11.83 32.56
CA TYR A 396 -8.80 -13.03 33.37
C TYR A 396 -10.04 -13.92 33.29
N ASP A 397 -11.23 -13.33 33.13
CA ASP A 397 -12.49 -14.06 33.10
C ASP A 397 -12.70 -14.76 31.78
N ILE A 398 -12.47 -14.06 30.66
CA ILE A 398 -12.66 -14.64 29.33
C ILE A 398 -11.72 -15.82 29.05
N LEU A 399 -10.55 -15.87 29.73
CA LEU A 399 -9.62 -16.98 29.63
C LEU A 399 -10.03 -18.21 30.44
N ARG A 400 -11.02 -18.10 31.33
CA ARG A 400 -11.54 -19.26 32.08
C ARG A 400 -12.38 -20.16 31.18
N HIS A 401 -12.15 -21.46 31.28
CA HIS A 401 -12.83 -22.46 30.45
C HIS A 401 -14.36 -22.44 30.55
N ASP A 402 -14.92 -22.04 31.69
CA ASP A 402 -16.35 -22.04 31.96
C ASP A 402 -17.05 -20.70 31.67
N CYS A 403 -16.32 -19.61 31.43
CA CYS A 403 -16.88 -18.26 31.30
C CYS A 403 -17.95 -18.14 30.21
N VAL A 404 -17.63 -18.56 28.98
CA VAL A 404 -18.58 -18.52 27.84
C VAL A 404 -19.86 -19.31 28.17
N SER A 405 -19.70 -20.53 28.71
CA SER A 405 -20.84 -21.37 29.05
C SER A 405 -21.68 -20.79 30.19
N TYR A 406 -21.04 -20.12 31.15
CA TYR A 406 -21.72 -19.46 32.26
C TYR A 406 -22.61 -18.31 31.78
N ILE A 407 -22.09 -17.43 30.93
CA ILE A 407 -22.84 -16.28 30.39
C ILE A 407 -24.03 -16.75 29.56
N ILE A 408 -23.85 -17.74 28.68
CA ILE A 408 -24.94 -18.31 27.87
C ILE A 408 -26.03 -18.88 28.78
N ASN A 409 -25.65 -19.71 29.76
CA ASN A 409 -26.59 -20.30 30.71
C ASN A 409 -27.30 -19.24 31.55
N LEU A 410 -26.64 -18.13 31.86
CA LEU A 410 -27.22 -17.04 32.65
C LEU A 410 -28.33 -16.30 31.86
N VAL A 411 -28.05 -15.96 30.61
CA VAL A 411 -29.03 -15.34 29.70
C VAL A 411 -30.24 -16.27 29.49
N ASP A 412 -29.98 -17.56 29.29
CA ASP A 412 -31.03 -18.58 29.13
C ASP A 412 -31.84 -18.79 30.42
N LYS A 413 -31.19 -18.80 31.60
CA LYS A 413 -31.82 -18.94 32.93
C LYS A 413 -32.86 -17.84 33.20
N TYR A 414 -32.58 -16.61 32.78
CA TYR A 414 -33.48 -15.47 32.96
C TYR A 414 -34.36 -15.19 31.73
N HIS A 415 -34.33 -16.06 30.72
CA HIS A 415 -35.14 -15.96 29.49
C HIS A 415 -35.01 -14.57 28.83
N LEU A 416 -33.77 -14.08 28.72
CA LEU A 416 -33.48 -12.79 28.10
C LEU A 416 -33.18 -12.96 26.61
N SER A 417 -33.51 -11.95 25.80
CA SER A 417 -32.96 -11.87 24.45
C SER A 417 -31.46 -11.62 24.53
N ARG A 418 -30.69 -12.28 23.65
CA ARG A 418 -29.22 -12.25 23.70
C ARG A 418 -28.62 -10.88 23.36
N ASP A 419 -29.41 -10.02 22.71
CA ASP A 419 -29.04 -8.63 22.39
C ASP A 419 -29.20 -7.66 23.57
N LEU A 420 -29.86 -8.08 24.66
CA LEU A 420 -30.09 -7.22 25.84
C LEU A 420 -28.92 -7.19 26.82
N LEU A 421 -28.05 -8.21 26.81
CA LEU A 421 -26.82 -8.24 27.59
C LEU A 421 -25.63 -8.17 26.64
N ARG A 422 -24.98 -7.00 26.60
CA ARG A 422 -23.81 -6.78 25.75
C ARG A 422 -22.53 -6.95 26.57
N LEU A 423 -21.49 -7.47 25.95
CA LEU A 423 -20.27 -7.90 26.64
C LEU A 423 -19.09 -7.02 26.20
N GLU A 424 -18.58 -6.21 27.12
CA GLU A 424 -17.46 -5.29 26.89
C GLU A 424 -16.13 -5.95 27.25
N ILE A 425 -15.16 -5.86 26.35
CA ILE A 425 -13.80 -6.40 26.53
C ILE A 425 -12.79 -5.31 26.19
N THR A 426 -11.92 -4.99 27.15
CA THR A 426 -10.90 -3.95 26.97
C THR A 426 -9.88 -4.30 25.88
N GLU A 427 -9.40 -3.29 25.13
CA GLU A 427 -8.41 -3.48 24.07
C GLU A 427 -7.14 -4.22 24.56
N SER A 428 -6.70 -3.90 25.78
CA SER A 428 -5.48 -4.47 26.38
C SER A 428 -5.52 -6.00 26.50
N ALA A 429 -6.72 -6.60 26.55
CA ALA A 429 -6.91 -8.04 26.62
C ALA A 429 -6.30 -8.78 25.41
N PHE A 430 -6.17 -8.12 24.25
CA PHE A 430 -5.80 -8.76 22.98
C PHE A 430 -4.29 -8.84 22.70
N SER A 431 -3.44 -8.23 23.54
CA SER A 431 -2.02 -8.01 23.28
C SER A 431 -1.11 -9.27 23.33
N GLU A 432 -1.39 -10.24 24.19
CA GLU A 432 -0.48 -11.39 24.45
C GLU A 432 -1.09 -12.78 24.21
N SER A 433 -2.42 -12.91 24.12
CA SER A 433 -3.12 -14.21 24.06
C SER A 433 -4.31 -14.20 23.09
N THR A 434 -4.10 -13.60 21.92
CA THR A 434 -5.14 -13.29 20.92
C THR A 434 -5.94 -14.53 20.48
N THR A 435 -5.33 -15.70 20.30
CA THR A 435 -6.02 -16.87 19.72
C THR A 435 -7.11 -17.45 20.63
N GLN A 436 -6.85 -17.57 21.93
CA GLN A 436 -7.82 -18.14 22.88
C GLN A 436 -8.99 -17.17 23.12
N ILE A 437 -8.69 -15.89 23.30
CA ILE A 437 -9.69 -14.85 23.53
C ILE A 437 -10.58 -14.67 22.29
N VAL A 438 -10.00 -14.62 21.10
CA VAL A 438 -10.77 -14.57 19.84
C VAL A 438 -11.64 -15.83 19.67
N GLY A 439 -11.15 -17.00 20.09
CA GLY A 439 -11.95 -18.23 20.12
C GLY A 439 -13.18 -18.12 21.02
N ALA A 440 -13.00 -17.58 22.23
CA ALA A 440 -14.09 -17.35 23.19
C ALA A 440 -15.11 -16.32 22.66
N ILE A 441 -14.64 -15.21 22.08
CA ILE A 441 -15.49 -14.19 21.45
C ILE A 441 -16.31 -14.77 20.30
N LYS A 442 -15.68 -15.55 19.41
CA LYS A 442 -16.38 -16.24 18.33
C LYS A 442 -17.48 -17.17 18.85
N ALA A 443 -17.24 -17.86 19.96
CA ALA A 443 -18.24 -18.72 20.57
C ALA A 443 -19.43 -17.90 21.13
N LEU A 444 -19.17 -16.76 21.78
CA LEU A 444 -20.21 -15.84 22.27
C LEU A 444 -21.05 -15.25 21.12
N ILE A 445 -20.41 -14.79 20.05
CA ILE A 445 -21.12 -14.23 18.88
C ILE A 445 -21.88 -15.32 18.11
N SER A 446 -21.31 -16.51 17.96
CA SER A 446 -22.02 -17.65 17.35
C SER A 446 -23.24 -18.07 18.19
N ALA A 447 -23.19 -17.80 19.50
CA ALA A 447 -24.33 -17.93 20.39
C ALA A 447 -25.30 -16.74 20.27
N GLY A 448 -24.98 -15.66 19.55
CA GLY A 448 -25.87 -14.50 19.37
C GLY A 448 -25.71 -13.41 20.43
N SER A 449 -24.63 -13.42 21.22
CA SER A 449 -24.30 -12.31 22.13
C SER A 449 -23.68 -11.15 21.35
N THR A 450 -24.01 -9.92 21.74
CA THR A 450 -23.33 -8.72 21.24
C THR A 450 -22.04 -8.50 22.03
N VAL A 451 -20.92 -8.38 21.33
CA VAL A 451 -19.60 -8.14 21.93
C VAL A 451 -19.09 -6.76 21.51
N GLU A 452 -18.59 -6.00 22.48
CA GLU A 452 -18.12 -4.63 22.35
C GLU A 452 -16.62 -4.57 22.71
N ILE A 453 -15.82 -3.86 21.91
CA ILE A 453 -14.40 -3.58 22.24
C ILE A 453 -14.36 -2.25 22.98
N ASP A 454 -13.82 -2.27 24.19
CA ASP A 454 -13.76 -1.12 25.10
C ASP A 454 -12.36 -0.48 25.15
N ASP A 455 -12.28 0.78 25.59
CA ASP A 455 -11.05 1.56 25.79
C ASP A 455 -10.13 1.66 24.54
N PHE A 456 -10.70 1.56 23.33
CA PHE A 456 -9.91 1.58 22.09
C PHE A 456 -9.28 2.96 21.88
N GLY A 457 -7.96 3.04 22.00
CA GLY A 457 -7.21 4.29 21.88
C GLY A 457 -6.39 4.72 23.10
N SER A 458 -6.62 4.10 24.25
CA SER A 458 -6.01 4.49 25.53
C SER A 458 -4.54 4.04 25.69
N GLY A 459 -4.01 3.20 24.78
CA GLY A 459 -2.66 2.62 24.81
C GLY A 459 -2.01 2.44 23.43
N TYR A 460 -1.19 1.38 23.24
CA TYR A 460 -0.65 1.02 21.91
C TYR A 460 -1.75 0.39 21.05
N SER A 461 -2.63 1.20 20.48
CA SER A 461 -3.76 0.65 19.72
C SER A 461 -3.28 -0.09 18.48
N SER A 462 -3.66 -1.35 18.37
CA SER A 462 -3.26 -2.21 17.26
C SER A 462 -4.40 -2.31 16.27
N LEU A 463 -4.22 -1.77 15.07
CA LEU A 463 -5.18 -1.97 13.96
C LEU A 463 -5.38 -3.47 13.64
N ASN A 464 -4.43 -4.33 14.04
CA ASN A 464 -4.59 -5.78 13.96
C ASN A 464 -5.70 -6.31 14.89
N THR A 465 -5.97 -5.66 16.02
CA THR A 465 -7.07 -6.00 16.93
C THR A 465 -8.42 -5.82 16.21
N LEU A 466 -8.64 -4.65 15.59
CA LEU A 466 -9.85 -4.37 14.80
C LEU A 466 -10.06 -5.41 13.68
N LYS A 467 -8.98 -5.85 13.03
CA LYS A 467 -9.04 -6.86 11.96
C LYS A 467 -9.39 -8.26 12.47
N ASN A 468 -8.83 -8.68 13.60
CA ASN A 468 -8.87 -10.07 14.04
C ASN A 468 -10.01 -10.39 15.02
N VAL A 469 -10.58 -9.37 15.66
CA VAL A 469 -11.64 -9.51 16.66
C VAL A 469 -13.00 -9.25 15.99
N PRO A 470 -13.90 -10.25 15.91
CA PRO A 470 -15.19 -10.10 15.23
C PRO A 470 -16.24 -9.37 16.10
N ALA A 471 -15.91 -8.24 16.69
CA ALA A 471 -16.83 -7.52 17.58
C ALA A 471 -17.92 -6.75 16.81
N SER A 472 -19.04 -6.48 17.47
CA SER A 472 -20.21 -5.78 16.88
C SER A 472 -20.17 -4.28 17.13
N VAL A 473 -19.52 -3.85 18.20
CA VAL A 473 -19.42 -2.45 18.61
C VAL A 473 -17.97 -2.12 18.98
N LEU A 474 -17.52 -0.93 18.59
CA LEU A 474 -16.26 -0.33 18.99
C LEU A 474 -16.56 0.87 19.87
N LYS A 475 -16.07 0.86 21.12
CA LYS A 475 -16.12 2.02 21.99
C LYS A 475 -14.80 2.79 21.88
N LEU A 476 -14.87 4.09 21.54
CA LEU A 476 -13.73 4.97 21.26
C LEU A 476 -13.46 5.91 22.43
N ASP A 477 -12.23 5.89 22.95
CA ASP A 477 -11.82 6.78 24.04
C ASP A 477 -11.57 8.22 23.53
N MET A 478 -12.18 9.21 24.17
CA MET A 478 -12.01 10.63 23.83
C MET A 478 -10.62 11.21 24.19
N ARG A 479 -9.73 10.46 24.87
CA ARG A 479 -8.31 10.84 25.09
C ARG A 479 -7.55 11.16 23.80
N PHE A 480 -8.01 10.69 22.63
CA PHE A 480 -7.46 11.12 21.33
C PHE A 480 -7.56 12.64 21.08
N LEU A 481 -8.44 13.36 21.79
CA LEU A 481 -8.57 14.82 21.73
C LEU A 481 -7.85 15.56 22.89
N GLU A 482 -7.23 14.85 23.84
CA GLU A 482 -6.49 15.47 24.95
C GLU A 482 -5.12 16.00 24.49
N GLY A 483 -4.93 17.32 24.55
CA GLY A 483 -3.68 17.99 24.19
C GLY A 483 -3.92 19.24 23.33
N ALA A 484 -3.85 20.42 23.94
CA ALA A 484 -4.25 21.69 23.33
C ALA A 484 -3.39 22.17 22.14
N GLU A 485 -2.28 21.51 21.82
CA GLU A 485 -1.37 21.93 20.74
C GLU A 485 -1.61 21.22 19.39
N ASP A 486 -2.41 20.13 19.33
CA ASP A 486 -2.53 19.30 18.11
C ASP A 486 -3.94 18.73 17.85
N SER A 487 -4.99 19.44 18.31
CA SER A 487 -6.40 19.00 18.21
C SER A 487 -6.87 18.60 16.80
N GLN A 488 -6.28 19.19 15.75
CA GLN A 488 -6.59 18.85 14.36
C GLN A 488 -6.10 17.44 13.97
N ARG A 489 -4.95 17.00 14.50
CA ARG A 489 -4.44 15.66 14.27
C ARG A 489 -5.25 14.60 15.00
N GLY A 490 -5.65 14.88 16.25
CA GLY A 490 -6.53 14.03 17.04
C GLY A 490 -7.90 13.82 16.36
N GLY A 491 -8.48 14.91 15.83
CA GLY A 491 -9.73 14.86 15.07
C GLY A 491 -9.64 13.99 13.81
N ASN A 492 -8.59 14.14 13.00
CA ASN A 492 -8.40 13.35 11.78
C ASN A 492 -8.20 11.84 12.07
N ILE A 493 -7.55 11.51 13.20
CA ILE A 493 -7.38 10.12 13.64
C ILE A 493 -8.73 9.51 14.02
N LEU A 494 -9.53 10.22 14.82
CA LEU A 494 -10.87 9.77 15.20
C LEU A 494 -11.77 9.57 13.98
N GLU A 495 -11.75 10.50 13.03
CA GLU A 495 -12.50 10.37 11.77
C GLU A 495 -12.12 9.09 11.02
N SER A 496 -10.81 8.83 10.88
CA SER A 496 -10.30 7.65 10.21
C SER A 496 -10.74 6.36 10.91
N ILE A 497 -10.69 6.31 12.25
CA ILE A 497 -11.10 5.14 13.02
C ILE A 497 -12.60 4.90 12.91
N VAL A 498 -13.42 5.96 13.03
CA VAL A 498 -14.88 5.86 12.88
C VAL A 498 -15.24 5.32 11.50
N ARG A 499 -14.58 5.78 10.44
CA ARG A 499 -14.77 5.28 9.07
C ARG A 499 -14.37 3.79 8.95
N MET A 500 -13.20 3.40 9.46
CA MET A 500 -12.74 2.01 9.43
C MET A 500 -13.68 1.06 10.17
N ALA A 501 -14.11 1.43 11.38
CA ALA A 501 -15.03 0.62 12.18
C ALA A 501 -16.36 0.37 11.44
N LYS A 502 -16.90 1.41 10.78
CA LYS A 502 -18.09 1.29 9.93
C LYS A 502 -17.90 0.35 8.74
N TRP A 503 -16.74 0.39 8.07
CA TRP A 503 -16.42 -0.54 6.97
C TRP A 503 -16.33 -2.00 7.44
N LEU A 504 -15.88 -2.22 8.68
CA LEU A 504 -15.87 -3.53 9.32
C LEU A 504 -17.26 -3.98 9.83
N GLY A 505 -18.31 -3.18 9.59
CA GLY A 505 -19.68 -3.47 10.04
C GLY A 505 -19.91 -3.22 11.53
N MET A 506 -18.99 -2.56 12.22
CA MET A 506 -19.08 -2.26 13.64
C MET A 506 -19.85 -0.96 13.89
N ALA A 507 -20.72 -0.94 14.89
CA ALA A 507 -21.24 0.32 15.44
C ALA A 507 -20.15 1.01 16.26
N VAL A 508 -20.19 2.34 16.35
CA VAL A 508 -19.18 3.11 17.10
C VAL A 508 -19.87 3.93 18.19
N ILE A 509 -19.42 3.77 19.42
CA ILE A 509 -19.83 4.57 20.58
C ILE A 509 -18.62 5.36 21.06
N ALA A 510 -18.71 6.68 21.19
CA ALA A 510 -17.60 7.46 21.74
C ALA A 510 -17.75 7.66 23.26
N GLU A 511 -16.69 7.44 24.00
CA GLU A 511 -16.64 7.44 25.46
C GLU A 511 -15.78 8.55 26.05
N GLY A 512 -16.21 9.12 27.16
CA GLY A 512 -15.53 10.28 27.75
C GLY A 512 -15.93 11.59 27.06
N VAL A 513 -17.14 11.66 26.50
CA VAL A 513 -17.70 12.90 25.96
C VAL A 513 -18.06 13.84 27.11
N GLU A 514 -17.21 14.83 27.36
CA GLU A 514 -17.39 15.80 28.47
C GLU A 514 -18.01 17.15 28.06
N THR A 515 -17.93 17.51 26.78
CA THR A 515 -18.40 18.82 26.28
C THR A 515 -19.36 18.66 25.11
N ARG A 516 -20.14 19.73 24.84
CA ARG A 516 -21.03 19.77 23.67
C ARG A 516 -20.24 19.77 22.38
N GLU A 517 -19.09 20.45 22.38
CA GLU A 517 -18.17 20.54 21.27
C GLU A 517 -17.64 19.16 20.85
N HIS A 518 -17.33 18.28 21.82
CA HIS A 518 -16.96 16.90 21.54
C HIS A 518 -18.10 16.14 20.84
N ALA A 519 -19.33 16.27 21.34
CA ALA A 519 -20.49 15.58 20.78
C ALA A 519 -20.81 16.07 19.35
N ASP A 520 -20.78 17.38 19.12
CA ASP A 520 -21.03 17.98 17.80
C ASP A 520 -19.95 17.59 16.78
N PHE A 521 -18.68 17.53 17.22
CA PHE A 521 -17.59 17.01 16.40
C PHE A 521 -17.78 15.54 16.02
N LEU A 522 -18.08 14.67 16.99
CA LEU A 522 -18.32 13.24 16.77
C LEU A 522 -19.47 13.01 15.78
N LYS A 523 -20.56 13.79 15.92
CA LYS A 523 -21.66 13.77 14.96
C LYS A 523 -21.23 14.18 13.55
N SER A 524 -20.33 15.16 13.43
CA SER A 524 -19.83 15.63 12.11
C SER A 524 -19.01 14.57 11.36
N ILE A 525 -18.35 13.66 12.08
CA ILE A 525 -17.62 12.51 11.51
C ILE A 525 -18.49 11.23 11.47
N GLY A 526 -19.79 11.37 11.77
CA GLY A 526 -20.79 10.32 11.71
C GLY A 526 -20.76 9.31 12.87
N CYS A 527 -20.17 9.66 14.00
CA CYS A 527 -20.31 8.92 15.26
C CYS A 527 -21.50 9.51 16.03
N PHE A 528 -22.65 8.82 16.00
CA PHE A 528 -23.90 9.29 16.60
C PHE A 528 -24.07 8.86 18.05
N TYR A 529 -23.48 7.72 18.42
CA TYR A 529 -23.64 7.14 19.74
C TYR A 529 -22.53 7.60 20.66
N VAL A 530 -22.92 8.04 21.85
CA VAL A 530 -22.02 8.73 22.76
C VAL A 530 -22.33 8.39 24.21
N GLN A 531 -21.28 8.37 25.02
CA GLN A 531 -21.28 8.14 26.45
C GLN A 531 -20.27 9.08 27.11
N GLY A 532 -20.66 9.71 28.21
CA GLY A 532 -19.75 10.61 28.93
C GLY A 532 -20.46 11.61 29.84
N TYR A 533 -19.66 12.33 30.62
CA TYR A 533 -20.13 13.23 31.67
C TYR A 533 -20.91 14.45 31.16
N PHE A 534 -20.81 14.79 29.88
CA PHE A 534 -21.68 15.80 29.26
C PHE A 534 -23.16 15.44 29.39
N TYR A 535 -23.49 14.15 29.23
CA TYR A 535 -24.85 13.66 29.29
C TYR A 535 -25.23 13.20 30.70
N SER A 536 -24.43 12.29 31.25
CA SER A 536 -24.69 11.72 32.56
C SER A 536 -23.45 11.05 33.14
N ARG A 537 -23.28 11.21 34.44
CA ARG A 537 -22.37 10.36 35.23
C ARG A 537 -23.04 9.00 35.42
N PRO A 538 -22.30 7.95 35.81
CA PRO A 538 -22.91 6.72 36.29
C PRO A 538 -23.90 7.05 37.42
N ILE A 539 -25.12 6.52 37.34
CA ILE A 539 -26.21 6.78 38.29
C ILE A 539 -26.77 5.47 38.88
N PRO A 540 -27.35 5.50 40.10
CA PRO A 540 -28.01 4.34 40.68
C PRO A 540 -29.20 3.85 39.86
N LEU A 541 -29.57 2.59 40.04
CA LEU A 541 -30.71 1.94 39.35
C LEU A 541 -32.00 2.77 39.38
N GLU A 542 -32.39 3.29 40.54
CA GLU A 542 -33.63 4.06 40.70
C GLU A 542 -33.67 5.35 39.87
N GLU A 543 -32.52 5.98 39.67
CA GLU A 543 -32.40 7.18 38.84
C GLU A 543 -32.42 6.81 37.36
N TYR A 544 -31.75 5.72 36.98
CA TYR A 544 -31.76 5.21 35.62
C TYR A 544 -33.17 4.82 35.16
N GLU A 545 -33.95 4.16 36.02
CA GLU A 545 -35.33 3.80 35.72
C GLU A 545 -36.23 5.03 35.48
N LYS A 546 -36.02 6.13 36.24
CA LYS A 546 -36.72 7.39 35.99
C LYS A 546 -36.33 7.99 34.63
N LEU A 547 -35.05 7.88 34.28
CA LEU A 547 -34.50 8.42 33.04
C LEU A 547 -35.05 7.70 31.80
N ILE A 548 -35.20 6.37 31.84
CA ILE A 548 -35.84 5.59 30.75
C ILE A 548 -37.27 6.06 30.50
N VAL A 549 -38.06 6.29 31.55
CA VAL A 549 -39.48 6.68 31.42
C VAL A 549 -39.65 8.10 30.85
N GLN A 550 -38.68 8.99 31.09
CA GLN A 550 -38.77 10.41 30.73
C GLN A 550 -38.26 10.73 29.32
N ASN A 551 -37.44 9.86 28.72
CA ASN A 551 -36.76 10.13 27.46
C ASN A 551 -37.37 9.37 26.28
N HIS A 552 -37.12 9.88 25.08
CA HIS A 552 -37.34 9.11 23.86
C HIS A 552 -36.29 7.99 23.79
N VAL A 553 -36.70 6.80 23.37
CA VAL A 553 -35.86 5.59 23.41
C VAL A 553 -35.79 4.96 22.03
N GLU A 554 -34.60 4.53 21.62
CA GLU A 554 -34.34 3.82 20.36
C GLU A 554 -33.87 2.40 20.66
N GLU A 555 -34.60 1.38 20.15
CA GLU A 555 -34.36 -0.03 20.50
C GLU A 555 -33.20 -0.69 19.73
N LYS A 556 -32.70 -0.06 18.66
CA LYS A 556 -31.64 -0.65 17.81
C LYS A 556 -30.57 0.37 17.48
N LEU A 557 -29.31 -0.02 17.68
CA LEU A 557 -28.19 0.60 16.99
C LEU A 557 -28.42 0.43 15.49
N VAL A 558 -28.55 1.54 14.77
CA VAL A 558 -28.64 1.55 13.31
C VAL A 558 -27.30 1.07 12.75
N HIS A 559 -27.25 -0.19 12.33
CA HIS A 559 -26.19 -0.71 11.47
C HIS A 559 -26.37 -0.15 10.06
N LEU A 560 -25.27 -0.02 9.32
CA LEU A 560 -25.23 0.33 7.90
C LEU A 560 -26.29 -0.50 7.14
N MET A 561 -27.28 0.16 6.55
CA MET A 561 -28.22 -0.50 5.63
C MET A 561 -27.54 -0.62 4.27
N THR A 562 -27.17 -1.84 3.88
CA THR A 562 -26.79 -2.16 2.50
C THR A 562 -28.02 -2.03 1.61
N VAL A 563 -27.89 -1.26 0.53
CA VAL A 563 -28.89 -1.25 -0.54
C VAL A 563 -28.52 -2.40 -1.47
N ASP A 564 -29.23 -3.53 -1.31
CA ASP A 564 -29.12 -4.78 -2.06
C ASP A 564 -27.81 -5.59 -1.91
N ASN A 565 -27.92 -6.78 -1.27
CA ASN A 565 -27.15 -8.03 -1.47
C ASN A 565 -25.65 -7.99 -1.84
N LEU A 566 -24.91 -6.94 -1.49
CA LEU A 566 -23.46 -6.89 -1.61
C LEU A 566 -22.86 -6.81 -0.21
N ASP A 567 -22.14 -7.86 0.16
CA ASP A 567 -21.49 -7.99 1.45
C ASP A 567 -20.35 -6.96 1.54
N ASN A 568 -20.47 -6.00 2.46
CA ASN A 568 -19.53 -4.87 2.57
C ASN A 568 -18.10 -5.35 2.82
N SER A 569 -17.94 -6.47 3.53
CA SER A 569 -16.65 -7.13 3.76
C SER A 569 -16.01 -7.70 2.50
N ALA A 570 -16.80 -8.05 1.48
CA ALA A 570 -16.27 -8.62 0.26
C ALA A 570 -15.39 -7.61 -0.48
N PHE A 571 -15.83 -6.38 -0.74
CA PHE A 571 -15.04 -5.38 -1.49
C PHE A 571 -13.69 -4.97 -0.86
N TRP A 572 -13.51 -5.24 0.43
CA TRP A 572 -12.28 -4.93 1.16
C TRP A 572 -11.41 -6.17 1.40
N ASP A 573 -11.93 -7.38 1.19
CA ASP A 573 -11.14 -8.60 1.18
C ASP A 573 -10.36 -8.70 -0.14
N PRO A 574 -9.02 -8.72 -0.12
CA PRO A 574 -8.19 -8.90 -1.31
C PRO A 574 -8.49 -10.19 -2.10
N LYS A 575 -9.15 -11.15 -1.46
CA LYS A 575 -9.49 -12.47 -2.02
C LYS A 575 -10.94 -12.61 -2.45
N SER A 576 -11.77 -11.60 -2.22
CA SER A 576 -13.16 -11.66 -2.67
C SER A 576 -13.25 -11.54 -4.19
N THR A 577 -14.32 -12.13 -4.71
CA THR A 577 -14.68 -12.04 -6.13
C THR A 577 -14.92 -10.58 -6.53
N GLU A 578 -15.46 -9.76 -5.63
CA GLU A 578 -15.78 -8.35 -5.82
C GLU A 578 -14.53 -7.48 -5.94
N THR A 579 -13.48 -7.74 -5.14
CA THR A 579 -12.19 -7.04 -5.21
C THR A 579 -11.41 -7.41 -6.46
N LEU A 580 -11.46 -8.69 -6.85
CA LEU A 580 -10.90 -9.17 -8.11
C LEU A 580 -11.64 -8.53 -9.28
N ILE A 581 -12.97 -8.53 -9.30
CA ILE A 581 -13.79 -7.84 -10.31
C ILE A 581 -13.46 -6.34 -10.38
N PHE A 582 -13.30 -5.65 -9.24
CA PHE A 582 -12.96 -4.22 -9.19
C PHE A 582 -11.61 -3.91 -9.87
N ASN A 583 -10.61 -4.77 -9.66
CA ASN A 583 -9.29 -4.63 -10.25
C ASN A 583 -9.21 -5.18 -11.69
N SER A 584 -10.05 -6.15 -12.06
CA SER A 584 -10.05 -6.83 -13.36
C SER A 584 -11.01 -6.22 -14.39
N TYR A 585 -11.83 -5.23 -14.01
CA TYR A 585 -12.84 -4.64 -14.90
C TYR A 585 -12.25 -3.84 -16.09
N ILE A 586 -12.97 -3.85 -17.21
CA ILE A 586 -12.59 -3.27 -18.52
C ILE A 586 -12.65 -1.72 -18.55
N GLY A 587 -12.99 -1.05 -17.44
CA GLY A 587 -13.19 0.40 -17.38
C GLY A 587 -12.50 1.07 -16.20
N GLY A 588 -12.36 2.40 -16.26
CA GLY A 588 -11.91 3.16 -15.11
C GLY A 588 -12.97 3.11 -14.01
N ALA A 589 -12.64 2.62 -12.83
CA ALA A 589 -13.59 2.49 -11.73
C ALA A 589 -13.07 3.20 -10.49
N CYS A 590 -13.97 3.87 -9.78
CA CYS A 590 -13.70 4.46 -8.48
C CYS A 590 -14.79 4.14 -7.48
N ILE A 591 -14.38 4.06 -6.22
CA ILE A 591 -15.25 4.10 -5.06
C ILE A 591 -15.01 5.46 -4.41
N PHE A 592 -16.08 6.20 -4.19
CA PHE A 592 -16.02 7.48 -3.52
C PHE A 592 -17.15 7.66 -2.53
N GLU A 593 -16.88 8.49 -1.54
CA GLU A 593 -17.88 8.93 -0.59
C GLU A 593 -18.46 10.26 -1.05
N TYR A 594 -19.79 10.38 -0.99
CA TYR A 594 -20.51 11.61 -1.27
C TYR A 594 -21.22 12.08 0.00
N HIS A 595 -20.84 13.25 0.49
CA HIS A 595 -21.43 13.86 1.69
C HIS A 595 -21.47 15.39 1.55
N ASN A 596 -22.59 16.03 1.90
CA ASN A 596 -22.76 17.50 1.85
C ASN A 596 -22.33 18.17 0.53
N GLY A 597 -22.57 17.52 -0.61
CA GLY A 597 -22.18 18.06 -1.92
C GLY A 597 -20.71 17.91 -2.26
N LYS A 598 -19.90 17.23 -1.44
CA LYS A 598 -18.49 16.91 -1.72
C LYS A 598 -18.33 15.45 -2.11
N VAL A 599 -17.39 15.19 -3.01
CA VAL A 599 -16.96 13.86 -3.45
C VAL A 599 -15.54 13.59 -2.97
N GLU A 600 -15.34 12.52 -2.21
CA GLU A 600 -14.02 12.08 -1.71
C GLU A 600 -13.67 10.69 -2.28
N LEU A 601 -12.60 10.60 -3.06
CA LEU A 601 -12.15 9.35 -3.68
C LEU A 601 -11.51 8.42 -2.63
N LEU A 602 -12.08 7.24 -2.43
CA LEU A 602 -11.59 6.25 -1.47
C LEU A 602 -10.69 5.20 -2.13
N ARG A 603 -11.06 4.76 -3.34
CA ARG A 603 -10.32 3.76 -4.11
C ARG A 603 -10.50 4.01 -5.59
N ILE A 604 -9.44 3.84 -6.36
CA ILE A 604 -9.48 3.86 -7.82
C ILE A 604 -8.72 2.65 -8.35
N ASN A 605 -9.10 2.15 -9.52
CA ASN A 605 -8.27 1.20 -10.25
C ASN A 605 -7.28 1.93 -11.18
N GLU A 606 -6.25 1.24 -11.66
CA GLU A 606 -5.22 1.85 -12.53
C GLU A 606 -5.83 2.45 -13.82
N ARG A 607 -6.89 1.81 -14.33
CA ARG A 607 -7.60 2.27 -15.52
C ARG A 607 -8.32 3.60 -15.29
N TYR A 608 -8.80 3.87 -14.08
CA TYR A 608 -9.40 5.17 -13.72
C TYR A 608 -8.42 6.31 -13.94
N VAL A 609 -7.15 6.13 -13.56
CA VAL A 609 -6.09 7.12 -13.77
C VAL A 609 -5.87 7.38 -15.26
N GLN A 610 -5.86 6.33 -16.08
CA GLN A 610 -5.68 6.44 -17.53
C GLN A 610 -6.86 7.14 -18.21
N GLU A 611 -8.09 6.75 -17.86
CA GLU A 611 -9.32 7.33 -18.44
C GLU A 611 -9.48 8.80 -18.03
N PHE A 612 -9.08 9.17 -16.81
CA PHE A 612 -9.17 10.52 -16.25
C PHE A 612 -8.02 11.47 -16.65
N GLY A 613 -6.92 10.98 -17.24
CA GLY A 613 -5.89 11.85 -17.84
C GLY A 613 -4.42 11.62 -17.46
N GLY A 614 -4.09 10.52 -16.75
CA GLY A 614 -2.76 9.91 -16.65
C GLY A 614 -1.70 10.63 -15.82
N ALA A 615 -1.49 11.94 -15.99
CA ALA A 615 -0.27 12.62 -15.54
C ALA A 615 -0.36 13.27 -14.14
N GLN A 616 -1.55 13.50 -13.58
CA GLN A 616 -1.71 14.30 -12.36
C GLN A 616 -1.88 13.50 -11.05
N PHE A 617 -2.10 12.19 -11.12
CA PHE A 617 -2.31 11.33 -9.95
C PHE A 617 -1.03 10.68 -9.41
N GLY A 618 0.09 10.80 -10.12
CA GLY A 618 1.33 10.05 -9.83
C GLY A 618 2.07 10.44 -8.55
N SER A 619 1.65 11.48 -7.82
CA SER A 619 2.35 11.96 -6.63
C SER A 619 1.45 12.57 -5.54
N VAL A 620 0.11 12.51 -5.70
CA VAL A 620 -0.86 13.14 -4.79
C VAL A 620 -1.66 12.04 -4.08
N PRO A 621 -1.81 12.07 -2.73
CA PRO A 621 -2.69 11.16 -2.00
C PRO A 621 -4.10 11.16 -2.60
N LEU A 622 -4.76 10.00 -2.70
CA LEU A 622 -6.12 9.89 -3.27
C LEU A 622 -7.14 10.82 -2.60
N SER A 623 -6.95 11.11 -1.31
CA SER A 623 -7.75 12.04 -0.52
C SER A 623 -7.68 13.49 -1.00
N ASP A 624 -6.59 13.87 -1.68
CA ASP A 624 -6.33 15.26 -2.12
C ASP A 624 -6.74 15.47 -3.59
N VAL A 625 -7.26 14.45 -4.25
CA VAL A 625 -7.74 14.56 -5.63
C VAL A 625 -9.21 14.94 -5.63
N GLU A 626 -9.49 16.18 -6.01
CA GLU A 626 -10.85 16.68 -6.23
C GLU A 626 -11.20 16.66 -7.74
N PRO A 627 -12.05 15.72 -8.21
CA PRO A 627 -12.47 15.67 -9.61
C PRO A 627 -13.15 16.96 -10.09
N GLU A 628 -13.85 17.64 -9.17
CA GLU A 628 -14.59 18.88 -9.41
C GLU A 628 -13.69 20.03 -9.86
N LYS A 629 -12.40 20.04 -9.51
CA LYS A 629 -11.45 21.09 -9.90
C LYS A 629 -11.26 21.19 -11.42
N TYR A 630 -11.52 20.09 -12.12
CA TYR A 630 -11.36 19.97 -13.57
C TYR A 630 -12.68 20.13 -14.33
N MET A 631 -13.77 20.47 -13.64
CA MET A 631 -15.09 20.66 -14.23
C MET A 631 -15.52 22.12 -14.13
N ASP A 632 -16.24 22.61 -15.14
CA ASP A 632 -16.98 23.88 -15.03
C ASP A 632 -18.27 23.71 -14.21
N ASP A 633 -18.92 24.81 -13.87
CA ASP A 633 -20.12 24.80 -13.02
C ASP A 633 -21.29 23.99 -13.63
N GLU A 634 -21.39 23.95 -14.96
CA GLU A 634 -22.42 23.15 -15.66
C GLU A 634 -22.17 21.65 -15.49
N ASN A 635 -20.93 21.20 -15.65
CA ASN A 635 -20.57 19.79 -15.51
C ASN A 635 -20.59 19.33 -14.05
N LYS A 636 -20.25 20.20 -13.10
CA LYS A 636 -20.44 19.93 -11.66
C LYS A 636 -21.90 19.66 -11.33
N GLU A 637 -22.81 20.51 -11.79
CA GLU A 637 -24.25 20.33 -11.53
C GLU A 637 -24.78 19.06 -12.21
N LYS A 638 -24.30 18.72 -13.42
CA LYS A 638 -24.63 17.43 -14.07
C LYS A 638 -24.19 16.24 -13.23
N MET A 639 -22.98 16.27 -12.68
CA MET A 639 -22.48 15.22 -11.79
C MET A 639 -23.33 15.11 -10.52
N HIS A 640 -23.53 16.19 -9.78
CA HIS A 640 -24.33 16.16 -8.54
C HIS A 640 -25.81 15.80 -8.78
N SER A 641 -26.39 16.25 -9.89
CA SER A 641 -27.75 15.85 -10.30
C SER A 641 -27.81 14.33 -10.56
N ASN A 642 -26.80 13.76 -11.22
CA ASN A 642 -26.70 12.32 -11.44
C ASN A 642 -26.61 11.54 -10.13
N LEU A 643 -25.79 12.01 -9.18
CA LEU A 643 -25.65 11.37 -7.86
C LEU A 643 -26.94 11.46 -7.03
N ARG A 644 -27.61 12.62 -7.00
CA ARG A 644 -28.92 12.77 -6.35
C ARG A 644 -29.95 11.84 -6.95
N LYS A 645 -29.99 11.72 -8.28
CA LYS A 645 -30.89 10.79 -8.97
C LYS A 645 -30.60 9.32 -8.63
N ALA A 646 -29.33 8.92 -8.53
CA ALA A 646 -28.96 7.57 -8.09
C ALA A 646 -29.39 7.31 -6.63
N ILE A 647 -29.28 8.31 -5.75
CA ILE A 647 -29.75 8.24 -4.35
C ILE A 647 -31.27 8.10 -4.28
N GLU A 648 -32.01 8.94 -5.01
CA GLU A 648 -33.48 8.94 -5.01
C GLU A 648 -34.06 7.65 -5.59
N THR A 649 -33.43 7.08 -6.62
CA THR A 649 -33.95 5.92 -7.34
C THR A 649 -33.43 4.58 -6.84
N GLY A 650 -32.32 4.56 -6.09
CA GLY A 650 -31.62 3.35 -5.67
C GLY A 650 -31.03 2.53 -6.83
N LYS A 651 -30.97 3.09 -8.04
CA LYS A 651 -30.51 2.43 -9.27
C LYS A 651 -29.31 3.15 -9.86
N GLU A 652 -28.63 2.48 -10.78
CA GLU A 652 -27.55 3.07 -11.58
C GLU A 652 -28.05 4.29 -12.34
N SER A 653 -27.29 5.38 -12.26
CA SER A 653 -27.55 6.61 -13.01
C SER A 653 -26.30 7.03 -13.78
N MET A 654 -26.48 7.38 -15.04
CA MET A 654 -25.42 7.73 -15.98
C MET A 654 -25.50 9.19 -16.39
N CYS A 655 -24.34 9.86 -16.45
CA CYS A 655 -24.19 11.19 -17.02
C CYS A 655 -22.94 11.29 -17.90
N GLU A 656 -22.94 12.28 -18.80
CA GLU A 656 -21.76 12.68 -19.56
C GLU A 656 -21.16 13.95 -18.95
N LEU A 657 -19.84 13.96 -18.79
CA LEU A 657 -19.07 15.02 -18.18
C LEU A 657 -17.97 15.48 -19.16
N PHE A 658 -17.70 16.78 -19.16
CA PHE A 658 -16.58 17.39 -19.87
C PHE A 658 -15.61 17.99 -18.86
N LEU A 659 -14.34 17.59 -18.92
CA LEU A 659 -13.29 18.07 -18.03
C LEU A 659 -12.25 18.89 -18.80
N VAL A 660 -11.79 19.98 -18.19
CA VAL A 660 -10.79 20.91 -18.74
C VAL A 660 -9.54 20.85 -17.87
N GLY A 661 -8.36 20.73 -18.49
CA GLY A 661 -7.08 20.75 -17.77
C GLY A 661 -6.70 19.45 -17.04
N ALA A 662 -7.43 18.36 -17.27
CA ALA A 662 -7.18 17.04 -16.65
C ALA A 662 -5.97 16.29 -17.25
N SER A 663 -5.42 16.73 -18.40
CA SER A 663 -4.27 16.10 -19.06
C SER A 663 -3.39 17.13 -19.78
N GLU A 664 -2.06 17.02 -19.66
CA GLU A 664 -1.09 17.81 -20.43
C GLU A 664 -1.13 17.47 -21.93
N GLU A 665 -1.49 16.23 -22.27
CA GLU A 665 -1.55 15.76 -23.66
C GLU A 665 -2.78 16.27 -24.41
N ASN A 666 -3.84 16.68 -23.69
CA ASN A 666 -5.09 17.13 -24.30
C ASN A 666 -5.65 18.41 -23.63
N PRO A 667 -5.00 19.57 -23.83
CA PRO A 667 -5.41 20.84 -23.22
C PRO A 667 -6.78 21.35 -23.69
N ALA A 668 -7.35 20.75 -24.74
CA ALA A 668 -8.68 21.05 -25.25
C ALA A 668 -9.82 20.41 -24.43
N GLY A 669 -9.52 19.57 -23.43
CA GLY A 669 -10.47 18.91 -22.55
C GLY A 669 -10.85 17.47 -22.97
N ILE A 670 -11.39 16.70 -22.03
CA ILE A 670 -11.78 15.30 -22.19
C ILE A 670 -13.28 15.11 -21.93
N TYR A 671 -13.93 14.22 -22.69
CA TYR A 671 -15.30 13.80 -22.48
C TYR A 671 -15.32 12.43 -21.80
N LEU A 672 -16.01 12.34 -20.67
CA LEU A 672 -16.21 11.09 -19.93
C LEU A 672 -17.70 10.76 -19.85
N THR A 673 -18.02 9.47 -19.91
CA THR A 673 -19.27 8.94 -19.37
C THR A 673 -19.01 8.46 -17.95
N ALA A 674 -19.89 8.78 -17.01
CA ALA A 674 -19.80 8.34 -15.62
C ALA A 674 -21.13 7.68 -15.21
N THR A 675 -21.05 6.41 -14.80
CA THR A 675 -22.19 5.66 -14.28
C THR A 675 -21.97 5.42 -12.79
N ALA A 676 -22.85 5.95 -11.95
CA ALA A 676 -22.73 5.89 -10.51
C ALA A 676 -23.89 5.08 -9.91
N ARG A 677 -23.56 4.23 -8.93
CA ARG A 677 -24.51 3.44 -8.14
C ARG A 677 -24.21 3.61 -6.66
N VAL A 678 -25.24 3.82 -5.85
CA VAL A 678 -25.11 3.77 -4.39
C VAL A 678 -24.90 2.32 -3.97
N ILE A 679 -23.81 2.04 -3.26
CA ILE A 679 -23.48 0.69 -2.75
C ILE A 679 -23.65 0.60 -1.23
N ALA A 680 -23.52 1.72 -0.52
CA ALA A 680 -23.79 1.77 0.92
C ALA A 680 -24.19 3.18 1.35
N ARG A 681 -24.84 3.31 2.51
CA ARG A 681 -25.23 4.59 3.11
C ARG A 681 -25.03 4.59 4.61
N THR A 682 -24.47 5.67 5.15
CA THR A 682 -24.40 5.94 6.59
C THR A 682 -24.81 7.38 6.89
N GLY A 683 -26.05 7.59 7.36
CA GLY A 683 -26.57 8.94 7.60
C GLY A 683 -26.66 9.77 6.30
N ASP A 684 -25.90 10.86 6.24
CA ASP A 684 -25.77 11.76 5.06
C ASP A 684 -24.57 11.41 4.15
N HIS A 685 -23.85 10.34 4.47
CA HIS A 685 -22.73 9.83 3.69
C HIS A 685 -23.19 8.68 2.80
N TYR A 686 -22.94 8.79 1.49
CA TYR A 686 -23.29 7.80 0.49
C TYR A 686 -22.01 7.25 -0.13
N LEU A 687 -21.84 5.94 -0.06
CA LEU A 687 -20.76 5.26 -0.75
C LEU A 687 -21.22 4.92 -2.16
N PHE A 688 -20.48 5.40 -3.15
CA PHE A 688 -20.76 5.16 -4.55
C PHE A 688 -19.72 4.25 -5.17
N TYR A 689 -20.18 3.31 -5.98
CA TYR A 689 -19.38 2.68 -7.02
C TYR A 689 -19.63 3.43 -8.32
N CYS A 690 -18.57 3.90 -8.97
CA CYS A 690 -18.65 4.65 -10.21
C CYS A 690 -17.71 4.07 -11.26
N VAL A 691 -18.25 3.91 -12.47
CA VAL A 691 -17.49 3.50 -13.66
C VAL A 691 -17.44 4.67 -14.63
N ILE A 692 -16.23 5.01 -15.06
CA ILE A 692 -15.95 6.03 -16.05
C ILE A 692 -15.40 5.42 -17.34
N SER A 693 -15.74 6.06 -18.46
CA SER A 693 -15.17 5.73 -19.77
C SER A 693 -14.95 6.97 -20.61
N ASN A 694 -13.77 7.09 -21.21
CA ASN A 694 -13.38 8.22 -22.04
C ASN A 694 -13.93 8.11 -23.46
N ILE A 695 -14.87 8.99 -23.78
CA ILE A 695 -15.57 9.06 -25.07
C ILE A 695 -15.06 10.21 -25.95
N THR A 696 -13.91 10.81 -25.62
CA THR A 696 -13.36 11.98 -26.33
C THR A 696 -13.16 11.73 -27.82
N LYS A 697 -12.58 10.58 -28.19
CA LYS A 697 -12.35 10.21 -29.61
C LYS A 697 -13.67 10.12 -30.39
N GLN A 698 -14.70 9.54 -29.80
CA GLN A 698 -16.02 9.41 -30.40
C GLN A 698 -16.68 10.79 -30.60
N ARG A 699 -16.68 11.64 -29.57
CA ARG A 699 -17.25 12.99 -29.65
C ARG A 699 -16.54 13.88 -30.67
N LEU A 700 -15.21 13.81 -30.75
CA LEU A 700 -14.44 14.52 -31.76
C LEU A 700 -14.73 14.02 -33.18
N ALA A 701 -14.93 12.71 -33.37
CA ALA A 701 -15.32 12.14 -34.66
C ALA A 701 -16.72 12.61 -35.10
N GLU A 702 -17.71 12.58 -34.18
CA GLU A 702 -19.08 13.07 -34.44
C GLU A 702 -19.09 14.57 -34.78
N LYS A 703 -18.32 15.38 -34.04
CA LYS A 703 -18.19 16.82 -34.30
C LYS A 703 -17.56 17.08 -35.67
N LYS A 704 -16.47 16.37 -36.00
CA LYS A 704 -15.78 16.48 -37.29
C LYS A 704 -16.67 16.04 -38.46
N GLN A 705 -17.52 15.02 -38.26
CA GLN A 705 -18.48 14.57 -39.27
C GLN A 705 -19.60 15.60 -39.51
N ARG A 706 -20.11 16.25 -38.45
CA ARG A 706 -21.08 17.36 -38.58
C ARG A 706 -20.47 18.59 -39.24
N GLU A 707 -19.24 18.96 -38.87
CA GLU A 707 -18.51 20.07 -39.47
C GLU A 707 -18.21 19.80 -40.95
N LEU A 708 -17.80 18.58 -41.31
CA LEU A 708 -17.56 18.19 -42.69
C LEU A 708 -18.85 18.18 -43.51
N SER A 709 -19.97 17.70 -42.96
CA SER A 709 -21.28 17.74 -43.64
C SER A 709 -21.74 19.19 -43.87
N SER A 710 -21.63 20.04 -42.84
CA SER A 710 -22.02 21.45 -42.94
C SER A 710 -21.11 22.23 -43.90
N ALA A 711 -19.80 21.92 -43.91
CA ALA A 711 -18.84 22.50 -44.85
C ALA A 711 -19.10 22.05 -46.29
N LEU A 712 -19.46 20.77 -46.51
CA LEU A 712 -19.84 20.25 -47.82
C LEU A 712 -21.13 20.93 -48.33
N GLU A 713 -22.14 21.11 -47.47
CA GLU A 713 -23.36 21.85 -47.81
C GLU A 713 -23.06 23.33 -48.15
N ALA A 714 -22.19 23.99 -47.37
CA ALA A 714 -21.77 25.36 -47.64
C ALA A 714 -20.94 25.50 -48.94
N ILE A 715 -20.07 24.54 -49.26
CA ILE A 715 -19.31 24.50 -50.52
C ILE A 715 -20.26 24.26 -51.71
N MET A 716 -21.22 23.34 -51.58
CA MET A 716 -22.22 23.06 -52.62
C MET A 716 -23.15 24.25 -52.88
N GLY A 717 -23.50 25.02 -51.84
CA GLY A 717 -24.32 26.24 -51.94
C GLY A 717 -23.56 27.50 -52.39
N SER A 718 -22.24 27.59 -52.15
CA SER A 718 -21.42 28.77 -52.52
C SER A 718 -20.72 28.65 -53.88
N ALA A 719 -20.78 27.47 -54.53
CA ALA A 719 -20.19 27.26 -55.85
C ALA A 719 -20.74 28.27 -56.88
N ASN A 720 -19.86 28.85 -57.71
CA ASN A 720 -20.27 29.83 -58.74
C ASN A 720 -20.90 29.19 -59.99
N GLY A 721 -20.83 27.86 -60.14
CA GLY A 721 -21.46 27.10 -61.22
C GLY A 721 -22.49 26.08 -60.71
N GLY A 722 -23.35 25.57 -61.60
CA GLY A 722 -24.24 24.46 -61.31
C GLY A 722 -23.48 23.15 -61.20
N ILE A 723 -23.62 22.44 -60.08
CA ILE A 723 -23.02 21.11 -59.85
C ILE A 723 -24.08 20.06 -60.14
N THR A 724 -23.75 19.06 -60.95
CA THR A 724 -24.66 17.99 -61.33
C THR A 724 -23.94 16.64 -61.39
N ALA A 725 -24.61 15.58 -60.96
CA ALA A 725 -24.19 14.19 -61.14
C ALA A 725 -25.15 13.53 -62.13
N MET A 726 -24.61 12.95 -63.19
CA MET A 726 -25.37 12.43 -64.32
C MET A 726 -25.00 10.98 -64.61
N ARG A 727 -26.01 10.13 -64.84
CA ARG A 727 -25.83 8.75 -65.29
C ARG A 727 -26.05 8.67 -66.80
N TYR A 728 -25.06 8.13 -67.50
CA TYR A 728 -25.15 7.86 -68.93
C TYR A 728 -25.76 6.47 -69.16
N TYR A 729 -26.71 6.37 -70.08
CA TYR A 729 -27.28 5.12 -70.54
C TYR A 729 -27.41 5.12 -72.06
N ASP A 730 -27.67 3.96 -72.64
CA ASP A 730 -27.74 3.80 -74.10
C ASP A 730 -28.91 4.64 -74.65
N GLY A 731 -28.58 5.80 -75.24
CA GLY A 731 -29.54 6.76 -75.79
C GLY A 731 -29.87 7.99 -74.92
N GLY A 732 -29.20 8.24 -73.78
CA GLY A 732 -29.47 9.46 -73.01
C GLY A 732 -28.64 9.71 -71.74
N VAL A 733 -28.84 10.89 -71.15
CA VAL A 733 -28.22 11.34 -69.91
C VAL A 733 -29.30 11.66 -68.88
N ALA A 734 -29.33 10.89 -67.79
CA ALA A 734 -30.22 11.13 -66.66
C ALA A 734 -29.49 11.91 -65.56
N ILE A 735 -30.13 12.93 -64.99
CA ILE A 735 -29.60 13.63 -63.82
C ILE A 735 -29.93 12.81 -62.58
N VAL A 736 -28.92 12.46 -61.81
CA VAL A 736 -29.02 11.77 -60.52
C VAL A 736 -29.18 12.81 -59.39
N PHE A 737 -28.42 13.90 -59.48
CA PHE A 737 -28.41 14.96 -58.48
C PHE A 737 -27.96 16.27 -59.12
N SER A 738 -28.51 17.40 -58.71
CA SER A 738 -27.99 18.74 -59.02
C SER A 738 -28.22 19.70 -57.85
N ASN A 739 -27.34 20.70 -57.69
CA ASN A 739 -27.57 21.80 -56.74
C ASN A 739 -28.54 22.86 -57.32
N ASP A 740 -29.11 23.71 -56.47
CA ASP A 740 -30.12 24.71 -56.87
C ASP A 740 -29.65 25.64 -58.00
N LYS A 741 -28.38 26.02 -57.97
CA LYS A 741 -27.76 26.90 -58.97
C LYS A 741 -27.76 26.31 -60.38
N TYR A 742 -27.72 24.98 -60.52
CA TYR A 742 -27.85 24.32 -61.81
C TYR A 742 -29.25 24.57 -62.41
N TYR A 743 -30.31 24.44 -61.62
CA TYR A 743 -31.68 24.69 -62.07
C TYR A 743 -31.93 26.17 -62.37
N GLU A 744 -31.40 27.07 -61.52
CA GLU A 744 -31.45 28.53 -61.73
C GLU A 744 -30.80 28.95 -63.06
N GLN A 745 -29.62 28.43 -63.38
CA GLN A 745 -28.91 28.75 -64.63
C GLN A 745 -29.69 28.34 -65.88
N MET A 746 -30.43 27.24 -65.80
CA MET A 746 -31.25 26.70 -66.89
C MET A 746 -32.62 27.41 -67.00
N GLY A 747 -33.03 28.17 -65.99
CA GLY A 747 -34.33 28.84 -65.92
C GLY A 747 -35.49 27.91 -65.51
N TYR A 748 -35.20 26.84 -64.75
CA TYR A 748 -36.21 25.91 -64.24
C TYR A 748 -36.22 25.93 -62.70
N THR A 749 -37.36 25.64 -62.07
CA THR A 749 -37.36 25.10 -60.70
C THR A 749 -37.05 23.59 -60.76
N ARG A 750 -36.59 23.01 -59.65
CA ARG A 750 -36.27 21.57 -59.59
C ARG A 750 -37.45 20.69 -60.04
N GLU A 751 -38.65 20.96 -59.54
CA GLU A 751 -39.89 20.22 -59.86
C GLU A 751 -40.29 20.36 -61.34
N GLN A 752 -40.08 21.55 -61.92
CA GLN A 752 -40.32 21.79 -63.34
C GLN A 752 -39.31 21.05 -64.22
N PHE A 753 -38.04 21.05 -63.81
CA PHE A 753 -37.00 20.36 -64.54
C PHE A 753 -37.22 18.83 -64.56
N GLU A 754 -37.55 18.24 -63.41
CA GLU A 754 -37.78 16.79 -63.27
C GLU A 754 -39.02 16.31 -64.06
N SER A 755 -39.99 17.19 -64.33
CA SER A 755 -41.20 16.87 -65.11
C SER A 755 -41.08 17.19 -66.61
N GLU A 756 -40.33 18.22 -66.99
CA GLU A 756 -40.21 18.69 -68.39
C GLU A 756 -38.97 18.14 -69.12
N VAL A 757 -37.94 17.69 -68.40
CA VAL A 757 -36.65 17.27 -68.98
C VAL A 757 -36.34 15.81 -68.64
N SER A 758 -36.58 14.92 -69.59
CA SER A 758 -36.28 13.47 -69.46
C SER A 758 -34.84 13.10 -69.85
N ASN A 759 -34.18 13.92 -70.68
CA ASN A 759 -32.80 13.70 -71.11
C ASN A 759 -32.05 15.03 -71.11
N ALA A 760 -30.96 15.12 -70.34
CA ALA A 760 -30.19 16.36 -70.21
C ALA A 760 -29.54 16.82 -71.54
N LEU A 761 -29.36 15.91 -72.52
CA LEU A 761 -28.85 16.25 -73.86
C LEU A 761 -29.85 17.09 -74.68
N ASP A 762 -31.14 17.06 -74.36
CA ASP A 762 -32.14 17.86 -75.07
C ASP A 762 -31.97 19.37 -74.82
N LEU A 763 -31.31 19.73 -73.73
CA LEU A 763 -31.00 21.11 -73.39
C LEU A 763 -29.77 21.66 -74.15
N VAL A 764 -28.97 20.80 -74.77
CA VAL A 764 -27.80 21.23 -75.55
C VAL A 764 -28.25 21.78 -76.90
N PHE A 765 -27.66 22.90 -77.31
CA PHE A 765 -27.95 23.56 -78.58
C PHE A 765 -27.69 22.58 -79.75
N PRO A 766 -28.57 22.48 -80.76
CA PRO A 766 -28.56 21.39 -81.74
C PRO A 766 -27.21 21.15 -82.44
N GLU A 767 -26.49 22.22 -82.78
CA GLU A 767 -25.18 22.18 -83.45
C GLU A 767 -24.06 21.66 -82.53
N ASP A 768 -24.22 21.79 -81.22
CA ASP A 768 -23.21 21.42 -80.23
C ASP A 768 -23.43 19.98 -79.70
N ARG A 769 -24.62 19.39 -79.90
CA ARG A 769 -25.02 18.07 -79.37
C ARG A 769 -24.05 16.95 -79.71
N VAL A 770 -23.69 16.79 -80.99
CA VAL A 770 -22.79 15.72 -81.45
C VAL A 770 -21.41 15.82 -80.81
N SER A 771 -20.91 17.05 -80.62
CA SER A 771 -19.63 17.31 -79.97
C SER A 771 -19.69 16.97 -78.48
N VAL A 772 -20.76 17.38 -77.79
CA VAL A 772 -20.97 17.10 -76.36
C VAL A 772 -21.13 15.60 -76.09
N GLU A 773 -21.93 14.89 -76.88
CA GLU A 773 -22.09 13.43 -76.78
C GLU A 773 -20.77 12.70 -77.01
N THR A 774 -19.99 13.11 -78.01
CA THR A 774 -18.67 12.53 -78.30
C THR A 774 -17.70 12.75 -77.14
N ASN A 775 -17.72 13.94 -76.54
CA ASN A 775 -16.87 14.26 -75.38
C ASN A 775 -17.29 13.48 -74.13
N ILE A 776 -18.60 13.37 -73.85
CA ILE A 776 -19.12 12.56 -72.73
C ILE A 776 -18.76 11.09 -72.93
N ALA A 777 -19.04 10.52 -74.10
CA ALA A 777 -18.71 9.12 -74.42
C ALA A 777 -17.20 8.85 -74.30
N LYS A 778 -16.36 9.80 -74.71
CA LYS A 778 -14.90 9.73 -74.52
C LYS A 778 -14.56 9.67 -73.04
N LEU A 779 -15.07 10.59 -72.22
CA LEU A 779 -14.79 10.62 -70.78
C LEU A 779 -15.28 9.37 -70.04
N MET A 780 -16.46 8.84 -70.40
CA MET A 780 -16.98 7.58 -69.86
C MET A 780 -16.10 6.38 -70.23
N ARG A 781 -15.61 6.30 -71.47
CA ARG A 781 -14.69 5.24 -71.91
C ARG A 781 -13.32 5.33 -71.25
N THR A 782 -12.77 6.55 -71.11
CA THR A 782 -11.43 6.75 -70.55
C THR A 782 -11.41 6.87 -69.04
N ARG A 783 -12.58 6.91 -68.39
CA ARG A 783 -12.74 7.17 -66.94
C ARG A 783 -11.88 8.34 -66.47
N SER A 784 -11.91 9.42 -67.25
CA SER A 784 -11.08 10.59 -67.04
C SER A 784 -11.93 11.85 -66.83
N SER A 785 -11.29 12.95 -66.45
CA SER A 785 -11.94 14.27 -66.40
C SER A 785 -11.65 15.09 -67.66
N GLY A 786 -12.54 16.02 -68.02
CA GLY A 786 -12.33 16.94 -69.14
C GLY A 786 -13.12 18.23 -69.01
N VAL A 787 -12.62 19.29 -69.66
CA VAL A 787 -13.32 20.58 -69.80
C VAL A 787 -13.76 20.74 -71.26
N PHE A 788 -14.99 21.17 -71.48
CA PHE A 788 -15.48 21.53 -72.80
C PHE A 788 -16.54 22.64 -72.69
N GLU A 789 -16.60 23.47 -73.73
CA GLU A 789 -17.51 24.62 -73.81
C GLU A 789 -18.56 24.34 -74.88
N TYR A 790 -19.82 24.62 -74.55
CA TYR A 790 -20.95 24.42 -75.45
C TYR A 790 -22.09 25.35 -75.06
N ARG A 791 -23.08 25.44 -75.94
CA ARG A 791 -24.29 26.21 -75.67
C ARG A 791 -25.41 25.31 -75.21
N ILE A 792 -26.19 25.83 -74.28
CA ILE A 792 -27.44 25.21 -73.85
C ILE A 792 -28.60 26.18 -74.04
N VAL A 793 -29.79 25.64 -74.24
CA VAL A 793 -31.03 26.38 -74.41
C VAL A 793 -31.71 26.45 -73.04
N LYS A 794 -31.89 27.66 -72.52
CA LYS A 794 -32.68 27.90 -71.31
C LYS A 794 -34.16 27.64 -71.59
N ARG A 795 -34.98 27.51 -70.53
CA ARG A 795 -36.43 27.34 -70.66
C ARG A 795 -37.11 28.43 -71.49
N ASP A 796 -36.62 29.66 -71.43
CA ASP A 796 -37.14 30.81 -72.20
C ASP A 796 -36.69 30.85 -73.68
N GLY A 797 -35.92 29.85 -74.12
CA GLY A 797 -35.39 29.73 -75.48
C GLY A 797 -34.08 30.49 -75.72
N SER A 798 -33.54 31.22 -74.74
CA SER A 798 -32.28 31.96 -74.90
C SER A 798 -31.05 31.05 -74.82
N PRO A 799 -30.00 31.29 -75.63
CA PRO A 799 -28.77 30.51 -75.58
C PRO A 799 -27.89 30.97 -74.40
N LEU A 800 -27.36 30.00 -73.65
CA LEU A 800 -26.40 30.20 -72.58
C LEU A 800 -25.06 29.54 -72.96
N HIS A 801 -23.97 30.30 -72.95
CA HIS A 801 -22.64 29.75 -73.14
C HIS A 801 -22.11 29.18 -71.83
N VAL A 802 -21.89 27.87 -71.79
CA VAL A 802 -21.41 27.20 -70.59
C VAL A 802 -20.07 26.53 -70.82
N ARG A 803 -19.22 26.60 -69.79
CA ARG A 803 -18.04 25.76 -69.65
C ARG A 803 -18.37 24.66 -68.66
N CYS A 804 -18.31 23.41 -69.12
CA CYS A 804 -18.54 22.23 -68.31
C CYS A 804 -17.21 21.55 -68.02
N TYR A 805 -16.91 21.33 -66.74
CA TYR A 805 -15.87 20.42 -66.30
C TYR A 805 -16.54 19.16 -65.74
N GLY A 806 -16.30 18.01 -66.34
CA GLY A 806 -16.88 16.75 -65.89
C GLY A 806 -15.84 15.68 -65.60
N SER A 807 -16.08 14.87 -64.57
CA SER A 807 -15.26 13.73 -64.17
C SER A 807 -16.12 12.51 -63.90
N VAL A 808 -15.68 11.35 -64.35
CA VAL A 808 -16.39 10.07 -64.17
C VAL A 808 -15.93 9.40 -62.88
N THR A 809 -16.89 9.00 -62.05
CA THR A 809 -16.66 8.29 -60.78
C THR A 809 -17.77 7.26 -60.55
N GLN A 810 -17.56 6.34 -59.61
CA GLN A 810 -18.65 5.53 -59.05
C GLN A 810 -19.09 6.14 -57.73
N ILE A 811 -20.39 6.06 -57.44
CA ILE A 811 -20.99 6.56 -56.20
C ILE A 811 -21.73 5.38 -55.54
N ASP A 812 -21.42 5.09 -54.29
CA ASP A 812 -22.08 4.01 -53.53
C ASP A 812 -23.59 4.21 -53.49
N GLY A 813 -24.36 3.18 -53.88
CA GLY A 813 -25.82 3.22 -53.97
C GLY A 813 -26.39 3.57 -55.36
N ILE A 814 -25.54 3.92 -56.34
CA ILE A 814 -25.96 4.12 -57.74
C ILE A 814 -25.23 3.09 -58.61
N ASP A 815 -26.01 2.26 -59.30
CA ASP A 815 -25.47 1.23 -60.17
C ASP A 815 -25.01 1.85 -61.51
N GLY A 816 -23.72 1.67 -61.83
CA GLY A 816 -23.05 2.20 -63.03
C GLY A 816 -22.13 3.41 -62.80
N ASP A 817 -21.39 3.80 -63.85
CA ASP A 817 -20.49 4.96 -63.82
C ASP A 817 -21.31 6.27 -63.87
N VAL A 818 -20.98 7.22 -62.99
CA VAL A 818 -21.66 8.53 -62.85
C VAL A 818 -20.68 9.64 -63.20
N MET A 819 -21.11 10.58 -64.04
CA MET A 819 -20.34 11.77 -64.39
C MET A 819 -20.74 12.94 -63.49
N VAL A 820 -19.84 13.39 -62.62
CA VAL A 820 -20.02 14.60 -61.83
C VAL A 820 -19.45 15.78 -62.60
N SER A 821 -20.28 16.79 -62.83
CA SER A 821 -19.97 17.94 -63.67
C SER A 821 -20.24 19.27 -62.96
N VAL A 822 -19.37 20.25 -63.19
CA VAL A 822 -19.56 21.65 -62.82
C VAL A 822 -19.77 22.46 -64.09
N VAL A 823 -20.90 23.16 -64.18
CA VAL A 823 -21.32 23.95 -65.34
C VAL A 823 -21.31 25.44 -64.97
N THR A 824 -20.51 26.23 -65.68
CA THR A 824 -20.32 27.67 -65.38
C THR A 824 -20.69 28.51 -66.59
N ASP A 825 -21.47 29.58 -66.39
CA ASP A 825 -21.78 30.60 -67.41
C ASP A 825 -20.53 31.45 -67.72
N ILE A 826 -20.16 31.54 -69.00
CA ILE A 826 -19.01 32.34 -69.48
C ILE A 826 -19.43 33.49 -70.42
N THR A 827 -20.71 33.82 -70.47
CA THR A 827 -21.28 34.76 -71.46
C THR A 827 -20.70 36.18 -71.34
N GLU A 828 -20.47 36.67 -70.12
CA GLU A 828 -19.91 38.02 -69.88
C GLU A 828 -18.38 38.08 -70.12
N LEU A 829 -17.67 36.98 -69.85
CA LEU A 829 -16.23 36.84 -70.08
C LEU A 829 -15.89 36.91 -71.59
N VAL A 830 -16.72 36.27 -72.42
CA VAL A 830 -16.59 36.33 -73.89
C VAL A 830 -16.87 37.75 -74.41
N ARG A 831 -17.78 38.51 -73.77
CA ARG A 831 -18.08 39.92 -74.13
C ARG A 831 -17.01 40.92 -73.68
N THR A 832 -16.32 40.67 -72.56
CA THR A 832 -15.30 41.58 -71.99
C THR A 832 -13.93 41.44 -72.65
N GLN A 833 -13.61 40.26 -73.17
CA GLN A 833 -12.32 39.97 -73.82
C GLN A 833 -12.12 40.75 -75.15
N GLU A 834 -13.19 41.30 -75.71
CA GLU A 834 -13.17 42.10 -76.93
C GLU A 834 -13.05 43.64 -76.71
N ALA A 835 -13.06 44.13 -75.45
CA ALA A 835 -13.30 45.56 -75.17
C ALA A 835 -12.23 46.35 -74.36
N SER A 836 -11.00 45.86 -74.13
CA SER A 836 -10.01 46.61 -73.32
C SER A 836 -8.66 46.85 -73.99
N SER A 837 -8.51 48.06 -74.52
CA SER A 837 -7.22 48.70 -74.84
C SER A 837 -7.31 50.21 -74.50
N ARG A 838 -6.69 50.65 -73.37
CA ARG A 838 -6.03 51.98 -73.11
C ARG A 838 -6.02 52.42 -71.62
N SER A 839 -4.83 52.80 -71.14
CA SER A 839 -4.47 53.30 -69.79
C SER A 839 -4.20 54.81 -69.76
N ALA A 840 -4.56 55.54 -68.67
CA ALA A 840 -3.92 56.82 -68.29
C ALA A 840 -4.27 57.38 -66.87
N SER A 841 -5.34 56.96 -66.19
CA SER A 841 -5.75 57.53 -64.87
C SER A 841 -5.35 56.69 -63.64
N GLN A 842 -4.73 55.52 -63.81
CA GLN A 842 -4.40 54.60 -62.71
C GLN A 842 -3.09 54.93 -61.99
N LEU A 843 -2.16 55.67 -62.60
CA LEU A 843 -0.79 55.82 -62.09
C LEU A 843 -0.66 56.68 -60.82
N GLN A 844 -1.57 57.61 -60.57
CA GLN A 844 -1.54 58.45 -59.37
C GLN A 844 -2.18 57.77 -58.14
N ALA A 845 -3.23 56.96 -58.35
CA ALA A 845 -3.84 56.14 -57.30
C ALA A 845 -2.98 54.93 -56.89
N VAL A 846 -2.09 54.46 -57.77
CA VAL A 846 -1.14 53.38 -57.47
C VAL A 846 -0.04 53.86 -56.52
N LEU A 847 0.45 55.10 -56.63
CA LEU A 847 1.55 55.60 -55.80
C LEU A 847 1.16 55.83 -54.33
N GLU A 848 -0.10 56.19 -54.05
CA GLU A 848 -0.61 56.40 -52.69
C GLU A 848 -1.04 55.09 -51.99
N ASN A 849 -1.30 54.02 -52.74
CA ASN A 849 -1.73 52.71 -52.20
C ASN A 849 -0.59 51.68 -52.06
N ILE A 850 0.67 52.03 -52.37
CA ILE A 850 1.80 51.13 -52.15
C ILE A 850 2.10 51.06 -50.65
N ASN A 851 2.02 49.84 -50.10
CA ASN A 851 2.19 49.54 -48.67
C ASN A 851 3.64 49.68 -48.14
N GLY A 852 4.52 50.38 -48.88
CA GLY A 852 5.93 50.57 -48.59
C GLY A 852 6.38 52.02 -48.81
N GLY A 853 7.48 52.40 -48.18
CA GLY A 853 8.06 53.73 -48.33
C GLY A 853 8.65 53.92 -49.72
N VAL A 854 8.04 54.77 -50.55
CA VAL A 854 8.52 55.09 -51.89
C VAL A 854 9.32 56.39 -51.83
N ALA A 855 10.55 56.35 -52.32
CA ALA A 855 11.41 57.52 -52.44
C ALA A 855 11.98 57.63 -53.86
N VAL A 856 11.91 58.82 -54.43
CA VAL A 856 12.51 59.21 -55.70
C VAL A 856 13.60 60.22 -55.38
N SER A 857 14.85 59.91 -55.70
CA SER A 857 16.01 60.70 -55.26
C SER A 857 17.04 60.86 -56.37
N VAL A 858 17.70 62.01 -56.42
CA VAL A 858 18.85 62.27 -57.28
C VAL A 858 20.12 62.28 -56.43
N VAL A 859 21.21 61.77 -57.01
CA VAL A 859 22.51 61.70 -56.34
C VAL A 859 23.50 62.60 -57.09
N ARG A 860 24.05 63.59 -56.40
CA ARG A 860 25.04 64.53 -56.96
C ARG A 860 26.20 64.72 -55.99
N ASP A 861 27.42 64.54 -56.47
CA ASP A 861 28.66 64.69 -55.67
C ASP A 861 28.64 63.92 -54.35
N GLY A 862 28.10 62.70 -54.37
CA GLY A 862 27.98 61.84 -53.19
C GLY A 862 26.95 62.29 -52.15
N LYS A 863 26.07 63.24 -52.49
CA LYS A 863 24.92 63.68 -51.67
C LYS A 863 23.61 63.25 -52.32
N ILE A 864 22.71 62.70 -51.52
CA ILE A 864 21.38 62.23 -51.94
C ILE A 864 20.36 63.34 -51.66
N LYS A 865 19.59 63.73 -52.68
CA LYS A 865 18.47 64.67 -52.56
C LYS A 865 17.18 63.98 -52.99
N ASN A 866 16.21 63.92 -52.10
CA ASN A 866 14.90 63.35 -52.40
C ASN A 866 14.05 64.36 -53.18
N LEU A 867 13.50 63.94 -54.31
CA LEU A 867 12.56 64.68 -55.14
C LEU A 867 11.11 64.44 -54.72
N LEU A 868 10.79 63.18 -54.36
CA LEU A 868 9.47 62.79 -53.91
C LEU A 868 9.60 61.64 -52.91
N VAL A 869 8.91 61.72 -51.77
CA VAL A 869 8.83 60.63 -50.79
C VAL A 869 7.39 60.54 -50.31
N ASN A 870 6.82 59.34 -50.27
CA ASN A 870 5.46 59.13 -49.74
C ASN A 870 5.46 59.04 -48.20
N ASP A 871 4.28 59.14 -47.58
CA ASP A 871 4.19 59.23 -46.11
C ASP A 871 4.60 57.93 -45.39
N LYS A 872 4.43 56.78 -46.05
CA LYS A 872 4.82 55.46 -45.54
C LYS A 872 6.31 55.36 -45.20
N TYR A 873 7.17 56.06 -45.93
CA TYR A 873 8.61 56.06 -45.61
C TYR A 873 8.89 56.69 -44.24
N PHE A 874 8.18 57.76 -43.88
CA PHE A 874 8.37 58.46 -42.61
C PHE A 874 7.78 57.66 -41.43
N GLU A 875 6.67 56.94 -41.65
CA GLU A 875 6.11 56.00 -40.66
C GLU A 875 7.12 54.92 -40.25
N HIS A 876 7.84 54.30 -41.18
CA HIS A 876 8.79 53.21 -40.89
C HIS A 876 9.95 53.63 -39.96
N ILE A 877 10.33 54.91 -39.98
CA ILE A 877 11.42 55.47 -39.15
C ILE A 877 10.91 56.25 -37.93
N GLY A 878 9.59 56.39 -37.78
CA GLY A 878 8.94 57.04 -36.64
C GLY A 878 8.97 58.57 -36.65
N TYR A 879 9.10 59.20 -37.83
CA TYR A 879 9.08 60.66 -37.99
C TYR A 879 7.85 61.11 -38.78
N THR A 880 7.38 62.34 -38.60
CA THR A 880 6.50 63.01 -39.58
C THR A 880 7.32 63.72 -40.66
N ARG A 881 6.71 64.05 -41.80
CA ARG A 881 7.38 64.74 -42.91
C ARG A 881 7.94 66.10 -42.48
N GLU A 882 7.18 66.88 -41.71
CA GLU A 882 7.62 68.18 -41.19
C GLU A 882 8.80 68.03 -40.22
N GLU A 883 8.72 67.08 -39.27
CA GLU A 883 9.77 66.82 -38.28
C GLU A 883 11.07 66.35 -38.94
N TYR A 884 10.97 65.43 -39.90
CA TYR A 884 12.12 64.92 -40.64
C TYR A 884 12.84 66.05 -41.40
N ASN A 885 12.06 66.91 -42.07
CA ASN A 885 12.61 68.06 -42.79
C ASN A 885 13.25 69.09 -41.86
N ALA A 886 12.68 69.32 -40.67
CA ALA A 886 13.26 70.21 -39.67
C ALA A 886 14.58 69.68 -39.09
N GLN A 887 14.63 68.38 -38.74
CA GLN A 887 15.79 67.76 -38.09
C GLN A 887 16.93 67.48 -39.07
N PHE A 888 16.61 66.98 -40.26
CA PHE A 888 17.62 66.50 -41.22
C PHE A 888 17.81 67.42 -42.43
N LYS A 889 17.08 68.55 -42.51
CA LYS A 889 17.16 69.54 -43.60
C LYS A 889 17.08 68.92 -44.99
N GLY A 890 16.20 67.92 -45.16
CA GLY A 890 16.00 67.19 -46.41
C GLY A 890 17.15 66.25 -46.81
N ARG A 891 18.06 65.87 -45.89
CA ARG A 891 19.13 64.89 -46.13
C ARG A 891 18.72 63.47 -45.71
N PHE A 892 19.35 62.47 -46.34
CA PHE A 892 19.17 61.04 -46.04
C PHE A 892 20.17 60.61 -44.94
N THR A 893 19.76 60.56 -43.66
CA THR A 893 20.72 60.46 -42.54
C THR A 893 20.29 59.60 -41.33
N SER A 894 19.30 58.70 -41.44
CA SER A 894 18.82 57.84 -40.33
C SER A 894 19.43 56.42 -40.27
N ILE A 895 20.43 56.11 -41.11
CA ILE A 895 21.10 54.79 -41.15
C ILE A 895 22.02 54.61 -39.93
N HIS A 896 22.06 53.40 -39.38
CA HIS A 896 22.96 53.03 -38.28
C HIS A 896 24.44 53.21 -38.69
N PRO A 897 25.32 53.73 -37.82
CA PRO A 897 26.72 54.06 -38.15
C PRO A 897 27.49 52.93 -38.85
N ASP A 898 27.34 51.70 -38.36
CA ASP A 898 28.01 50.51 -38.92
C ASP A 898 27.66 50.23 -40.39
N ASP A 899 26.42 50.53 -40.81
CA ASP A 899 25.92 50.20 -42.15
C ASP A 899 26.10 51.39 -43.12
N GLN A 900 26.35 52.59 -42.59
CA GLN A 900 26.38 53.84 -43.36
C GLN A 900 27.45 53.85 -44.46
N ALA A 901 28.65 53.33 -44.16
CA ALA A 901 29.75 53.28 -45.14
C ALA A 901 29.47 52.32 -46.30
N GLY A 902 28.91 51.13 -46.00
CA GLY A 902 28.59 50.11 -46.99
C GLY A 902 27.44 50.51 -47.90
N VAL A 903 26.36 51.07 -47.34
CA VAL A 903 25.21 51.53 -48.11
C VAL A 903 25.60 52.68 -49.05
N MET A 904 26.36 53.67 -48.57
CA MET A 904 26.77 54.80 -49.41
C MET A 904 27.71 54.38 -50.55
N ALA A 905 28.54 53.35 -50.36
CA ALA A 905 29.36 52.78 -51.42
C ALA A 905 28.52 52.10 -52.51
N MET A 906 27.51 51.31 -52.12
CA MET A 906 26.58 50.67 -53.06
C MET A 906 25.78 51.69 -53.87
N ILE A 907 25.28 52.76 -53.23
CA ILE A 907 24.53 53.82 -53.92
C ILE A 907 25.40 54.47 -55.00
N ARG A 908 26.63 54.89 -54.66
CA ARG A 908 27.55 55.53 -55.61
C ARG A 908 27.89 54.62 -56.79
N GLN A 909 28.19 53.36 -56.51
CA GLN A 909 28.50 52.38 -57.56
C GLN A 909 27.31 52.17 -58.49
N ALA A 910 26.10 52.04 -57.94
CA ALA A 910 24.88 51.88 -58.74
C ALA A 910 24.50 53.11 -59.55
N THR A 911 24.82 54.33 -59.08
CA THR A 911 24.63 55.57 -59.87
C THR A 911 25.58 55.61 -61.07
N ILE A 912 26.83 55.16 -60.90
CA ILE A 912 27.83 55.09 -61.99
C ILE A 912 27.46 54.01 -63.00
N ASP A 913 27.05 52.83 -62.52
CA ASP A 913 26.76 51.67 -63.35
C ASP A 913 25.34 51.68 -63.94
N GLU A 914 24.48 52.61 -63.50
CA GLU A 914 23.05 52.72 -63.80
C GLU A 914 22.26 51.41 -63.63
N LYS A 915 22.68 50.58 -62.67
CA LYS A 915 22.06 49.27 -62.40
C LYS A 915 21.14 49.30 -61.17
N PRO A 916 20.05 48.52 -61.18
CA PRO A 916 19.23 48.34 -59.99
C PRO A 916 20.02 47.60 -58.90
N TYR A 917 19.74 47.92 -57.64
CA TYR A 917 20.33 47.25 -56.48
C TYR A 917 19.29 47.05 -55.39
N ARG A 918 19.63 46.16 -54.46
CA ARG A 918 18.83 45.88 -53.28
C ARG A 918 19.76 45.99 -52.08
N CYS A 919 19.30 46.62 -51.01
CA CYS A 919 20.08 46.71 -49.78
C CYS A 919 19.19 46.53 -48.55
N GLU A 920 19.71 45.81 -47.57
CA GLU A 920 19.17 45.74 -46.22
C GLU A 920 20.10 46.54 -45.32
N PHE A 921 19.53 47.41 -44.48
CA PHE A 921 20.33 48.22 -43.56
C PHE A 921 19.54 48.57 -42.31
N ARG A 922 20.29 48.78 -41.23
CA ARG A 922 19.74 49.22 -39.95
C ARG A 922 19.47 50.73 -39.97
N VAL A 923 18.37 51.12 -39.36
CA VAL A 923 18.02 52.52 -39.09
C VAL A 923 17.81 52.74 -37.60
N ILE A 924 18.12 53.96 -37.15
CA ILE A 924 17.82 54.41 -35.80
C ILE A 924 16.50 55.17 -35.86
N ARG A 925 15.46 54.65 -35.19
CA ARG A 925 14.14 55.27 -35.13
C ARG A 925 14.10 56.43 -34.13
N LYS A 926 13.06 57.27 -34.18
CA LYS A 926 12.87 58.43 -33.28
C LYS A 926 12.96 58.08 -31.79
N ASP A 927 12.54 56.88 -31.40
CA ASP A 927 12.56 56.39 -30.01
C ASP A 927 13.91 55.79 -29.58
N GLY A 928 14.90 55.76 -30.46
CA GLY A 928 16.22 55.18 -30.21
C GLY A 928 16.33 53.68 -30.50
N SER A 929 15.23 53.00 -30.89
CA SER A 929 15.26 51.59 -31.28
C SER A 929 15.92 51.38 -32.65
N ILE A 930 16.50 50.19 -32.85
CA ILE A 930 17.05 49.77 -34.14
C ILE A 930 15.96 49.08 -34.96
N GLY A 931 15.72 49.58 -36.17
CA GLY A 931 14.87 48.95 -37.18
C GLY A 931 15.68 48.38 -38.33
N TRP A 932 15.17 47.33 -38.97
CA TRP A 932 15.73 46.79 -40.22
C TRP A 932 14.87 47.19 -41.40
N LEU A 933 15.45 47.91 -42.35
CA LEU A 933 14.80 48.27 -43.60
C LEU A 933 15.40 47.50 -44.77
N PHE A 934 14.54 47.06 -45.68
CA PHE A 934 14.92 46.49 -46.97
C PHE A 934 14.45 47.42 -48.09
N SER A 935 15.39 47.89 -48.90
CA SER A 935 15.13 48.78 -50.04
C SER A 935 15.45 48.10 -51.36
N ASN A 936 14.46 48.07 -52.26
CA ASN A 936 14.65 47.74 -53.67
C ASN A 936 14.75 49.04 -54.47
N VAL A 937 15.88 49.28 -55.14
CA VAL A 937 16.15 50.54 -55.83
C VAL A 937 16.42 50.31 -57.31
N LYS A 938 15.70 51.04 -58.16
CA LYS A 938 15.94 51.10 -59.60
C LYS A 938 16.55 52.45 -59.96
N VAL A 939 17.58 52.45 -60.80
CA VAL A 939 18.17 53.66 -61.35
C VAL A 939 17.62 53.87 -62.76
N CYS A 940 17.12 55.07 -63.07
CA CYS A 940 16.56 55.41 -64.37
C CYS A 940 16.65 56.91 -64.66
N HIS A 941 16.52 57.28 -65.93
CA HIS A 941 16.38 58.68 -66.36
C HIS A 941 14.90 59.04 -66.51
N LEU A 942 14.51 60.21 -66.00
CA LEU A 942 13.16 60.75 -66.13
C LEU A 942 13.19 62.00 -67.03
N ALA A 943 12.21 62.13 -67.92
CA ALA A 943 12.14 63.26 -68.84
C ALA A 943 12.09 64.60 -68.07
N GLY A 944 13.06 65.48 -68.31
CA GLY A 944 13.19 66.78 -67.63
C GLY A 944 14.16 66.82 -66.44
N ILE A 945 14.87 65.72 -66.15
CA ILE A 945 15.92 65.65 -65.13
C ILE A 945 17.18 65.08 -65.78
N ASP A 946 18.29 65.84 -65.77
CA ASP A 946 19.55 65.44 -66.41
C ASP A 946 20.39 64.46 -65.55
N GLU A 947 20.11 64.36 -64.25
CA GLU A 947 20.80 63.43 -63.33
C GLU A 947 20.10 62.06 -63.21
N PRO A 948 20.84 60.95 -63.02
CA PRO A 948 20.24 59.62 -62.78
C PRO A 948 19.35 59.63 -61.54
N VAL A 949 18.12 59.13 -61.70
CA VAL A 949 17.11 59.09 -60.64
C VAL A 949 17.04 57.69 -60.03
N HIS A 950 17.15 57.63 -58.70
CA HIS A 950 16.96 56.44 -57.90
C HIS A 950 15.52 56.36 -57.41
N LEU A 951 14.78 55.35 -57.86
CA LEU A 951 13.42 55.04 -57.42
C LEU A 951 13.48 53.84 -56.46
N ALA A 952 13.27 54.10 -55.18
CA ALA A 952 13.38 53.14 -54.09
C ALA A 952 12.00 52.79 -53.52
N VAL A 953 11.75 51.50 -53.29
CA VAL A 953 10.64 51.00 -52.47
C VAL A 953 11.24 50.32 -51.24
N THR A 954 10.86 50.78 -50.06
CA THR A 954 11.47 50.40 -48.78
C THR A 954 10.44 49.87 -47.79
N ASN A 955 10.68 48.67 -47.27
CA ASN A 955 9.82 47.99 -46.30
C ASN A 955 10.55 47.73 -44.98
N ASP A 956 9.83 47.72 -43.87
CA ASP A 956 10.33 47.26 -42.57
C ASP A 956 10.29 45.73 -42.49
N VAL A 957 11.43 45.09 -42.24
CA VAL A 957 11.59 43.62 -42.17
C VAL A 957 11.99 43.13 -40.78
N THR A 958 11.80 43.96 -39.75
CA THR A 958 12.27 43.68 -38.38
C THR A 958 11.64 42.40 -37.79
N GLU A 959 10.33 42.22 -37.91
CA GLU A 959 9.60 41.02 -37.42
C GLU A 959 10.00 39.76 -38.20
N LEU A 960 10.12 39.85 -39.52
CA LEU A 960 10.44 38.72 -40.40
C LEU A 960 11.82 38.10 -40.07
N ARG A 961 12.78 38.92 -39.64
CA ARG A 961 14.13 38.47 -39.25
C ARG A 961 14.16 37.73 -37.92
N LYS A 962 13.27 38.04 -36.96
CA LYS A 962 13.16 37.28 -35.71
C LYS A 962 12.68 35.85 -35.99
N VAL A 963 11.64 35.70 -36.81
CA VAL A 963 11.05 34.40 -37.16
C VAL A 963 12.04 33.46 -37.85
N GLN A 964 12.82 33.96 -38.82
CA GLN A 964 13.80 33.13 -39.55
C GLN A 964 14.93 32.56 -38.68
N LEU A 965 15.29 33.24 -37.58
CA LEU A 965 16.32 32.76 -36.66
C LEU A 965 15.80 31.61 -35.79
N GLU A 966 14.51 31.65 -35.41
CA GLU A 966 13.83 30.61 -34.62
C GLU A 966 13.62 29.31 -35.42
N GLU A 967 13.29 29.40 -36.71
CA GLU A 967 13.12 28.22 -37.59
C GLU A 967 14.41 27.38 -37.70
N LYS A 968 15.58 28.04 -37.78
CA LYS A 968 16.87 27.35 -37.96
C LYS A 968 17.29 26.54 -36.72
N ILE A 969 16.96 27.03 -35.52
CA ILE A 969 17.22 26.34 -34.25
C ILE A 969 16.29 25.13 -34.09
N THR A 970 15.04 25.26 -34.54
CA THR A 970 14.02 24.20 -34.45
C THR A 970 14.38 22.98 -35.31
N ALA A 971 14.91 23.19 -36.53
CA ALA A 971 15.32 22.10 -37.42
C ALA A 971 16.47 21.24 -36.86
N GLN A 972 17.43 21.84 -36.16
CA GLN A 972 18.55 21.10 -35.54
C GLN A 972 18.10 20.23 -34.35
N LYS A 973 17.08 20.67 -33.61
CA LYS A 973 16.49 19.89 -32.50
C LYS A 973 15.74 18.66 -33.02
N LEU A 974 14.99 18.80 -34.11
CA LEU A 974 14.18 17.72 -34.69
C LEU A 974 15.01 16.51 -35.18
N ALA A 975 16.20 16.76 -35.75
CA ALA A 975 17.10 15.71 -36.23
C ALA A 975 17.73 14.86 -35.10
N SER A 976 17.88 15.42 -33.90
CA SER A 976 18.36 14.70 -32.72
C SER A 976 17.28 13.77 -32.15
N VAL A 977 16.02 14.23 -32.13
CA VAL A 977 14.87 13.46 -31.62
C VAL A 977 14.64 12.20 -32.43
N LEU A 978 14.67 12.27 -33.77
CA LEU A 978 14.42 11.12 -34.64
C LEU A 978 15.46 10.00 -34.53
N LYS A 979 16.67 10.28 -34.04
CA LYS A 979 17.72 9.27 -33.83
C LYS A 979 17.59 8.51 -32.50
N ASN A 980 16.91 9.08 -31.51
CA ASN A 980 16.82 8.52 -30.15
C ASN A 980 15.46 7.87 -29.85
N ILE A 981 14.62 7.64 -30.87
CA ILE A 981 13.34 6.95 -30.72
C ILE A 981 13.56 5.44 -30.82
N ASN A 982 13.04 4.69 -29.83
CA ASN A 982 13.13 3.22 -29.78
C ASN A 982 12.21 2.51 -30.79
N SER A 983 11.26 3.21 -31.40
CA SER A 983 10.43 2.71 -32.50
C SER A 983 11.17 2.79 -33.84
N GLY A 984 10.91 1.85 -34.74
CA GLY A 984 11.46 1.88 -36.09
C GLY A 984 10.83 2.98 -36.92
N VAL A 985 11.61 3.95 -37.38
CA VAL A 985 11.14 5.05 -38.24
C VAL A 985 11.68 4.83 -39.64
N MET A 986 10.81 4.88 -40.65
CA MET A 986 11.21 4.86 -42.06
C MET A 986 10.45 5.90 -42.88
N ALA A 987 11.10 6.46 -43.90
CA ALA A 987 10.47 7.25 -44.94
C ALA A 987 10.76 6.59 -46.30
N VAL A 988 9.73 6.24 -47.05
CA VAL A 988 9.86 5.55 -48.35
C VAL A 988 9.08 6.27 -49.44
N THR A 989 9.49 6.19 -50.71
CA THR A 989 8.78 6.86 -51.84
C THR A 989 7.88 5.95 -52.66
N ASN A 990 8.03 4.63 -52.53
CA ASN A 990 7.24 3.65 -53.28
C ASN A 990 6.18 2.99 -52.39
N LEU A 991 5.05 2.61 -53.00
CA LEU A 991 3.99 1.87 -52.32
C LEU A 991 4.48 0.48 -51.85
N PRO A 992 3.83 -0.11 -50.82
CA PRO A 992 4.13 -1.46 -50.31
C PRO A 992 4.03 -2.60 -51.34
N GLU A 993 3.57 -2.35 -52.56
CA GLU A 993 3.42 -3.34 -53.63
C GLU A 993 4.71 -3.50 -54.47
N HIS A 994 5.67 -2.59 -54.31
CA HIS A 994 6.94 -2.56 -55.05
C HIS A 994 8.13 -2.47 -54.10
N LYS A 995 9.34 -2.74 -54.61
CA LYS A 995 10.58 -2.57 -53.85
C LYS A 995 10.63 -1.14 -53.29
N GLN A 996 10.67 -1.03 -51.96
CA GLN A 996 10.65 0.27 -51.28
C GLN A 996 11.99 0.98 -51.44
N ASP A 997 11.93 2.24 -51.88
CA ASP A 997 13.08 3.14 -51.90
C ASP A 997 13.08 3.94 -50.60
N TYR A 998 14.05 3.63 -49.72
CA TYR A 998 14.16 4.21 -48.39
C TYR A 998 14.91 5.55 -48.44
N LEU A 999 14.20 6.65 -48.18
CA LEU A 999 14.77 8.00 -48.04
C LEU A 999 15.44 8.20 -46.68
N PHE A 1000 14.89 7.58 -45.65
CA PHE A 1000 15.39 7.67 -44.28
C PHE A 1000 14.97 6.43 -43.50
N THR A 1001 15.86 5.94 -42.64
CA THR A 1001 15.58 4.94 -41.60
C THR A 1001 16.37 5.31 -40.35
N ASN A 1002 15.84 5.02 -39.16
CA ASN A 1002 16.62 5.04 -37.93
C ASN A 1002 17.19 3.65 -37.60
N ASP A 1003 18.10 3.59 -36.63
CA ASP A 1003 18.79 2.34 -36.26
C ASP A 1003 17.83 1.32 -35.62
N ALA A 1004 16.87 1.80 -34.82
CA ALA A 1004 15.88 0.98 -34.12
C ALA A 1004 15.04 0.10 -35.07
N LEU A 1005 14.79 0.56 -36.30
CA LEU A 1005 14.10 -0.23 -37.32
C LEU A 1005 14.81 -1.55 -37.62
N PHE A 1006 16.14 -1.53 -37.73
CA PHE A 1006 16.91 -2.71 -38.06
C PHE A 1006 16.99 -3.68 -36.89
N GLU A 1007 17.18 -3.15 -35.68
CA GLU A 1007 17.26 -3.93 -34.45
C GLU A 1007 15.97 -4.70 -34.18
N MET A 1008 14.80 -4.07 -34.39
CA MET A 1008 13.47 -4.69 -34.24
C MET A 1008 13.32 -6.00 -35.05
N PHE A 1009 13.88 -6.05 -36.25
CA PHE A 1009 13.78 -7.22 -37.13
C PHE A 1009 15.00 -8.16 -37.06
N GLY A 1010 15.93 -7.93 -36.13
CA GLY A 1010 17.12 -8.76 -35.92
C GLY A 1010 18.27 -8.50 -36.89
N TYR A 1011 18.36 -7.27 -37.44
CA TYR A 1011 19.43 -6.83 -38.33
C TYR A 1011 20.34 -5.81 -37.62
N SER A 1012 21.65 -5.87 -37.91
CA SER A 1012 22.59 -4.84 -37.45
C SER A 1012 22.47 -3.58 -38.33
N PRO A 1013 22.29 -2.37 -37.76
CA PRO A 1013 22.13 -1.14 -38.55
C PRO A 1013 23.26 -0.89 -39.56
N LYS A 1014 24.49 -1.34 -39.25
CA LYS A 1014 25.66 -1.18 -40.12
C LYS A 1014 25.69 -2.15 -41.30
N THR A 1015 25.02 -3.30 -41.22
CA THR A 1015 25.05 -4.35 -42.26
C THR A 1015 23.69 -4.69 -42.83
N ALA A 1016 22.59 -4.14 -42.32
CA ALA A 1016 21.22 -4.48 -42.70
C ALA A 1016 20.99 -4.53 -44.22
N TRP A 1017 21.48 -3.53 -44.96
CA TRP A 1017 21.36 -3.51 -46.42
C TRP A 1017 22.18 -4.60 -47.13
N LYS A 1018 23.34 -4.99 -46.58
CA LYS A 1018 24.14 -6.10 -47.10
C LYS A 1018 23.51 -7.46 -46.79
N ASP A 1019 22.81 -7.54 -45.66
CA ASP A 1019 22.09 -8.73 -45.20
C ASP A 1019 20.71 -8.90 -45.88
N GLY A 1020 20.38 -8.02 -46.84
CA GLY A 1020 19.17 -8.12 -47.65
C GLY A 1020 17.89 -7.66 -46.95
N PHE A 1021 17.95 -6.66 -46.07
CA PHE A 1021 16.76 -6.10 -45.41
C PHE A 1021 15.69 -5.65 -46.42
N ASP A 1022 14.50 -6.25 -46.32
CA ASP A 1022 13.29 -5.88 -47.05
C ASP A 1022 12.07 -6.11 -46.16
N MET A 1023 11.46 -5.02 -45.69
CA MET A 1023 10.30 -5.07 -44.79
C MET A 1023 9.11 -5.82 -45.40
N LEU A 1024 8.86 -5.66 -46.71
CA LEU A 1024 7.71 -6.29 -47.36
C LEU A 1024 7.83 -7.81 -47.40
N ALA A 1025 9.06 -8.32 -47.51
CA ALA A 1025 9.34 -9.74 -47.46
C ALA A 1025 9.08 -10.35 -46.08
N MET A 1026 9.17 -9.53 -45.01
CA MET A 1026 8.99 -9.98 -43.62
C MET A 1026 7.52 -10.07 -43.21
N ILE A 1027 6.61 -9.30 -43.82
CA ILE A 1027 5.16 -9.39 -43.53
C ILE A 1027 4.65 -10.78 -43.93
N LEU A 1028 3.86 -11.42 -43.05
CA LEU A 1028 3.25 -12.73 -43.32
C LEU A 1028 2.33 -12.68 -44.56
N PRO A 1029 2.32 -13.73 -45.41
CA PRO A 1029 1.56 -13.71 -46.67
C PRO A 1029 0.06 -13.41 -46.51
N GLU A 1030 -0.56 -13.91 -45.44
CA GLU A 1030 -1.99 -13.67 -45.13
C GLU A 1030 -2.28 -12.18 -44.86
N ASP A 1031 -1.37 -11.50 -44.16
CA ASP A 1031 -1.58 -10.13 -43.68
C ASP A 1031 -1.23 -9.10 -44.75
N ARG A 1032 -0.44 -9.46 -45.78
CA ARG A 1032 -0.05 -8.55 -46.88
C ARG A 1032 -1.26 -7.96 -47.61
N ALA A 1033 -2.26 -8.78 -47.90
CA ALA A 1033 -3.45 -8.33 -48.61
C ALA A 1033 -4.26 -7.32 -47.78
N GLN A 1034 -4.30 -7.50 -46.46
CA GLN A 1034 -4.96 -6.58 -45.54
C GLN A 1034 -4.16 -5.29 -45.38
N GLY A 1035 -2.83 -5.39 -45.19
CA GLY A 1035 -1.94 -4.22 -45.13
C GLY A 1035 -2.00 -3.33 -46.38
N ILE A 1036 -2.13 -3.92 -47.57
CA ILE A 1036 -2.34 -3.18 -48.82
C ILE A 1036 -3.68 -2.42 -48.78
N ARG A 1037 -4.77 -3.08 -48.34
CA ARG A 1037 -6.09 -2.44 -48.23
C ARG A 1037 -6.07 -1.29 -47.22
N ASP A 1038 -5.43 -1.48 -46.08
CA ASP A 1038 -5.33 -0.45 -45.05
C ASP A 1038 -4.47 0.73 -45.52
N MET A 1039 -3.39 0.47 -46.26
CA MET A 1039 -2.59 1.52 -46.88
C MET A 1039 -3.36 2.30 -47.94
N GLN A 1040 -4.12 1.61 -48.80
CA GLN A 1040 -5.01 2.26 -49.77
C GLN A 1040 -6.11 3.08 -49.06
N ARG A 1041 -6.62 2.61 -47.92
CA ARG A 1041 -7.55 3.38 -47.08
C ARG A 1041 -6.89 4.66 -46.55
N ILE A 1042 -5.65 4.59 -46.08
CA ILE A 1042 -4.87 5.75 -45.59
C ILE A 1042 -4.64 6.78 -46.70
N MET A 1043 -4.37 6.32 -47.92
CA MET A 1043 -4.26 7.21 -49.09
C MET A 1043 -5.57 7.93 -49.39
N ARG A 1044 -6.71 7.24 -49.23
CA ARG A 1044 -8.05 7.82 -49.45
C ARG A 1044 -8.49 8.74 -48.31
N SER A 1045 -8.08 8.47 -47.07
CA SER A 1045 -8.54 9.17 -45.86
C SER A 1045 -7.74 10.43 -45.51
N GLY A 1046 -6.89 10.94 -46.40
CA GLY A 1046 -6.15 12.19 -46.19
C GLY A 1046 -4.72 12.00 -45.65
N GLY A 1047 -4.13 10.81 -45.82
CA GLY A 1047 -2.69 10.62 -45.72
C GLY A 1047 -2.13 10.42 -44.31
N LYS A 1048 -2.92 9.95 -43.33
CA LYS A 1048 -2.43 9.41 -42.05
C LYS A 1048 -3.30 8.26 -41.57
N GLY A 1049 -2.70 7.21 -41.01
CA GLY A 1049 -3.41 6.17 -40.29
C GLY A 1049 -2.48 5.13 -39.67
N SER A 1050 -3.07 4.17 -38.99
CA SER A 1050 -2.36 3.06 -38.34
C SER A 1050 -3.01 1.75 -38.69
N PHE A 1051 -2.21 0.70 -38.76
CA PHE A 1051 -2.66 -0.67 -38.99
C PHE A 1051 -1.63 -1.65 -38.44
N ASP A 1052 -2.13 -2.80 -37.99
CA ASP A 1052 -1.34 -3.83 -37.33
C ASP A 1052 -1.21 -5.04 -38.27
N TYR A 1053 -0.02 -5.63 -38.31
CA TYR A 1053 0.24 -6.84 -39.11
C TYR A 1053 1.34 -7.67 -38.49
N ARG A 1054 1.37 -8.96 -38.81
CA ARG A 1054 2.38 -9.87 -38.30
C ARG A 1054 3.58 -9.94 -39.25
N CYS A 1055 4.76 -9.89 -38.67
CA CYS A 1055 6.04 -9.96 -39.37
C CYS A 1055 6.87 -11.14 -38.87
N ARG A 1056 7.70 -11.71 -39.74
CA ARG A 1056 8.69 -12.73 -39.40
C ARG A 1056 10.08 -12.10 -39.33
N LYS A 1057 10.72 -12.18 -38.15
CA LYS A 1057 12.10 -11.77 -37.91
C LYS A 1057 13.10 -12.64 -38.69
N LYS A 1058 14.35 -12.19 -38.76
CA LYS A 1058 15.47 -12.92 -39.41
C LYS A 1058 15.70 -14.34 -38.83
N ASP A 1059 15.41 -14.56 -37.55
CA ASP A 1059 15.55 -15.85 -36.84
C ASP A 1059 14.33 -16.78 -36.99
N GLY A 1060 13.26 -16.31 -37.62
CA GLY A 1060 12.02 -17.05 -37.82
C GLY A 1060 10.89 -16.73 -36.81
N GLN A 1061 11.16 -15.94 -35.77
CA GLN A 1061 10.14 -15.54 -34.79
C GLN A 1061 9.06 -14.65 -35.44
N ILE A 1062 7.79 -14.86 -35.10
CA ILE A 1062 6.68 -13.99 -35.52
C ILE A 1062 6.49 -12.90 -34.47
N ILE A 1063 6.37 -11.64 -34.91
CA ILE A 1063 6.03 -10.49 -34.08
C ILE A 1063 4.84 -9.74 -34.66
N HIS A 1064 4.06 -9.11 -33.79
CA HIS A 1064 2.99 -8.18 -34.17
C HIS A 1064 3.57 -6.77 -34.25
N VAL A 1065 3.35 -6.10 -35.38
CA VAL A 1065 3.90 -4.77 -35.64
C VAL A 1065 2.77 -3.80 -35.94
N ARG A 1066 2.72 -2.73 -35.15
CA ARG A 1066 1.83 -1.59 -35.39
C ARG A 1066 2.56 -0.56 -36.24
N ASN A 1067 1.98 -0.22 -37.38
CA ASN A 1067 2.56 0.74 -38.31
C ASN A 1067 1.70 1.99 -38.43
N HIS A 1068 2.20 3.10 -37.88
CA HIS A 1068 1.63 4.43 -38.09
C HIS A 1068 2.25 5.05 -39.33
N THR A 1069 1.50 5.09 -40.43
CA THR A 1069 1.96 5.67 -41.69
C THR A 1069 1.29 7.01 -41.95
N SER A 1070 2.10 7.99 -42.35
CA SER A 1070 1.68 9.28 -42.86
C SER A 1070 2.29 9.57 -44.22
N ILE A 1071 1.52 10.22 -45.07
CA ILE A 1071 1.89 10.63 -46.42
C ILE A 1071 2.21 12.11 -46.36
N CYS A 1072 3.44 12.46 -46.70
CA CYS A 1072 3.88 13.84 -46.80
C CYS A 1072 4.48 14.12 -48.19
N ARG A 1073 4.40 15.38 -48.61
CA ARG A 1073 5.16 15.87 -49.77
C ARG A 1073 6.36 16.63 -49.27
N ILE A 1074 7.55 16.16 -49.65
CA ILE A 1074 8.81 16.83 -49.34
C ILE A 1074 9.24 17.63 -50.56
N ALA A 1075 9.52 18.92 -50.38
CA ALA A 1075 9.99 19.78 -51.47
C ALA A 1075 11.29 19.23 -52.08
N GLY A 1076 11.26 18.93 -53.38
CA GLY A 1076 12.38 18.32 -54.11
C GLY A 1076 12.28 16.81 -54.34
N VAL A 1077 11.34 16.12 -53.67
CA VAL A 1077 10.99 14.72 -53.96
C VAL A 1077 9.74 14.71 -54.86
N LYS A 1078 9.82 14.03 -55.99
CA LYS A 1078 8.75 14.03 -57.01
C LYS A 1078 7.55 13.19 -56.60
N ASP A 1079 7.79 12.12 -55.84
CA ASP A 1079 6.81 11.16 -55.38
C ASP A 1079 6.34 11.47 -53.95
N ASN A 1080 5.21 10.87 -53.56
CA ASN A 1080 4.71 10.96 -52.19
C ASN A 1080 5.66 10.20 -51.24
N VAL A 1081 5.98 10.80 -50.09
CA VAL A 1081 6.82 10.17 -49.08
C VAL A 1081 5.94 9.58 -48.00
N TYR A 1082 6.09 8.28 -47.77
CA TYR A 1082 5.41 7.52 -46.74
C TYR A 1082 6.31 7.44 -45.51
N LEU A 1083 6.04 8.30 -44.52
CA LEU A 1083 6.71 8.29 -43.23
C LEU A 1083 5.96 7.33 -42.30
N SER A 1084 6.61 6.22 -41.96
CA SER A 1084 6.07 5.14 -41.14
C SER A 1084 6.83 5.04 -39.82
N VAL A 1085 6.10 4.89 -38.72
CA VAL A 1085 6.62 4.56 -37.40
C VAL A 1085 6.09 3.19 -37.02
N LEU A 1086 7.01 2.26 -36.77
CA LEU A 1086 6.74 0.87 -36.47
C LEU A 1086 7.08 0.59 -35.01
N THR A 1087 6.14 -0.07 -34.34
CA THR A 1087 6.27 -0.49 -32.95
C THR A 1087 5.99 -1.99 -32.86
N ASP A 1088 6.85 -2.73 -32.18
CA ASP A 1088 6.59 -4.13 -31.81
C ASP A 1088 5.53 -4.13 -30.71
N ILE A 1089 4.35 -4.65 -31.02
CA ILE A 1089 3.18 -4.75 -30.13
C ILE A 1089 2.89 -6.21 -29.76
N THR A 1090 3.86 -7.11 -29.93
CA THR A 1090 3.65 -8.54 -29.66
C THR A 1090 3.19 -8.78 -28.23
N ASP A 1091 3.84 -8.14 -27.26
CA ASP A 1091 3.45 -8.27 -25.85
C ASP A 1091 2.07 -7.63 -25.57
N GLU A 1092 1.75 -6.49 -26.21
CA GLU A 1092 0.43 -5.84 -26.08
C GLU A 1092 -0.70 -6.75 -26.60
N GLN A 1093 -0.52 -7.34 -27.78
CA GLN A 1093 -1.51 -8.22 -28.38
C GLN A 1093 -1.69 -9.50 -27.55
N MET A 1094 -0.59 -10.08 -27.04
CA MET A 1094 -0.66 -11.26 -26.18
C MET A 1094 -1.45 -11.00 -24.89
N VAL A 1095 -1.31 -9.81 -24.31
CA VAL A 1095 -2.09 -9.39 -23.12
C VAL A 1095 -3.57 -9.19 -23.46
N GLU A 1096 -3.88 -8.61 -24.62
CA GLU A 1096 -5.27 -8.37 -25.06
C GLU A 1096 -6.01 -9.69 -25.36
N ASP A 1097 -5.35 -10.64 -26.03
CA ASP A 1097 -5.90 -11.96 -26.33
C ASP A 1097 -6.15 -12.77 -25.04
N TYR A 1098 -5.23 -12.71 -24.07
CA TYR A 1098 -5.40 -13.31 -22.74
C TYR A 1098 -6.57 -12.68 -21.97
N PHE A 1099 -6.67 -11.35 -21.98
CA PHE A 1099 -7.74 -10.64 -21.30
C PHE A 1099 -9.11 -11.00 -21.88
N CYS A 1100 -9.22 -11.14 -23.21
CA CYS A 1100 -10.45 -11.60 -23.85
C CYS A 1100 -10.79 -13.05 -23.48
N PHE A 1101 -9.79 -13.93 -23.41
CA PHE A 1101 -9.96 -15.33 -23.04
C PHE A 1101 -10.50 -15.51 -21.60
N VAL A 1102 -9.87 -14.85 -20.61
CA VAL A 1102 -10.30 -14.93 -19.20
C VAL A 1102 -11.66 -14.27 -18.99
N ASN A 1103 -11.93 -13.13 -19.63
CA ASN A 1103 -13.24 -12.49 -19.56
C ASN A 1103 -14.35 -13.36 -20.17
N GLY A 1104 -14.04 -14.10 -21.25
CA GLY A 1104 -14.97 -15.07 -21.84
C GLY A 1104 -15.38 -16.14 -20.82
N ILE A 1105 -14.40 -16.74 -20.13
CA ILE A 1105 -14.63 -17.75 -19.09
C ILE A 1105 -15.43 -17.16 -17.91
N ALA A 1106 -15.00 -16.00 -17.37
CA ALA A 1106 -15.66 -15.38 -16.24
C ALA A 1106 -17.13 -15.01 -16.53
N ARG A 1107 -17.41 -14.48 -17.72
CA ARG A 1107 -18.78 -14.15 -18.16
C ARG A 1107 -19.65 -15.41 -18.23
N ASP A 1108 -19.13 -16.49 -18.79
CA ASP A 1108 -19.88 -17.73 -18.95
C ASP A 1108 -20.16 -18.38 -17.57
N ILE A 1109 -19.21 -18.33 -16.64
CA ILE A 1109 -19.39 -18.77 -15.25
C ILE A 1109 -20.50 -17.98 -14.53
N LEU A 1110 -20.54 -16.66 -14.72
CA LEU A 1110 -21.56 -15.80 -14.13
C LEU A 1110 -22.94 -16.01 -14.76
N ALA A 1111 -22.98 -16.34 -16.06
CA ALA A 1111 -24.21 -16.61 -16.80
C ALA A 1111 -24.79 -18.00 -16.52
N GLN A 1112 -23.96 -18.98 -16.14
CA GLN A 1112 -24.37 -20.36 -15.92
C GLN A 1112 -24.79 -20.62 -14.46
N PRO A 1113 -26.07 -20.94 -14.18
CA PRO A 1113 -26.52 -21.24 -12.83
C PRO A 1113 -26.01 -22.61 -12.32
N TYR A 1114 -25.59 -23.52 -13.21
CA TYR A 1114 -25.14 -24.87 -12.88
C TYR A 1114 -23.62 -25.01 -13.01
N SER A 1115 -22.95 -25.38 -11.90
CA SER A 1115 -21.49 -25.48 -11.86
C SER A 1115 -20.91 -26.52 -12.81
N SER A 1116 -21.61 -27.61 -13.10
CA SER A 1116 -21.14 -28.65 -14.04
C SER A 1116 -21.04 -28.16 -15.47
N VAL A 1117 -22.06 -27.43 -15.94
CA VAL A 1117 -22.10 -26.87 -17.30
C VAL A 1117 -21.00 -25.81 -17.46
N ALA A 1118 -20.81 -24.98 -16.44
CA ALA A 1118 -19.75 -23.97 -16.44
C ALA A 1118 -18.33 -24.58 -16.49
N ILE A 1119 -18.10 -25.73 -15.85
CA ILE A 1119 -16.83 -26.45 -15.93
C ILE A 1119 -16.60 -26.98 -17.35
N ASP A 1120 -17.60 -27.61 -17.97
CA ASP A 1120 -17.49 -28.11 -19.35
C ASP A 1120 -17.21 -26.97 -20.35
N ASP A 1121 -17.95 -25.87 -20.26
CA ASP A 1121 -17.73 -24.68 -21.12
C ASP A 1121 -16.30 -24.13 -20.96
N THR A 1122 -15.79 -24.12 -19.72
CA THR A 1122 -14.43 -23.67 -19.41
C THR A 1122 -13.38 -24.61 -20.02
N LEU A 1123 -13.58 -25.92 -19.94
CA LEU A 1123 -12.70 -26.91 -20.55
C LEU A 1123 -12.69 -26.83 -22.08
N HIS A 1124 -13.84 -26.59 -22.72
CA HIS A 1124 -13.91 -26.36 -24.17
C HIS A 1124 -13.05 -25.17 -24.60
N ARG A 1125 -13.17 -24.05 -23.87
CA ARG A 1125 -12.36 -22.85 -24.14
C ARG A 1125 -10.88 -23.08 -23.91
N LEU A 1126 -10.50 -23.81 -22.86
CA LEU A 1126 -9.10 -24.19 -22.61
C LEU A 1126 -8.52 -25.01 -23.78
N ARG A 1127 -9.26 -26.01 -24.26
CA ARG A 1127 -8.84 -26.84 -25.39
C ARG A 1127 -8.62 -25.99 -26.65
N GLU A 1128 -9.53 -25.05 -26.94
CA GLU A 1128 -9.40 -24.16 -28.09
C GLU A 1128 -8.25 -23.16 -27.95
N PHE A 1129 -8.08 -22.56 -26.77
CA PHE A 1129 -7.04 -21.57 -26.52
C PHE A 1129 -5.63 -22.18 -26.63
N PHE A 1130 -5.40 -23.37 -26.09
CA PHE A 1130 -4.12 -24.06 -26.20
C PHE A 1130 -3.96 -24.88 -27.49
N ASP A 1131 -5.01 -24.93 -28.32
CA ASP A 1131 -5.13 -25.84 -29.47
C ASP A 1131 -4.72 -27.28 -29.13
N ALA A 1132 -5.33 -27.81 -28.08
CA ALA A 1132 -4.99 -29.08 -27.44
C ALA A 1132 -5.88 -30.25 -27.91
N ASP A 1133 -5.43 -31.49 -27.69
CA ASP A 1133 -6.20 -32.70 -28.00
C ASP A 1133 -7.26 -32.99 -26.93
N ARG A 1134 -6.94 -32.74 -25.65
CA ARG A 1134 -7.86 -32.89 -24.52
C ARG A 1134 -7.63 -31.82 -23.47
N SER A 1135 -8.70 -31.45 -22.76
CA SER A 1135 -8.65 -30.71 -21.50
C SER A 1135 -9.54 -31.42 -20.47
N TYR A 1136 -9.09 -31.52 -19.23
CA TYR A 1136 -9.80 -32.29 -18.20
C TYR A 1136 -9.51 -31.80 -16.78
N VAL A 1137 -10.40 -32.18 -15.85
CA VAL A 1137 -10.24 -31.97 -14.41
C VAL A 1137 -10.09 -33.33 -13.73
N VAL A 1138 -9.03 -33.47 -12.94
CA VAL A 1138 -8.81 -34.61 -12.06
C VAL A 1138 -9.07 -34.19 -10.62
N GLU A 1139 -10.00 -34.85 -9.95
CA GLU A 1139 -10.23 -34.69 -8.51
C GLU A 1139 -9.46 -35.76 -7.73
N ILE A 1140 -8.82 -35.31 -6.65
CA ILE A 1140 -7.91 -36.07 -5.79
C ILE A 1140 -8.60 -36.30 -4.45
N ASP A 1141 -8.93 -37.55 -4.14
CA ASP A 1141 -9.34 -37.94 -2.78
C ASP A 1141 -8.11 -38.41 -1.99
N ILE A 1142 -7.69 -37.59 -1.04
CA ILE A 1142 -6.51 -37.85 -0.21
C ILE A 1142 -6.78 -39.00 0.78
N ASP A 1143 -8.02 -39.15 1.25
CA ASP A 1143 -8.37 -40.10 2.31
C ASP A 1143 -8.42 -41.54 1.75
N SER A 1144 -8.89 -41.69 0.51
CA SER A 1144 -8.95 -42.99 -0.19
C SER A 1144 -7.75 -43.29 -1.09
N GLN A 1145 -6.78 -42.36 -1.16
CA GLN A 1145 -5.56 -42.47 -1.96
C GLN A 1145 -5.78 -42.70 -3.47
N VAL A 1146 -6.85 -42.14 -4.05
CA VAL A 1146 -7.17 -42.29 -5.48
C VAL A 1146 -7.50 -40.98 -6.18
N SER A 1147 -7.14 -40.89 -7.47
CA SER A 1147 -7.53 -39.80 -8.36
C SER A 1147 -8.60 -40.26 -9.37
N ASN A 1148 -9.48 -39.33 -9.75
CA ASN A 1148 -10.57 -39.56 -10.70
C ASN A 1148 -10.64 -38.41 -11.70
N ILE A 1149 -10.73 -38.70 -13.01
CA ILE A 1149 -11.11 -37.70 -14.00
C ILE A 1149 -12.61 -37.44 -13.84
N THR A 1150 -13.01 -36.22 -13.49
CA THR A 1150 -14.43 -35.89 -13.24
C THR A 1150 -15.08 -35.07 -14.35
N TYR A 1151 -14.26 -34.40 -15.17
CA TYR A 1151 -14.69 -33.67 -16.37
C TYR A 1151 -13.63 -33.82 -17.47
N GLU A 1152 -14.05 -34.01 -18.72
CA GLU A 1152 -13.15 -34.18 -19.87
C GLU A 1152 -13.80 -33.64 -21.14
N VAL A 1153 -13.03 -32.88 -21.93
CA VAL A 1153 -13.40 -32.40 -23.26
C VAL A 1153 -12.32 -32.80 -24.26
N CYS A 1154 -12.72 -33.53 -25.30
CA CYS A 1154 -11.80 -34.03 -26.34
C CYS A 1154 -11.97 -33.26 -27.67
N ARG A 1155 -10.92 -33.23 -28.48
CA ARG A 1155 -10.99 -32.88 -29.90
C ARG A 1155 -11.72 -33.96 -30.71
N ASP A 1156 -12.40 -33.58 -31.77
CA ASP A 1156 -13.07 -34.51 -32.68
C ASP A 1156 -12.08 -35.58 -33.19
N GLY A 1157 -12.40 -36.86 -32.98
CA GLY A 1157 -11.56 -38.00 -33.35
C GLY A 1157 -10.60 -38.50 -32.25
N VAL A 1158 -10.50 -37.81 -31.12
CA VAL A 1158 -9.73 -38.24 -29.94
C VAL A 1158 -10.66 -39.03 -29.00
N SER A 1159 -10.20 -40.20 -28.51
CA SER A 1159 -11.00 -41.02 -27.58
C SER A 1159 -10.96 -40.47 -26.14
N SER A 1160 -12.09 -40.51 -25.44
CA SER A 1160 -12.20 -40.13 -24.02
C SER A 1160 -11.49 -41.15 -23.11
N GLU A 1161 -10.79 -40.65 -22.09
CA GLU A 1161 -10.12 -41.46 -21.07
C GLU A 1161 -10.87 -41.46 -19.72
N MET A 1162 -11.95 -40.70 -19.57
CA MET A 1162 -12.73 -40.56 -18.33
C MET A 1162 -13.24 -41.90 -17.75
N GLU A 1163 -13.68 -42.85 -18.58
CA GLU A 1163 -14.12 -44.18 -18.12
C GLU A 1163 -12.96 -45.12 -17.76
N ARG A 1164 -11.74 -44.85 -18.25
CA ARG A 1164 -10.55 -45.69 -18.04
C ARG A 1164 -9.73 -45.27 -16.81
N LEU A 1165 -9.94 -44.05 -16.30
CA LEU A 1165 -9.19 -43.42 -15.21
C LEU A 1165 -10.10 -43.02 -14.04
N GLN A 1166 -10.74 -44.05 -13.45
CA GLN A 1166 -11.47 -43.95 -12.18
C GLN A 1166 -10.77 -44.81 -11.12
N GLY A 1167 -10.47 -44.23 -9.96
CA GLY A 1167 -9.86 -44.93 -8.83
C GLY A 1167 -8.36 -45.20 -9.00
N ALA A 1168 -7.64 -44.38 -9.77
CA ALA A 1168 -6.22 -44.59 -10.04
C ALA A 1168 -5.39 -44.37 -8.76
N PRO A 1169 -4.57 -45.34 -8.32
CA PRO A 1169 -3.74 -45.19 -7.12
C PRO A 1169 -2.66 -44.12 -7.31
N TYR A 1170 -2.44 -43.27 -6.29
CA TYR A 1170 -1.42 -42.20 -6.34
C TYR A 1170 0.01 -42.67 -6.64
N SER A 1171 0.34 -43.94 -6.36
CA SER A 1171 1.69 -44.49 -6.43
C SER A 1171 2.38 -44.40 -7.80
N VAL A 1172 1.64 -44.16 -8.89
CA VAL A 1172 2.18 -44.00 -10.25
C VAL A 1172 2.63 -42.56 -10.54
N THR A 1173 2.11 -41.58 -9.80
CA THR A 1173 2.35 -40.14 -9.99
C THR A 1173 2.71 -39.44 -8.66
N ASP A 1174 3.35 -40.14 -7.72
CA ASP A 1174 3.70 -39.60 -6.40
C ASP A 1174 4.56 -38.32 -6.51
N SER A 1175 5.44 -38.24 -7.51
CA SER A 1175 6.26 -37.05 -7.78
C SER A 1175 5.41 -35.84 -8.20
N TRP A 1176 4.36 -36.07 -8.99
CA TRP A 1176 3.45 -35.01 -9.46
C TRP A 1176 2.62 -34.45 -8.32
N PHE A 1177 2.17 -35.29 -7.39
CA PHE A 1177 1.44 -34.82 -6.21
C PHE A 1177 2.29 -33.88 -5.35
N VAL A 1178 3.58 -34.19 -5.15
CA VAL A 1178 4.49 -33.33 -4.39
C VAL A 1178 4.64 -31.97 -5.07
N THR A 1179 4.86 -31.94 -6.39
CA THR A 1179 4.99 -30.71 -7.18
C THR A 1179 3.69 -29.89 -7.18
N LEU A 1180 2.56 -30.51 -7.48
CA LEU A 1180 1.25 -29.83 -7.50
C LEU A 1180 0.84 -29.31 -6.12
N ASN A 1181 1.14 -30.05 -5.05
CA ASN A 1181 0.84 -29.61 -3.67
C ASN A 1181 1.74 -28.46 -3.20
N GLN A 1182 2.87 -28.22 -3.87
CA GLN A 1182 3.71 -27.03 -3.69
C GLN A 1182 3.22 -25.82 -4.50
N ASN A 1183 2.07 -25.94 -5.18
CA ASN A 1183 1.51 -24.95 -6.09
C ASN A 1183 2.37 -24.72 -7.34
N GLU A 1184 3.07 -25.77 -7.81
CA GLU A 1184 3.89 -25.74 -9.02
C GLU A 1184 3.19 -26.47 -10.18
N TYR A 1185 3.46 -26.02 -11.41
CA TYR A 1185 2.94 -26.61 -12.63
C TYR A 1185 3.78 -27.81 -13.07
N ILE A 1186 3.14 -28.79 -13.70
CA ILE A 1186 3.85 -29.86 -14.39
C ILE A 1186 3.80 -29.56 -15.88
N ARG A 1187 4.97 -29.45 -16.50
CA ARG A 1187 5.10 -29.19 -17.94
C ARG A 1187 6.05 -30.21 -18.54
N ILE A 1188 5.56 -30.93 -19.54
CA ILE A 1188 6.32 -31.87 -20.35
C ILE A 1188 6.23 -31.38 -21.80
N ASP A 1189 7.30 -30.75 -22.28
CA ASP A 1189 7.37 -30.24 -23.65
C ASP A 1189 7.52 -31.37 -24.69
N ASP A 1190 8.20 -32.45 -24.31
CA ASP A 1190 8.42 -33.64 -25.14
C ASP A 1190 8.52 -34.89 -24.25
N VAL A 1191 7.54 -35.79 -24.37
CA VAL A 1191 7.48 -37.06 -23.61
C VAL A 1191 8.63 -38.00 -23.99
N GLU A 1192 9.18 -37.93 -25.21
CA GLU A 1192 10.33 -38.76 -25.61
C GLU A 1192 11.62 -38.34 -24.89
N ALA A 1193 11.71 -37.08 -24.46
CA ALA A 1193 12.87 -36.52 -23.77
C ALA A 1193 12.93 -36.86 -22.26
N LEU A 1194 11.92 -37.54 -21.71
CA LEU A 1194 11.92 -37.97 -20.31
C LEU A 1194 13.03 -39.00 -20.03
N GLY A 1195 13.68 -38.87 -18.85
CA GLY A 1195 14.83 -39.68 -18.44
C GLY A 1195 14.49 -41.15 -18.14
N ASP A 1196 15.52 -41.99 -17.95
CA ASP A 1196 15.34 -43.42 -17.68
C ASP A 1196 14.64 -43.72 -16.34
N ASP A 1197 14.71 -42.78 -15.38
CA ASP A 1197 14.04 -42.87 -14.07
C ASP A 1197 12.51 -42.70 -14.16
N GLU A 1198 11.99 -42.20 -15.29
CA GLU A 1198 10.56 -41.95 -15.54
C GLU A 1198 9.99 -42.87 -16.63
N LYS A 1199 10.64 -44.00 -16.89
CA LYS A 1199 10.28 -44.92 -17.99
C LYS A 1199 8.84 -45.40 -17.94
N GLU A 1200 8.32 -45.75 -16.76
CA GLU A 1200 6.93 -46.20 -16.59
C GLU A 1200 5.93 -45.07 -16.91
N LEU A 1201 6.24 -43.83 -16.53
CA LEU A 1201 5.44 -42.64 -16.85
C LEU A 1201 5.47 -42.34 -18.36
N ARG A 1202 6.63 -42.46 -19.01
CA ARG A 1202 6.77 -42.30 -20.46
C ARG A 1202 5.96 -43.34 -21.22
N GLU A 1203 6.07 -44.63 -20.87
CA GLU A 1203 5.29 -45.70 -21.50
C GLU A 1203 3.77 -45.49 -21.31
N LEU A 1204 3.37 -45.01 -20.12
CA LEU A 1204 1.99 -44.69 -19.79
C LEU A 1204 1.44 -43.54 -20.65
N LEU A 1205 2.16 -42.41 -20.76
CA LEU A 1205 1.75 -41.26 -21.57
C LEU A 1205 1.72 -41.60 -23.08
N GLN A 1206 2.72 -42.33 -23.57
CA GLN A 1206 2.79 -42.78 -24.96
C GLN A 1206 1.66 -43.75 -25.32
N SER A 1207 1.30 -44.66 -24.42
CA SER A 1207 0.17 -45.59 -24.63
C SER A 1207 -1.17 -44.87 -24.78
N ARG A 1208 -1.26 -43.61 -24.30
CA ARG A 1208 -2.44 -42.74 -24.39
C ARG A 1208 -2.34 -41.67 -25.48
N HIS A 1209 -1.32 -41.77 -26.33
CA HIS A 1209 -1.04 -40.82 -27.41
C HIS A 1209 -0.75 -39.38 -26.93
N ILE A 1210 -0.17 -39.24 -25.73
CA ILE A 1210 0.27 -37.95 -25.19
C ILE A 1210 1.77 -37.80 -25.50
N HIS A 1211 2.13 -36.74 -26.24
CA HIS A 1211 3.51 -36.37 -26.58
C HIS A 1211 3.97 -35.08 -25.90
N SER A 1212 3.04 -34.24 -25.42
CA SER A 1212 3.32 -33.10 -24.54
C SER A 1212 2.14 -32.89 -23.58
N LEU A 1213 2.39 -32.29 -22.41
CA LEU A 1213 1.39 -32.17 -21.34
C LEU A 1213 1.63 -30.93 -20.48
N ILE A 1214 0.55 -30.27 -20.07
CA ILE A 1214 0.56 -29.24 -19.04
C ILE A 1214 -0.50 -29.55 -17.97
N CYS A 1215 -0.11 -29.55 -16.71
CA CYS A 1215 -1.02 -29.68 -15.58
C CYS A 1215 -0.86 -28.52 -14.58
N ALA A 1216 -2.00 -28.00 -14.11
CA ALA A 1216 -2.07 -26.92 -13.12
C ALA A 1216 -2.88 -27.36 -11.88
N PRO A 1217 -2.43 -27.04 -10.66
CA PRO A 1217 -3.10 -27.49 -9.43
C PRO A 1217 -4.40 -26.71 -9.17
N VAL A 1218 -5.39 -27.40 -8.62
CA VAL A 1218 -6.69 -26.82 -8.23
C VAL A 1218 -6.79 -26.86 -6.71
N PHE A 1219 -6.81 -25.68 -6.07
CA PHE A 1219 -6.86 -25.56 -4.61
C PHE A 1219 -8.20 -25.03 -4.10
N GLY A 1220 -8.79 -25.71 -3.11
CA GLY A 1220 -9.94 -25.22 -2.35
C GLY A 1220 -9.58 -25.05 -0.88
N SER A 1221 -9.83 -23.88 -0.31
CA SER A 1221 -9.52 -23.57 1.10
C SER A 1221 -8.08 -23.93 1.54
N LYS A 1222 -7.09 -23.75 0.65
CA LYS A 1222 -5.67 -24.12 0.81
C LYS A 1222 -5.36 -25.63 0.85
N ARG A 1223 -6.29 -26.49 0.43
CA ARG A 1223 -6.08 -27.93 0.23
C ARG A 1223 -6.12 -28.24 -1.27
N LEU A 1224 -5.17 -29.04 -1.75
CA LEU A 1224 -5.19 -29.52 -3.14
C LEU A 1224 -6.44 -30.38 -3.33
N MET A 1225 -7.35 -29.94 -4.19
CA MET A 1225 -8.56 -30.67 -4.56
C MET A 1225 -8.34 -31.55 -5.79
N GLY A 1226 -7.34 -31.21 -6.62
CA GLY A 1226 -7.18 -31.81 -7.93
C GLY A 1226 -6.20 -31.05 -8.80
N TYR A 1227 -6.24 -31.31 -10.11
CA TYR A 1227 -5.53 -30.54 -11.12
C TYR A 1227 -6.31 -30.47 -12.44
N VAL A 1228 -6.07 -29.42 -13.22
CA VAL A 1228 -6.52 -29.30 -14.60
C VAL A 1228 -5.39 -29.78 -15.51
N GLY A 1229 -5.69 -30.69 -16.44
CA GLY A 1229 -4.72 -31.22 -17.40
C GLY A 1229 -5.07 -30.82 -18.84
N ILE A 1230 -4.03 -30.59 -19.65
CA ILE A 1230 -4.12 -30.26 -21.07
C ILE A 1230 -3.14 -31.13 -21.85
N ASP A 1231 -3.66 -32.02 -22.69
CA ASP A 1231 -2.87 -32.96 -23.49
C ASP A 1231 -2.54 -32.35 -24.86
N ASN A 1232 -1.28 -32.49 -25.27
CA ASN A 1232 -0.76 -32.10 -26.59
C ASN A 1232 -1.01 -30.62 -26.99
N PRO A 1233 -0.75 -29.62 -26.13
CA PRO A 1233 -0.98 -28.22 -26.49
C PRO A 1233 0.01 -27.76 -27.58
N SER A 1234 -0.49 -27.04 -28.60
CA SER A 1234 0.29 -26.55 -29.74
C SER A 1234 0.48 -25.03 -29.74
N MET A 1235 -0.43 -24.29 -29.07
CA MET A 1235 -0.40 -22.83 -28.93
C MET A 1235 -0.36 -22.40 -27.46
N HIS A 1236 0.12 -21.18 -27.20
CA HIS A 1236 0.16 -20.57 -25.86
C HIS A 1236 0.89 -21.38 -24.77
N THR A 1237 1.80 -22.29 -25.14
CA THR A 1237 2.45 -23.23 -24.21
C THR A 1237 3.38 -22.60 -23.16
N ASN A 1238 3.85 -21.37 -23.37
CA ASN A 1238 4.70 -20.63 -22.43
C ASN A 1238 3.92 -19.81 -21.40
N GLN A 1239 2.58 -19.84 -21.45
CA GLN A 1239 1.70 -18.99 -20.67
C GLN A 1239 1.08 -19.72 -19.46
N LEU A 1240 1.92 -20.33 -18.63
CA LEU A 1240 1.49 -21.15 -17.48
C LEU A 1240 0.69 -20.35 -16.43
N ASN A 1241 1.01 -19.07 -16.22
CA ASN A 1241 0.31 -18.17 -15.29
C ASN A 1241 -1.19 -18.01 -15.61
N HIS A 1242 -1.61 -18.34 -16.84
CA HIS A 1242 -3.00 -18.25 -17.27
C HIS A 1242 -3.85 -19.43 -16.77
N LEU A 1243 -3.21 -20.56 -16.48
CA LEU A 1243 -3.88 -21.73 -15.91
C LEU A 1243 -4.16 -21.57 -14.41
N GLU A 1244 -3.44 -20.69 -13.71
CA GLU A 1244 -3.69 -20.38 -12.28
C GLU A 1244 -5.12 -19.87 -12.08
N VAL A 1245 -5.45 -18.81 -12.80
CA VAL A 1245 -6.74 -18.12 -12.68
C VAL A 1245 -7.89 -19.05 -13.06
N ILE A 1246 -7.67 -19.89 -14.07
CA ILE A 1246 -8.67 -20.86 -14.54
C ILE A 1246 -8.82 -22.02 -13.55
N SER A 1247 -7.72 -22.46 -12.93
CA SER A 1247 -7.75 -23.46 -11.86
C SER A 1247 -8.49 -22.95 -10.63
N ASP A 1248 -8.36 -21.66 -10.29
CA ASP A 1248 -9.13 -21.01 -9.23
C ASP A 1248 -10.62 -20.94 -9.57
N PHE A 1249 -10.98 -20.60 -10.81
CA PHE A 1249 -12.38 -20.63 -11.25
C PHE A 1249 -12.97 -22.04 -11.16
N ILE A 1250 -12.23 -23.05 -11.62
CA ILE A 1250 -12.64 -24.46 -11.52
C ILE A 1250 -12.76 -24.88 -10.04
N ALA A 1251 -11.85 -24.43 -9.16
CA ALA A 1251 -11.94 -24.69 -7.71
C ALA A 1251 -13.24 -24.12 -7.11
N ILE A 1252 -13.59 -22.87 -7.44
CA ILE A 1252 -14.83 -22.23 -7.00
C ILE A 1252 -16.04 -23.03 -7.47
N LEU A 1253 -16.06 -23.46 -8.73
CA LEU A 1253 -17.15 -24.26 -9.29
C LEU A 1253 -17.28 -25.62 -8.62
N LEU A 1254 -16.17 -26.31 -8.33
CA LEU A 1254 -16.15 -27.58 -7.61
C LEU A 1254 -16.62 -27.41 -6.15
N MET A 1255 -16.19 -26.35 -5.46
CA MET A 1255 -16.64 -26.02 -4.10
C MET A 1255 -18.13 -25.70 -4.08
N ARG A 1256 -18.61 -24.87 -5.01
CA ARG A 1256 -20.04 -24.55 -5.18
C ARG A 1256 -20.86 -25.82 -5.43
N ARG A 1257 -20.41 -26.69 -6.34
CA ARG A 1257 -21.03 -28.01 -6.60
C ARG A 1257 -21.11 -28.86 -5.33
N ASN A 1258 -20.01 -28.94 -4.57
CA ASN A 1258 -19.95 -29.73 -3.33
C ASN A 1258 -20.83 -29.12 -2.22
N LEU A 1259 -20.94 -27.79 -2.16
CA LEU A 1259 -21.84 -27.07 -1.26
C LEU A 1259 -23.32 -27.33 -1.62
N PHE A 1260 -23.67 -27.32 -2.91
CA PHE A 1260 -25.02 -27.70 -3.34
C PHE A 1260 -25.34 -29.17 -3.06
N LYS A 1261 -24.35 -30.07 -3.21
CA LYS A 1261 -24.48 -31.47 -2.79
C LYS A 1261 -24.68 -31.61 -1.28
N SER A 1262 -24.08 -30.75 -0.45
CA SER A 1262 -24.25 -30.79 1.00
C SER A 1262 -25.52 -30.09 1.51
N LEU A 1263 -26.06 -29.13 0.75
CA LEU A 1263 -27.21 -28.32 1.13
C LEU A 1263 -28.58 -28.85 0.71
N ASN A 1264 -28.68 -29.89 -0.14
CA ASN A 1264 -29.97 -30.48 -0.50
C ASN A 1264 -30.04 -32.01 -0.33
N MET A 1265 -30.78 -32.38 0.72
CA MET A 1265 -31.60 -33.59 0.94
C MET A 1265 -31.86 -34.43 -0.32
N GLU A 1266 -31.84 -35.75 -0.13
CA GLU A 1266 -32.15 -36.91 -1.02
C GLU A 1266 -33.31 -36.78 -2.06
N LYS A 1267 -34.01 -35.65 -2.16
CA LYS A 1267 -35.19 -35.44 -3.01
C LYS A 1267 -34.92 -34.86 -4.41
N ILE A 1268 -33.76 -34.27 -4.69
CA ILE A 1268 -33.45 -33.80 -6.06
C ILE A 1268 -32.86 -34.93 -6.91
N ALA A 1269 -32.11 -35.87 -6.32
CA ALA A 1269 -31.61 -37.06 -7.01
C ALA A 1269 -32.75 -37.99 -7.50
N GLU A 1270 -33.90 -37.99 -6.82
CA GLU A 1270 -35.10 -38.72 -7.25
C GLU A 1270 -35.86 -38.00 -8.39
N TYR A 1271 -35.69 -36.68 -8.51
CA TYR A 1271 -36.24 -35.85 -9.58
C TYR A 1271 -35.37 -35.88 -10.85
N GLU A 1272 -34.05 -35.99 -10.72
CA GLU A 1272 -33.09 -36.04 -11.82
C GLU A 1272 -32.99 -37.41 -12.52
N LYS A 1273 -33.43 -38.50 -11.86
CA LYS A 1273 -33.46 -39.83 -12.49
C LYS A 1273 -34.56 -40.02 -13.54
N ASN A 1274 -35.49 -39.06 -13.65
CA ASN A 1274 -36.73 -39.20 -14.43
C ASN A 1274 -36.95 -38.14 -15.54
N ARG A 1275 -35.91 -37.45 -16.04
CA ARG A 1275 -36.06 -36.57 -17.22
C ARG A 1275 -35.25 -37.06 -18.42
N GLU A 1276 -35.97 -37.52 -19.44
CA GLU A 1276 -35.46 -37.74 -20.80
C GLU A 1276 -35.00 -36.42 -21.46
N PRO A 1277 -34.03 -36.48 -22.40
CA PRO A 1277 -33.43 -35.31 -23.01
C PRO A 1277 -34.36 -34.67 -24.05
N TYR A 1278 -34.55 -33.35 -23.97
CA TYR A 1278 -35.14 -32.57 -25.06
C TYR A 1278 -34.04 -31.82 -25.83
N ASN A 1279 -33.98 -32.12 -27.14
CA ASN A 1279 -33.29 -31.34 -28.16
C ASN A 1279 -33.78 -29.88 -28.17
N TYR A 1280 -32.86 -28.91 -28.15
CA TYR A 1280 -32.64 -27.91 -29.20
C TYR A 1280 -31.42 -27.04 -28.90
#